data_AF-A0A0G9H174-F1
#
_entry.id   AF-A0A0G9H174-F1
#
_cell.length_a   1.000
_cell.length_b   1.000
_cell.length_c   1.000
_cell.angle_alpha   90.00
_cell.angle_beta   90.00
_cell.angle_gamma   90.00
#
_symmetry.space_group_name_H-M   'P 1'
#
loop_
_entity.id
_entity.type
_entity.pdbx_description
1 polymer ?
#
loop_
_entity_poly.entity_id
_entity_poly.type
_entity_poly.pdbx_seq_one_letter_code
_entity_poly.pdbx_strand_id
1 'polypeptide(L)'
;MSASHRLLTLAAAMVLTGIGGFSGQAAAAATNLGSTPPDLTTSVAPNIAVTFDDSGSMQSDFMGDNVPFITSPLKAWDQSQPWFCAGVIDPRVTDTKNNASKTMNGVYYNPNIKYATAVNANGTPFANADATLQAVWLNGIDVNRPDNAVKTLDAVLPLGNRNSLGNYLDSRVSNIVATYTYKADGKTVKSDDRWVCGTNASNPFNGSLKDPDTGAKPVGGPYYWRLKTGVNITNSDGSMNTSTLYLATNWEAVSVPKSQYQNFANWFAYYRTRNMMTRTALSQAFSKIGNSVRIAWQNMANATSTSKTPTNYDVQFNGAAALQDIGDLNSAVRASFYKWMLQVVGGNSTPSRGATIRAGEVFRQPLVPKSADATVKAFDPYWNGLTTSDSADLVCRKNFHMLVTDGYWNDTVGSKVVDPTLPKTGANKAVGMDGINSQTAQTLPDNRSYSPTDSFSKIYGNVAGTIYASSMANIAWYYWSTDLQPDLANGVKPYWKDLTASTPVEPTDPGANNTVYWNPVNDPATWQHVSQFFVTLGVAGTLQYPDDYPALLAGTKAWPRPVNNAPEGVDDTWHAAINSRGGFFNASDPSSLVTSLVNIINSVISASSSAVSPALSDGVLGPNAMTYVPNFSSADWTGTLTAYPLTATGARGTADWEAAGFLAKRTDRVIVTSAGPGEGNGVEFLYTNLTTSQAKIMDSKDGSLTTYVSDSKGVNRVNWVRGSTTDEGSLLRTRGKLLGAVVNAQPVYVAYPSSGYRDFFPPNPATPNTQSPETAAYNGSTPDPTKSYSAFVAANLNRMPTLYVAANDGMLHAFDAQPSAKSTTAGRELWAYVPDAVYRKLWFFSQKDGFLYRPTVDSTPVIRDVYFSQNAKSAVGWHTILVGGLRYGGRGIYALDVTKSGVTDAPGASKKVLWEFNSDSTNGANLGYTFGQPNIGRLSNGKWVVLVPAGYFPTDSTDPAYGAPAAANTVSSLFILDAQTGALIKELKTPASYGNQTITSYGLSSPVLGDYDNDQIDDVAFAGDLVGNLWRFNLNDLTTVDLVYKPDAGTEGTQPITVMPRLFPDPNSQNFMVVFGTGKFLGDDDRTSTGAATQSVYGIRDLGKTVKTGLPWTKDKLVQQIMDQTSTGVRGLTTNPAPTDAKPGGWYFDLILNGVNGGEKVVVTPTALFNTNRAIITTLIPTSPDPCNPGRAGAIMVVDSSTGGAGAGVSGGSYGADSPFTVAGSRVDNPPATGGLPAATGLGGGNVIVPGVTVTGSSAAFSVGSPIWRRRSWRILNDQ
;
A
#
# COMPACT_ATOMS: atom_id res chain seq x y z
N MET A 1 32.84 4.53 -66.12
CA MET A 1 32.74 4.31 -64.66
C MET A 1 33.52 3.06 -64.32
N SER A 2 34.43 3.16 -63.35
CA SER A 2 35.52 2.21 -63.05
C SER A 2 35.04 0.95 -62.32
N ALA A 3 35.94 -0.04 -62.24
CA ALA A 3 35.80 -1.29 -61.49
C ALA A 3 35.37 -1.13 -60.02
N SER A 4 35.38 0.08 -59.48
CA SER A 4 34.86 0.45 -58.16
C SER A 4 33.34 0.27 -58.02
N HIS A 5 32.58 0.21 -59.12
CA HIS A 5 31.11 0.06 -59.06
C HIS A 5 30.61 -1.39 -58.96
N ARG A 6 31.46 -2.40 -59.20
CA ARG A 6 31.08 -3.83 -59.08
C ARG A 6 31.35 -4.43 -57.69
N LEU A 7 32.22 -3.82 -56.88
CA LEU A 7 32.43 -4.25 -55.49
C LEU A 7 31.35 -3.69 -54.53
N LEU A 8 30.77 -2.53 -54.81
CA LEU A 8 29.70 -1.95 -53.98
C LEU A 8 28.35 -2.65 -54.15
N THR A 9 28.09 -3.29 -55.29
CA THR A 9 26.85 -4.04 -55.53
C THR A 9 26.89 -5.46 -54.96
N LEU A 10 28.07 -6.09 -54.82
CA LEU A 10 28.19 -7.40 -54.18
C LEU A 10 28.18 -7.32 -52.64
N ALA A 11 28.73 -6.24 -52.05
CA ALA A 11 28.71 -6.03 -50.60
C ALA A 11 27.31 -5.64 -50.08
N ALA A 12 26.51 -4.92 -50.88
CA ALA A 12 25.12 -4.59 -50.52
C ALA A 12 24.18 -5.80 -50.62
N ALA A 13 24.45 -6.75 -51.52
CA ALA A 13 23.64 -7.96 -51.69
C ALA A 13 23.91 -9.04 -50.62
N MET A 14 25.15 -9.16 -50.11
CA MET A 14 25.47 -10.13 -49.03
C MET A 14 25.14 -9.64 -47.62
N VAL A 15 24.96 -8.33 -47.39
CA VAL A 15 24.50 -7.81 -46.10
C VAL A 15 22.97 -7.82 -45.97
N LEU A 16 22.23 -7.83 -47.09
CA LEU A 16 20.76 -7.95 -47.07
C LEU A 16 20.22 -9.39 -47.05
N THR A 17 21.03 -10.42 -47.27
CA THR A 17 20.59 -11.83 -47.21
C THR A 17 21.03 -12.57 -45.94
N GLY A 18 21.71 -11.90 -45.01
CA GLY A 18 22.16 -12.48 -43.72
C GLY A 18 21.31 -12.12 -42.50
N ILE A 19 20.30 -11.26 -42.66
CA ILE A 19 19.43 -10.78 -41.55
C ILE A 19 17.96 -11.25 -41.73
N GLY A 20 17.61 -11.80 -42.90
CA GLY A 20 16.30 -12.40 -43.15
C GLY A 20 16.27 -13.86 -42.71
N GLY A 21 16.15 -14.13 -41.41
CA GLY A 21 16.12 -15.51 -40.93
C GLY A 21 16.00 -15.74 -39.43
N PHE A 22 15.61 -14.73 -38.65
CA PHE A 22 14.99 -14.98 -37.36
C PHE A 22 13.67 -14.25 -37.37
N SER A 23 12.59 -14.99 -37.66
CA SER A 23 11.26 -14.63 -37.20
C SER A 23 11.35 -14.50 -35.68
N GLY A 24 11.63 -13.29 -35.21
CA GLY A 24 11.48 -12.91 -33.82
C GLY A 24 10.02 -13.15 -33.47
N GLN A 25 9.74 -14.30 -32.87
CA GLN A 25 8.49 -14.50 -32.15
C GLN A 25 8.45 -13.38 -31.12
N ALA A 26 7.50 -12.45 -31.28
CA ALA A 26 7.13 -11.55 -30.20
C ALA A 26 6.69 -12.46 -29.05
N ALA A 27 7.56 -12.65 -28.06
CA ALA A 27 7.21 -13.32 -26.83
C ALA A 27 6.21 -12.41 -26.12
N ALA A 28 4.91 -12.72 -26.19
CA ALA A 28 3.95 -12.09 -25.29
C ALA A 28 4.35 -12.51 -23.87
N ALA A 29 4.92 -11.54 -23.16
CA ALA A 29 5.59 -11.71 -21.88
C ALA A 29 4.58 -11.82 -20.72
N ALA A 30 5.06 -12.36 -19.60
CA ALA A 30 4.40 -12.27 -18.31
C ALA A 30 3.90 -10.84 -18.05
N THR A 31 2.69 -10.71 -17.49
CA THR A 31 2.03 -9.42 -17.30
C THR A 31 2.48 -8.81 -15.98
N ASN A 32 2.87 -7.53 -16.01
CA ASN A 32 3.09 -6.75 -14.81
C ASN A 32 1.77 -6.61 -14.05
N LEU A 33 1.68 -7.31 -12.92
CA LEU A 33 0.52 -7.28 -12.03
C LEU A 33 0.90 -6.43 -10.81
N GLY A 34 0.30 -5.24 -10.69
CA GLY A 34 0.54 -4.34 -9.57
C GLY A 34 -0.05 -4.91 -8.27
N SER A 35 0.74 -4.87 -7.19
CA SER A 35 0.25 -5.13 -5.84
C SER A 35 -0.63 -3.98 -5.32
N THR A 36 -0.59 -2.82 -5.95
CA THR A 36 -1.51 -1.71 -5.69
C THR A 36 -2.27 -1.38 -6.99
N PRO A 37 -3.50 -0.84 -6.90
CA PRO A 37 -4.25 -0.37 -8.06
C PRO A 37 -3.43 0.56 -8.95
N PRO A 38 -3.48 0.40 -10.29
CA PRO A 38 -2.67 1.24 -11.18
C PRO A 38 -3.00 2.75 -11.12
N ASP A 39 -4.10 3.15 -10.50
CA ASP A 39 -4.44 4.56 -10.20
C ASP A 39 -3.90 5.07 -8.86
N LEU A 40 -3.45 4.16 -8.00
CA LEU A 40 -2.78 4.44 -6.73
C LEU A 40 -1.27 4.21 -6.80
N THR A 41 -0.78 3.57 -7.86
CA THR A 41 0.63 3.21 -8.03
C THR A 41 1.48 4.44 -8.35
N THR A 42 1.59 5.32 -7.38
CA THR A 42 2.86 5.55 -6.70
C THR A 42 2.57 6.61 -5.66
N SER A 43 2.76 6.25 -4.39
CA SER A 43 3.36 7.21 -3.48
C SER A 43 4.63 7.68 -4.19
N VAL A 44 4.62 8.87 -4.76
CA VAL A 44 5.83 9.46 -5.34
C VAL A 44 6.91 9.38 -4.27
N ALA A 45 8.02 8.73 -4.59
CA ALA A 45 9.10 8.54 -3.65
C ALA A 45 9.49 9.91 -3.07
N PRO A 46 9.36 10.11 -1.75
CA PRO A 46 9.71 11.37 -1.12
C PRO A 46 11.22 11.58 -1.21
N ASN A 47 11.63 12.85 -1.18
CA ASN A 47 13.03 13.19 -1.02
C ASN A 47 13.38 13.31 0.46
N ILE A 48 14.52 12.74 0.87
CA ILE A 48 15.03 12.80 2.23
C ILE A 48 16.48 13.30 2.21
N ALA A 49 16.73 14.44 2.83
CA ALA A 49 18.07 14.92 3.13
C ALA A 49 18.46 14.53 4.55
N VAL A 50 19.53 13.76 4.74
CA VAL A 50 20.01 13.33 6.06
C VAL A 50 21.26 14.13 6.44
N THR A 51 21.25 14.70 7.64
CA THR A 51 22.39 15.42 8.22
C THR A 51 22.84 14.71 9.49
N PHE A 52 24.10 14.29 9.53
CA PHE A 52 24.71 13.62 10.67
C PHE A 52 25.74 14.54 11.33
N ASP A 53 25.61 14.71 12.65
CA ASP A 53 26.54 15.43 13.51
C ASP A 53 27.91 14.72 13.66
N ASP A 54 28.95 15.34 13.10
CA ASP A 54 30.35 14.94 13.18
C ASP A 54 31.17 15.81 14.16
N SER A 55 30.50 16.44 15.13
CA SER A 55 31.16 17.28 16.13
C SER A 55 31.94 16.47 17.18
N GLY A 56 32.86 17.14 17.88
CA GLY A 56 33.64 16.51 18.95
C GLY A 56 32.80 15.99 20.13
N SER A 57 31.68 16.65 20.45
CA SER A 57 30.77 16.25 21.53
C SER A 57 30.07 14.92 21.27
N MET A 58 29.94 14.51 20.00
CA MET A 58 29.43 13.18 19.63
C MET A 58 30.36 12.04 20.08
N GLN A 59 31.60 12.32 20.49
CA GLN A 59 32.49 11.31 21.09
C GLN A 59 32.24 11.10 22.59
N SER A 60 31.35 11.88 23.21
CA SER A 60 31.08 11.79 24.64
C SER A 60 30.44 10.46 25.03
N ASP A 61 30.85 9.95 26.19
CA ASP A 61 30.28 8.80 26.89
C ASP A 61 29.08 9.18 27.78
N PHE A 62 28.58 10.42 27.66
CA PHE A 62 27.39 10.91 28.34
C PHE A 62 26.51 11.78 27.44
N MET A 63 25.20 11.87 27.67
CA MET A 63 24.24 12.49 26.71
C MET A 63 24.23 14.02 26.63
N GLY A 64 24.52 14.75 27.71
CA GLY A 64 24.48 16.22 27.70
C GLY A 64 25.72 16.87 28.30
N ASP A 65 26.01 18.10 27.90
CA ASP A 65 27.21 18.83 28.37
C ASP A 65 27.08 19.29 29.83
N ASN A 66 25.85 19.28 30.34
CA ASN A 66 25.51 19.42 31.76
C ASN A 66 24.76 18.16 32.24
N VAL A 67 24.87 17.89 33.54
CA VAL A 67 24.10 16.82 34.19
C VAL A 67 22.62 17.21 34.17
N PRO A 68 21.69 16.28 33.84
CA PRO A 68 20.26 16.56 33.89
C PRO A 68 19.83 17.16 35.24
N PHE A 69 18.76 17.95 35.28
CA PHE A 69 18.16 18.48 36.51
C PHE A 69 19.01 19.48 37.33
N ILE A 70 20.28 19.79 36.99
CA ILE A 70 21.10 20.80 37.68
C ILE A 70 21.30 22.05 36.81
N THR A 71 21.16 23.25 37.40
CA THR A 71 21.35 24.54 36.72
C THR A 71 22.69 25.24 37.04
N SER A 72 23.55 24.67 37.90
CA SER A 72 24.83 25.24 38.32
C SER A 72 26.04 24.29 38.11
N PRO A 73 27.16 24.73 37.50
CA PRO A 73 28.24 23.83 37.04
C PRO A 73 29.18 23.27 38.13
N LEU A 74 29.20 23.85 39.34
CA LEU A 74 30.37 23.78 40.24
C LEU A 74 30.55 22.46 41.02
N LYS A 75 29.67 21.47 40.87
CA LYS A 75 29.82 20.11 41.46
C LYS A 75 29.45 18.96 40.50
N ALA A 76 29.15 19.28 39.24
CA ALA A 76 28.30 18.43 38.40
C ALA A 76 29.03 17.19 37.83
N TRP A 77 30.34 17.27 37.58
CA TRP A 77 31.07 16.23 36.82
C TRP A 77 32.19 15.53 37.58
N ASP A 78 32.02 15.29 38.88
CA ASP A 78 32.92 14.37 39.57
C ASP A 78 32.69 12.94 39.06
N GLN A 79 33.57 12.50 38.15
CA GLN A 79 33.54 11.19 37.51
C GLN A 79 33.71 10.01 38.49
N SER A 80 33.96 10.29 39.78
CA SER A 80 33.99 9.26 40.83
C SER A 80 32.61 9.00 41.45
N GLN A 81 31.59 9.80 41.12
CA GLN A 81 30.30 9.75 41.78
C GLN A 81 29.32 8.74 41.15
N PRO A 82 28.45 8.07 41.95
CA PRO A 82 27.51 7.06 41.48
C PRO A 82 26.58 7.47 40.33
N TRP A 83 26.06 8.70 40.36
CA TRP A 83 25.07 9.18 39.39
C TRP A 83 25.66 9.46 38.01
N PHE A 84 26.97 9.65 37.89
CA PHE A 84 27.64 9.78 36.59
C PHE A 84 27.45 8.52 35.72
N CYS A 85 27.21 7.39 36.37
CA CYS A 85 27.27 6.04 35.82
C CYS A 85 25.90 5.39 35.63
N ALA A 86 24.82 6.15 35.77
CA ALA A 86 23.47 5.63 35.80
C ALA A 86 22.71 6.01 34.52
N GLY A 87 22.30 5.00 33.74
CA GLY A 87 21.50 5.18 32.53
C GLY A 87 20.12 5.81 32.81
N VAL A 88 19.44 5.26 33.80
CA VAL A 88 18.16 5.71 34.38
C VAL A 88 18.31 5.86 35.88
N ILE A 89 17.48 6.70 36.51
CA ILE A 89 17.57 6.95 37.96
C ILE A 89 17.43 5.63 38.76
N ASP A 90 16.41 4.85 38.45
CA ASP A 90 16.20 3.51 39.00
C ASP A 90 15.64 2.56 37.94
N PRO A 91 16.43 1.60 37.43
CA PRO A 91 15.97 0.65 36.43
C PRO A 91 14.92 -0.33 36.96
N ARG A 92 14.63 -0.37 38.26
CA ARG A 92 13.50 -1.18 38.77
C ARG A 92 12.16 -0.53 38.45
N VAL A 93 12.14 0.76 38.15
CA VAL A 93 10.92 1.52 37.86
C VAL A 93 10.70 1.56 36.35
N THR A 94 9.62 0.95 35.89
CA THR A 94 9.26 0.88 34.46
C THR A 94 8.19 1.89 34.04
N ASP A 95 7.53 2.55 34.99
CA ASP A 95 6.55 3.61 34.71
C ASP A 95 7.26 4.89 34.28
N THR A 96 7.06 5.28 33.02
CA THR A 96 7.68 6.46 32.39
C THR A 96 7.22 7.79 33.00
N LYS A 97 6.11 7.81 33.74
CA LYS A 97 5.63 9.01 34.46
C LYS A 97 6.35 9.22 35.79
N ASN A 98 6.96 8.17 36.34
CA ASN A 98 7.69 8.28 37.59
C ASN A 98 9.03 8.99 37.36
N ASN A 99 9.32 10.03 38.14
CA ASN A 99 10.59 10.73 38.05
C ASN A 99 11.81 9.81 38.23
N ALA A 100 11.69 8.67 38.93
CA ALA A 100 12.76 7.69 39.08
C ALA A 100 13.00 6.79 37.84
N SER A 101 12.15 6.83 36.81
CA SER A 101 12.42 6.14 35.54
C SER A 101 13.10 7.03 34.51
N LYS A 102 13.20 8.34 34.78
CA LYS A 102 13.84 9.31 33.90
C LYS A 102 15.34 9.02 33.77
N THR A 103 15.88 9.30 32.59
CA THR A 103 17.29 9.09 32.27
C THR A 103 18.16 10.13 32.97
N MET A 104 19.24 9.69 33.63
CA MET A 104 20.28 10.60 34.13
C MET A 104 21.46 10.68 33.19
N ASN A 105 21.81 9.57 32.54
CA ASN A 105 22.91 9.51 31.60
C ASN A 105 22.65 8.45 30.51
N GLY A 106 21.87 8.81 29.50
CA GLY A 106 21.33 7.86 28.50
C GLY A 106 22.34 7.04 27.70
N VAL A 107 23.64 7.36 27.73
CA VAL A 107 24.70 6.57 27.08
C VAL A 107 25.11 5.34 27.91
N TYR A 108 24.86 5.33 29.22
CA TYR A 108 25.26 4.25 30.12
C TYR A 108 24.37 3.01 29.99
N TYR A 109 24.93 1.87 30.41
CA TYR A 109 24.23 0.59 30.36
C TYR A 109 22.95 0.64 31.20
N ASN A 110 21.81 0.40 30.55
CA ASN A 110 20.53 0.18 31.19
C ASN A 110 20.15 -1.30 31.01
N PRO A 111 20.00 -2.08 32.10
CA PRO A 111 19.69 -3.50 32.02
C PRO A 111 18.31 -3.81 31.40
N ASN A 112 17.41 -2.82 31.34
CA ASN A 112 16.09 -2.97 30.73
C ASN A 112 16.11 -2.83 29.20
N ILE A 113 17.21 -2.37 28.62
CA ILE A 113 17.37 -2.19 27.17
C ILE A 113 18.12 -3.38 26.60
N LYS A 114 17.60 -3.93 25.49
CA LYS A 114 18.32 -4.92 24.69
C LYS A 114 19.10 -4.22 23.58
N TYR A 115 20.43 -4.32 23.63
CA TYR A 115 21.34 -3.68 22.69
C TYR A 115 21.65 -4.62 21.51
N ALA A 116 21.06 -4.32 20.35
CA ALA A 116 21.28 -5.06 19.10
C ALA A 116 22.49 -4.52 18.34
N THR A 117 23.15 -5.33 17.52
CA THR A 117 24.31 -4.86 16.75
C THR A 117 23.89 -3.94 15.60
N ALA A 118 24.84 -3.18 15.04
CA ALA A 118 24.62 -2.42 13.81
C ALA A 118 24.31 -3.38 12.64
N VAL A 119 23.75 -2.87 11.54
CA VAL A 119 23.39 -3.68 10.37
C VAL A 119 24.06 -3.17 9.10
N ASN A 120 24.39 -4.09 8.21
CA ASN A 120 24.87 -3.82 6.86
C ASN A 120 23.74 -3.28 5.97
N ALA A 121 24.13 -2.73 4.81
CA ALA A 121 23.19 -2.23 3.79
C ALA A 121 22.16 -3.27 3.35
N ASN A 122 22.56 -4.55 3.32
CA ASN A 122 21.73 -5.70 2.95
C ASN A 122 20.85 -6.22 4.11
N GLY A 123 20.80 -5.52 5.24
CA GLY A 123 20.02 -5.88 6.42
C GLY A 123 20.64 -6.95 7.32
N THR A 124 21.84 -7.46 7.00
CA THR A 124 22.52 -8.44 7.88
C THR A 124 23.14 -7.77 9.11
N PRO A 125 22.98 -8.33 10.32
CA PRO A 125 23.57 -7.75 11.53
C PRO A 125 25.09 -7.96 11.60
N PHE A 126 25.77 -7.01 12.23
CA PHE A 126 27.18 -7.11 12.62
C PHE A 126 27.36 -8.18 13.70
N ALA A 127 28.59 -8.67 13.86
CA ALA A 127 28.92 -9.68 14.85
C ALA A 127 28.70 -9.19 16.29
N ASN A 128 28.23 -10.08 17.16
CA ASN A 128 28.15 -9.81 18.60
C ASN A 128 29.56 -9.60 19.19
N ALA A 129 29.67 -8.72 20.18
CA ALA A 129 30.91 -8.54 20.93
C ALA A 129 31.14 -9.71 21.90
N ASP A 130 32.39 -9.90 22.33
CA ASP A 130 32.80 -11.03 23.18
C ASP A 130 32.03 -11.09 24.51
N ALA A 131 31.14 -12.08 24.63
CA ALA A 131 30.31 -12.31 25.81
C ALA A 131 31.10 -12.77 27.05
N THR A 132 32.35 -13.21 26.89
CA THR A 132 33.22 -13.56 28.03
C THR A 132 33.80 -12.32 28.72
N LEU A 133 33.67 -11.15 28.07
CA LEU A 133 34.19 -9.86 28.52
C LEU A 133 35.73 -9.76 28.58
N GLN A 134 36.44 -10.69 27.94
CA GLN A 134 37.91 -10.76 27.98
C GLN A 134 38.57 -10.00 26.82
N ALA A 135 37.88 -9.87 25.69
CA ALA A 135 38.36 -9.20 24.49
C ALA A 135 37.25 -8.39 23.80
N VAL A 136 36.58 -7.50 24.55
CA VAL A 136 35.50 -6.66 24.02
C VAL A 136 36.09 -5.50 23.22
N TRP A 137 35.58 -5.26 22.01
CA TRP A 137 36.05 -4.16 21.16
C TRP A 137 35.86 -2.79 21.81
N LEU A 138 36.88 -1.93 21.73
CA LEU A 138 36.70 -0.52 22.03
C LEU A 138 35.84 0.17 20.97
N ASN A 139 35.75 -0.30 19.73
CA ASN A 139 34.75 0.19 18.79
C ASN A 139 34.31 -0.94 17.88
N GLY A 140 33.14 -1.52 18.16
CA GLY A 140 32.61 -2.63 17.38
C GLY A 140 32.23 -2.21 15.95
N ILE A 141 31.91 -0.94 15.72
CA ILE A 141 31.55 -0.46 14.38
C ILE A 141 32.79 -0.39 13.49
N ASP A 142 33.92 0.07 14.00
CA ASP A 142 35.15 0.22 13.19
C ASP A 142 35.81 -1.11 12.82
N VAL A 143 35.61 -2.15 13.64
CA VAL A 143 36.05 -3.53 13.34
C VAL A 143 35.19 -4.17 12.25
N ASN A 144 33.87 -3.91 12.27
CA ASN A 144 32.91 -4.61 11.42
C ASN A 144 32.42 -3.80 10.20
N ARG A 145 32.83 -2.54 10.06
CA ARG A 145 32.40 -1.68 8.94
C ARG A 145 32.85 -2.22 7.59
N PRO A 146 32.12 -1.94 6.50
CA PRO A 146 32.40 -2.52 5.18
C PRO A 146 33.75 -2.10 4.58
N ASP A 147 34.14 -0.83 4.75
CA ASP A 147 35.36 -0.25 4.19
C ASP A 147 36.35 0.10 5.31
N ASN A 148 37.65 -0.12 5.07
CA ASN A 148 38.73 0.14 6.04
C ASN A 148 38.49 -0.50 7.42
N ALA A 149 37.89 -1.70 7.43
CA ALA A 149 37.72 -2.50 8.64
C ALA A 149 39.06 -2.69 9.35
N VAL A 150 39.09 -2.44 10.65
CA VAL A 150 40.30 -2.59 11.44
C VAL A 150 40.44 -4.05 11.88
N LYS A 151 41.38 -4.78 11.29
CA LYS A 151 41.52 -6.25 11.48
C LYS A 151 42.57 -6.70 12.52
N THR A 152 43.42 -5.79 13.03
CA THR A 152 44.56 -6.14 13.90
C THR A 152 44.23 -5.97 15.39
N LEU A 153 43.87 -7.05 16.10
CA LEU A 153 43.48 -7.04 17.53
C LEU A 153 44.68 -6.99 18.49
N ASP A 154 45.81 -6.41 18.07
CA ASP A 154 47.16 -6.73 18.57
C ASP A 154 47.53 -6.15 19.96
N ALA A 155 46.65 -5.37 20.60
CA ALA A 155 46.88 -4.85 21.95
C ALA A 155 45.64 -4.95 22.83
N VAL A 156 45.63 -5.92 23.74
CA VAL A 156 44.73 -5.92 24.90
C VAL A 156 45.22 -4.82 25.84
N LEU A 157 44.47 -3.73 25.95
CA LEU A 157 44.81 -2.67 26.89
C LEU A 157 44.37 -3.02 28.30
N PRO A 158 45.23 -2.83 29.31
CA PRO A 158 44.89 -3.04 30.70
C PRO A 158 44.10 -1.86 31.28
N LEU A 159 43.06 -1.31 30.64
CA LEU A 159 42.32 -0.16 31.21
C LEU A 159 40.84 -0.15 30.84
N GLY A 160 39.98 -0.31 31.86
CA GLY A 160 38.53 -0.07 31.77
C GLY A 160 38.19 1.41 31.64
N ASN A 161 37.26 1.73 30.75
CA ASN A 161 36.75 3.08 30.45
C ASN A 161 37.66 4.06 29.70
N ARG A 162 38.58 3.58 28.85
CA ARG A 162 39.11 4.47 27.81
C ARG A 162 38.06 4.69 26.73
N ASN A 163 37.74 5.97 26.49
CA ASN A 163 37.04 6.39 25.29
C ASN A 163 37.82 5.87 24.08
N SER A 164 37.12 5.26 23.13
CA SER A 164 37.67 5.17 21.77
C SER A 164 38.07 6.59 21.41
N LEU A 165 39.35 6.83 21.07
CA LEU A 165 39.90 8.19 20.92
C LEU A 165 39.35 8.92 19.67
N GLY A 166 38.15 8.57 19.22
CA GLY A 166 37.62 8.94 17.91
C GLY A 166 38.54 8.51 16.77
N ASN A 167 39.47 7.60 17.03
CA ASN A 167 40.41 7.17 16.04
C ASN A 167 39.76 6.06 15.22
N TYR A 168 39.44 6.34 13.97
CA TYR A 168 38.90 5.37 13.03
C TYR A 168 39.83 4.16 12.79
N LEU A 169 41.08 4.21 13.26
CA LEU A 169 42.07 3.13 13.25
C LEU A 169 42.18 2.42 14.62
N ASP A 170 41.30 2.69 15.57
CA ASP A 170 41.36 2.08 16.91
C ASP A 170 41.05 0.58 16.84
N SER A 171 42.12 -0.23 16.90
CA SER A 171 42.08 -1.68 16.75
C SER A 171 42.03 -2.44 18.07
N ARG A 172 41.93 -1.71 19.19
CA ARG A 172 42.19 -2.25 20.53
C ARG A 172 40.96 -2.94 21.13
N VAL A 173 41.21 -3.92 21.99
CA VAL A 173 40.20 -4.60 22.81
C VAL A 173 40.46 -4.37 24.29
N SER A 174 39.40 -4.42 25.09
CA SER A 174 39.44 -4.28 26.54
C SER A 174 39.11 -5.61 27.21
N ASN A 175 39.91 -5.97 28.22
CA ASN A 175 39.55 -7.02 29.16
C ASN A 175 38.82 -6.38 30.34
N ILE A 176 37.52 -6.62 30.44
CA ILE A 176 36.63 -5.93 31.38
C ILE A 176 36.57 -6.66 32.74
N VAL A 177 37.16 -7.86 32.82
CA VAL A 177 37.06 -8.76 33.99
C VAL A 177 38.42 -9.15 34.61
N ALA A 178 39.55 -8.79 34.00
CA ALA A 178 40.87 -9.17 34.50
C ALA A 178 41.56 -8.11 35.38
N THR A 179 42.39 -8.61 36.29
CA THR A 179 43.39 -7.83 37.03
C THR A 179 44.77 -8.18 36.50
N TYR A 180 45.61 -7.19 36.21
CA TYR A 180 46.97 -7.43 35.70
C TYR A 180 48.02 -7.20 36.77
N THR A 181 49.13 -7.92 36.64
CA THR A 181 50.32 -7.73 37.48
C THR A 181 51.50 -7.43 36.56
N TYR A 182 52.07 -6.23 36.67
CA TYR A 182 53.25 -5.83 35.90
C TYR A 182 54.37 -5.37 36.82
N LYS A 183 55.61 -5.35 36.31
CA LYS A 183 56.76 -4.80 37.04
C LYS A 183 57.00 -3.37 36.60
N ALA A 184 56.87 -2.41 37.51
CA ALA A 184 57.37 -1.05 37.36
C ALA A 184 58.51 -0.84 38.34
N ASP A 185 59.66 -0.37 37.86
CA ASP A 185 60.86 -0.08 38.67
C ASP A 185 61.27 -1.22 39.61
N GLY A 186 61.19 -2.47 39.13
CA GLY A 186 61.54 -3.67 39.90
C GLY A 186 60.52 -4.09 40.96
N LYS A 187 59.42 -3.35 41.15
CA LYS A 187 58.32 -3.70 42.05
C LYS A 187 57.15 -4.31 41.29
N THR A 188 56.58 -5.37 41.85
CA THR A 188 55.33 -5.97 41.37
C THR A 188 54.17 -5.03 41.70
N VAL A 189 53.61 -4.39 40.68
CA VAL A 189 52.41 -3.55 40.77
C VAL A 189 51.21 -4.37 40.30
N LYS A 190 50.17 -4.47 41.13
CA LYS A 190 48.86 -5.01 40.74
C LYS A 190 48.00 -3.85 40.26
N SER A 191 47.56 -3.88 39.00
CA SER A 191 46.57 -2.95 38.46
C SER A 191 45.22 -3.64 38.35
N ASP A 192 44.19 -2.94 38.80
CA ASP A 192 42.80 -3.39 38.70
C ASP A 192 42.16 -2.75 37.48
N ASP A 193 42.12 -3.51 36.39
CA ASP A 193 41.74 -3.02 35.07
C ASP A 193 40.32 -3.46 34.67
N ARG A 194 39.59 -4.00 35.64
CA ARG A 194 38.19 -4.40 35.50
C ARG A 194 37.33 -3.17 35.24
N TRP A 195 36.14 -3.35 34.65
CA TRP A 195 35.23 -2.24 34.34
C TRP A 195 35.16 -1.25 35.49
N VAL A 196 35.40 0.02 35.19
CA VAL A 196 35.12 1.14 36.07
C VAL A 196 34.24 2.10 35.29
N CYS A 197 33.38 2.82 36.00
CA CYS A 197 32.62 3.87 35.36
C CYS A 197 33.32 5.21 35.56
N GLY A 198 33.76 5.87 34.48
CA GLY A 198 34.53 7.10 34.59
C GLY A 198 36.02 6.82 34.78
N THR A 199 36.86 7.78 34.39
CA THR A 199 38.33 7.60 34.43
C THR A 199 38.93 7.65 35.83
N ASN A 200 38.17 8.15 36.82
CA ASN A 200 38.62 8.34 38.21
C ASN A 200 37.84 7.48 39.23
N ALA A 201 36.93 6.60 38.79
CA ALA A 201 36.19 5.75 39.72
C ALA A 201 36.93 4.45 40.04
N SER A 202 36.72 3.96 41.25
CA SER A 202 37.12 2.61 41.65
C SER A 202 35.98 1.63 41.39
N ASN A 203 36.29 0.39 41.00
CA ASN A 203 35.27 -0.66 40.92
C ASN A 203 34.74 -0.94 42.36
N PRO A 204 33.43 -0.78 42.61
CA PRO A 204 32.86 -0.95 43.95
C PRO A 204 32.90 -2.41 44.43
N PHE A 205 33.02 -3.38 43.51
CA PHE A 205 33.07 -4.81 43.79
C PHE A 205 34.51 -5.33 43.91
N ASN A 206 35.25 -4.85 44.90
CA ASN A 206 36.59 -5.35 45.21
C ASN A 206 36.60 -6.63 46.08
N GLY A 207 35.45 -7.31 46.23
CA GLY A 207 35.25 -8.44 47.15
C GLY A 207 34.78 -8.06 48.56
N SER A 208 34.63 -6.76 48.86
CA SER A 208 34.17 -6.29 50.18
C SER A 208 32.69 -5.89 50.20
N LEU A 209 32.22 -5.21 49.15
CA LEU A 209 30.85 -4.74 49.02
C LEU A 209 29.90 -5.89 48.64
N LYS A 210 28.73 -5.96 49.29
CA LYS A 210 27.67 -6.89 48.90
C LYS A 210 26.85 -6.29 47.77
N ASP A 211 26.63 -7.09 46.73
CA ASP A 211 25.64 -6.80 45.72
C ASP A 211 24.23 -6.84 46.36
N PRO A 212 23.40 -5.79 46.17
CA PRO A 212 22.12 -5.67 46.85
C PRO A 212 21.06 -6.65 46.37
N ASP A 213 21.18 -7.19 45.15
CA ASP A 213 20.19 -8.12 44.58
C ASP A 213 20.50 -9.58 44.92
N THR A 214 21.79 -9.92 44.94
CA THR A 214 22.25 -11.31 45.10
C THR A 214 22.82 -11.60 46.48
N GLY A 215 23.18 -10.56 47.24
CA GLY A 215 23.90 -10.68 48.52
C GLY A 215 25.34 -11.19 48.39
N ALA A 216 25.78 -11.51 47.17
CA ALA A 216 27.14 -11.95 46.88
C ALA A 216 28.13 -10.80 47.10
N LYS A 217 29.41 -11.11 47.24
CA LYS A 217 30.49 -10.11 47.20
C LYS A 217 31.30 -10.33 45.92
N PRO A 218 30.81 -9.85 44.75
CA PRO A 218 31.53 -10.02 43.50
C PRO A 218 32.95 -9.47 43.63
N VAL A 219 33.88 -10.14 42.97
CA VAL A 219 35.27 -9.72 42.85
C VAL A 219 35.45 -9.23 41.41
N GLY A 220 34.96 -8.02 41.16
CA GLY A 220 35.05 -7.30 39.91
C GLY A 220 33.94 -7.61 38.90
N GLY A 221 34.18 -7.26 37.63
CA GLY A 221 33.20 -7.36 36.55
C GLY A 221 32.37 -6.08 36.34
N PRO A 222 31.53 -6.06 35.31
CA PRO A 222 30.69 -4.91 35.00
C PRO A 222 29.61 -4.68 36.06
N TYR A 223 29.26 -3.41 36.24
CA TYR A 223 28.25 -2.96 37.19
C TYR A 223 27.55 -1.71 36.66
N TYR A 224 26.40 -1.41 37.23
CA TYR A 224 25.69 -0.15 37.05
C TYR A 224 25.24 0.39 38.42
N TRP A 225 24.94 1.68 38.49
CA TRP A 225 24.39 2.29 39.71
C TRP A 225 22.89 2.46 39.58
N ARG A 226 22.18 2.31 40.70
CA ARG A 226 20.76 2.66 40.82
C ARG A 226 20.48 3.42 42.11
N LEU A 227 19.41 4.19 42.12
CA LEU A 227 18.89 4.81 43.33
C LEU A 227 18.44 3.73 44.34
N LYS A 228 18.63 3.95 45.63
CA LYS A 228 18.13 3.04 46.68
C LYS A 228 16.61 3.10 46.79
N THR A 229 16.00 1.97 47.13
CA THR A 229 14.56 1.89 47.36
C THR A 229 14.14 2.82 48.49
N GLY A 230 13.07 3.60 48.28
CA GLY A 230 12.50 4.47 49.32
C GLY A 230 13.12 5.86 49.43
N VAL A 231 14.11 6.20 48.59
CA VAL A 231 14.64 7.58 48.52
C VAL A 231 13.61 8.48 47.82
N ASN A 232 13.16 9.53 48.51
CA ASN A 232 12.24 10.51 47.94
C ASN A 232 13.01 11.61 47.18
N ILE A 233 12.93 11.57 45.85
CA ILE A 233 13.62 12.49 44.94
C ILE A 233 12.73 13.61 44.41
N THR A 234 11.54 13.80 44.97
CA THR A 234 10.64 14.89 44.59
C THR A 234 10.46 15.89 45.72
N ASN A 235 10.41 17.16 45.36
CA ASN A 235 9.98 18.25 46.22
C ASN A 235 8.45 18.24 46.37
N SER A 236 7.92 19.02 47.31
CA SER A 236 6.48 19.13 47.55
C SER A 236 5.69 19.70 46.36
N ASP A 237 6.36 20.40 45.44
CA ASP A 237 5.79 20.95 44.20
C ASP A 237 5.88 19.97 43.01
N GLY A 238 6.39 18.75 43.23
CA GLY A 238 6.57 17.73 42.18
C GLY A 238 7.85 17.87 41.37
N SER A 239 8.64 18.93 41.57
CA SER A 239 9.95 19.10 40.92
C SER A 239 10.99 18.12 41.48
N MET A 240 12.09 17.91 40.75
CA MET A 240 13.19 17.05 41.19
C MET A 240 13.94 17.67 42.38
N ASN A 241 14.06 16.92 43.48
CA ASN A 241 14.93 17.27 44.58
C ASN A 241 16.38 16.86 44.25
N THR A 242 17.10 17.77 43.60
CA THR A 242 18.48 17.57 43.16
C THR A 242 19.44 17.33 44.32
N SER A 243 19.22 17.96 45.48
CA SER A 243 20.07 17.76 46.66
C SER A 243 20.01 16.34 47.20
N THR A 244 18.83 15.71 47.16
CA THR A 244 18.65 14.30 47.54
C THR A 244 19.12 13.37 46.42
N LEU A 245 18.82 13.69 45.17
CA LEU A 245 19.22 12.86 44.02
C LEU A 245 20.73 12.74 43.91
N TYR A 246 21.48 13.84 44.04
CA TYR A 246 22.94 13.90 43.89
C TYR A 246 23.71 13.63 45.19
N LEU A 247 23.07 13.01 46.18
CA LEU A 247 23.75 12.56 47.39
C LEU A 247 24.26 11.12 47.20
N ALA A 248 25.59 10.92 47.22
CA ALA A 248 26.21 9.63 46.91
C ALA A 248 25.70 8.46 47.76
N THR A 249 25.35 8.73 49.02
CA THR A 249 24.83 7.73 49.95
C THR A 249 23.46 7.18 49.57
N ASN A 250 22.74 7.84 48.65
CA ASN A 250 21.43 7.39 48.15
C ASN A 250 21.52 6.43 46.98
N TRP A 251 22.72 6.15 46.48
CA TRP A 251 22.96 5.24 45.37
C TRP A 251 23.56 3.91 45.84
N GLU A 252 23.29 2.85 45.10
CA GLU A 252 23.89 1.54 45.30
C GLU A 252 24.38 0.94 43.98
N ALA A 253 25.55 0.30 44.02
CA ALA A 253 26.11 -0.38 42.87
C ALA A 253 25.53 -1.79 42.78
N VAL A 254 25.16 -2.20 41.57
CA VAL A 254 24.61 -3.51 41.26
C VAL A 254 25.48 -4.17 40.21
N SER A 255 25.91 -5.40 40.47
CA SER A 255 26.69 -6.18 39.52
C SER A 255 25.81 -6.60 38.36
N VAL A 256 26.35 -6.52 37.14
CA VAL A 256 25.64 -7.05 35.98
C VAL A 256 25.72 -8.58 36.06
N PRO A 257 24.60 -9.31 36.04
CA PRO A 257 24.64 -10.77 36.12
C PRO A 257 25.21 -11.37 34.83
N LYS A 258 25.82 -12.56 34.91
CA LYS A 258 26.38 -13.28 33.74
C LYS A 258 25.38 -13.46 32.60
N SER A 259 24.08 -13.61 32.91
CA SER A 259 23.00 -13.69 31.91
C SER A 259 22.87 -12.43 31.04
N GLN A 260 23.39 -11.30 31.49
CA GLN A 260 23.37 -10.01 30.80
C GLN A 260 24.72 -9.64 30.15
N TYR A 261 25.75 -10.48 30.25
CA TYR A 261 27.09 -10.16 29.72
C TYR A 261 27.11 -9.90 28.22
N GLN A 262 26.37 -10.67 27.42
CA GLN A 262 26.28 -10.41 25.98
C GLN A 262 25.65 -9.03 25.70
N ASN A 263 24.61 -8.68 26.45
CA ASN A 263 23.91 -7.41 26.30
C ASN A 263 24.81 -6.23 26.69
N PHE A 264 25.56 -6.38 27.80
CA PHE A 264 26.58 -5.42 28.22
C PHE A 264 27.73 -5.31 27.21
N ALA A 265 28.23 -6.42 26.68
CA ALA A 265 29.29 -6.44 25.67
C ALA A 265 28.87 -5.70 24.40
N ASN A 266 27.64 -5.93 23.94
CA ASN A 266 27.08 -5.23 22.79
C ASN A 266 26.86 -3.74 23.06
N TRP A 267 26.33 -3.37 24.22
CA TRP A 267 26.26 -1.96 24.66
C TRP A 267 27.64 -1.31 24.61
N PHE A 268 28.63 -1.95 25.24
CA PHE A 268 29.99 -1.45 25.31
C PHE A 268 30.56 -1.25 23.91
N ALA A 269 30.45 -2.23 23.01
CA ALA A 269 31.06 -2.16 21.69
C ALA A 269 30.33 -1.23 20.70
N TYR A 270 29.02 -1.04 20.84
CA TYR A 270 28.18 -0.40 19.81
C TYR A 270 27.37 0.82 20.27
N TYR A 271 27.31 1.14 21.57
CA TYR A 271 26.41 2.17 22.11
C TYR A 271 27.02 3.11 23.14
N ARG A 272 28.21 2.81 23.69
CA ARG A 272 28.77 3.54 24.84
C ARG A 272 29.25 4.98 24.58
N THR A 273 29.04 5.50 23.38
CA THR A 273 29.24 6.92 23.05
C THR A 273 28.06 7.40 22.21
N ARG A 274 27.79 8.72 22.21
CA ARG A 274 26.73 9.34 21.38
C ARG A 274 26.84 8.92 19.91
N ASN A 275 28.04 8.95 19.33
CA ASN A 275 28.31 8.59 17.94
C ASN A 275 28.04 7.09 17.66
N MET A 276 28.54 6.18 18.51
CA MET A 276 28.32 4.74 18.32
C MET A 276 26.83 4.39 18.41
N MET A 277 26.14 4.91 19.42
CA MET A 277 24.70 4.72 19.57
C MET A 277 23.94 5.17 18.33
N THR A 278 24.26 6.38 17.85
CA THR A 278 23.56 7.00 16.72
C THR A 278 23.79 6.22 15.42
N ARG A 279 25.04 5.85 15.09
CA ARG A 279 25.37 5.04 13.91
C ARG A 279 24.65 3.70 13.93
N THR A 280 24.66 3.03 15.08
CA THR A 280 23.99 1.75 15.27
C THR A 280 22.48 1.88 15.08
N ALA A 281 21.85 2.86 15.74
CA ALA A 281 20.41 3.10 15.65
C ALA A 281 19.96 3.50 14.23
N LEU A 282 20.68 4.40 13.57
CA LEU A 282 20.35 4.79 12.19
C LEU A 282 20.51 3.61 11.23
N SER A 283 21.54 2.77 11.37
CA SER A 283 21.69 1.58 10.53
C SER A 283 20.47 0.66 10.62
N GLN A 284 19.95 0.45 11.83
CA GLN A 284 18.78 -0.38 12.07
C GLN A 284 17.51 0.28 11.54
N ALA A 285 17.33 1.59 11.75
CA ALA A 285 16.18 2.34 11.25
C ALA A 285 16.11 2.30 9.72
N PHE A 286 17.21 2.63 9.04
CA PHE A 286 17.26 2.62 7.58
C PHE A 286 17.13 1.21 7.00
N SER A 287 17.45 0.15 7.76
CA SER A 287 17.33 -1.24 7.25
C SER A 287 15.88 -1.68 7.10
N LYS A 288 14.98 -1.01 7.82
CA LYS A 288 13.54 -1.26 7.80
C LYS A 288 12.81 -0.43 6.74
N ILE A 289 13.51 0.47 6.03
CA ILE A 289 12.93 1.27 4.94
C ILE A 289 12.93 0.43 3.66
N GLY A 290 11.76 0.37 3.01
CA GLY A 290 11.56 -0.23 1.70
C GLY A 290 12.28 0.51 0.56
N ASN A 291 12.05 0.07 -0.67
CA ASN A 291 12.70 0.55 -1.89
C ASN A 291 12.08 1.85 -2.47
N SER A 292 11.53 2.74 -1.64
CA SER A 292 10.67 3.84 -2.14
C SER A 292 10.97 5.20 -1.53
N VAL A 293 12.25 5.58 -1.41
CA VAL A 293 12.67 6.94 -1.01
C VAL A 293 13.88 7.41 -1.83
N ARG A 294 13.94 8.71 -2.15
CA ARG A 294 15.13 9.35 -2.71
C ARG A 294 15.93 9.98 -1.58
N ILE A 295 17.22 9.72 -1.53
CA ILE A 295 18.07 10.14 -0.41
C ILE A 295 19.27 10.95 -0.88
N ALA A 296 19.65 11.92 -0.06
CA ALA A 296 20.91 12.64 -0.11
C ALA A 296 21.42 12.81 1.33
N TRP A 297 22.73 12.76 1.56
CA TRP A 297 23.30 12.87 2.91
C TRP A 297 24.51 13.83 3.03
N GLN A 298 24.65 14.45 4.20
CA GLN A 298 25.78 15.31 4.57
C GLN A 298 26.24 15.14 6.03
N ASN A 299 27.52 15.45 6.27
CA ASN A 299 28.00 15.74 7.62
C ASN A 299 27.66 17.19 8.00
N MET A 300 27.54 17.45 9.30
CA MET A 300 27.15 18.76 9.81
C MET A 300 28.22 19.83 9.58
N ALA A 301 29.50 19.53 9.84
CA ALA A 301 30.57 20.51 9.71
C ALA A 301 31.21 20.56 8.32
N ASN A 302 31.32 19.42 7.63
CA ASN A 302 32.06 19.29 6.36
C ASN A 302 31.16 18.80 5.22
N ALA A 303 30.89 19.66 4.23
CA ALA A 303 29.94 19.38 3.15
C ALA A 303 30.59 19.10 1.77
N THR A 304 31.90 19.29 1.60
CA THR A 304 32.48 19.52 0.25
C THR A 304 33.74 18.73 -0.14
N SER A 305 34.14 17.66 0.56
CA SER A 305 35.35 16.92 0.13
C SER A 305 35.05 15.96 -1.01
N THR A 306 35.59 16.25 -2.19
CA THR A 306 35.73 15.30 -3.31
C THR A 306 36.87 14.29 -3.08
N SER A 307 37.63 14.42 -2.00
CA SER A 307 38.74 13.53 -1.64
C SER A 307 38.27 12.44 -0.68
N LYS A 308 38.33 11.18 -1.13
CA LYS A 308 38.03 9.98 -0.32
C LYS A 308 39.07 9.81 0.78
N THR A 309 38.83 10.47 1.91
CA THR A 309 39.64 10.33 3.12
C THR A 309 38.81 9.61 4.20
N PRO A 310 39.45 8.98 5.19
CA PRO A 310 38.75 8.27 6.27
C PRO A 310 37.72 9.08 7.07
N THR A 311 37.77 10.41 6.97
CA THR A 311 36.89 11.37 7.64
C THR A 311 35.84 11.97 6.71
N ASN A 312 35.82 11.59 5.41
CA ASN A 312 35.02 12.24 4.38
C ASN A 312 34.64 11.29 3.24
N TYR A 313 33.90 10.22 3.57
CA TYR A 313 33.35 9.30 2.58
C TYR A 313 32.06 9.87 1.97
N ASP A 314 32.10 10.15 0.66
CA ASP A 314 30.96 10.44 -0.23
C ASP A 314 29.91 11.43 0.34
N VAL A 315 30.33 12.59 0.86
CA VAL A 315 29.39 13.68 1.20
C VAL A 315 28.92 14.37 -0.09
N GLN A 316 27.61 14.46 -0.32
CA GLN A 316 27.02 14.94 -1.58
C GLN A 316 26.40 16.36 -1.50
N PHE A 317 26.87 17.27 -0.63
CA PHE A 317 26.20 18.58 -0.44
C PHE A 317 27.13 19.76 -0.76
N ASN A 318 27.33 20.08 -2.04
CA ASN A 318 27.95 21.35 -2.43
C ASN A 318 26.93 22.34 -3.01
N GLY A 319 25.83 22.57 -2.30
CA GLY A 319 24.74 23.42 -2.78
C GLY A 319 24.01 22.89 -4.02
N ALA A 320 24.34 21.69 -4.49
CA ALA A 320 23.66 20.87 -5.48
C ALA A 320 23.91 19.40 -5.08
N ALA A 321 22.89 18.71 -4.61
CA ALA A 321 22.97 17.30 -4.22
C ALA A 321 22.11 16.47 -5.19
N ALA A 322 22.67 15.37 -5.70
CA ALA A 322 21.90 14.45 -6.51
C ALA A 322 21.01 13.60 -5.59
N LEU A 323 19.70 13.79 -5.66
CA LEU A 323 18.73 12.96 -4.95
C LEU A 323 18.60 11.63 -5.68
N GLN A 324 19.08 10.56 -5.06
CA GLN A 324 19.15 9.23 -5.67
C GLN A 324 18.17 8.29 -5.01
N ASP A 325 17.49 7.44 -5.78
CA ASP A 325 16.69 6.37 -5.21
C ASP A 325 17.59 5.46 -4.37
N ILE A 326 17.22 5.23 -3.12
CA ILE A 326 17.98 4.35 -2.23
C ILE A 326 18.01 2.92 -2.78
N GLY A 327 16.95 2.49 -3.48
CA GLY A 327 16.83 1.17 -4.09
C GLY A 327 16.65 0.02 -3.10
N ASP A 328 16.73 -1.21 -3.61
CA ASP A 328 16.62 -2.43 -2.82
C ASP A 328 17.81 -2.64 -1.84
N LEU A 329 17.78 -3.73 -1.08
CA LEU A 329 18.82 -4.08 -0.12
C LEU A 329 20.23 -4.26 -0.73
N ASN A 330 20.33 -4.42 -2.06
CA ASN A 330 21.59 -4.65 -2.78
C ASN A 330 22.00 -3.45 -3.65
N SER A 331 21.24 -2.35 -3.65
CA SER A 331 21.53 -1.14 -4.41
C SER A 331 22.88 -0.51 -4.06
N ALA A 332 23.58 -0.01 -5.08
CA ALA A 332 24.83 0.72 -4.92
C ALA A 332 24.66 2.03 -4.13
N VAL A 333 23.51 2.69 -4.28
CA VAL A 333 23.19 3.92 -3.53
C VAL A 333 23.02 3.60 -2.05
N ARG A 334 22.25 2.55 -1.73
CA ARG A 334 22.09 2.06 -0.35
C ARG A 334 23.42 1.67 0.27
N ALA A 335 24.24 0.93 -0.47
CA ALA A 335 25.59 0.57 -0.02
C ALA A 335 26.42 1.82 0.30
N SER A 336 26.38 2.85 -0.55
CA SER A 336 27.11 4.11 -0.36
C SER A 336 26.59 4.91 0.84
N PHE A 337 25.28 5.00 1.01
CA PHE A 337 24.66 5.65 2.16
C PHE A 337 25.04 4.97 3.49
N TYR A 338 24.97 3.63 3.54
CA TYR A 338 25.39 2.86 4.72
C TYR A 338 26.89 3.00 5.00
N LYS A 339 27.71 3.01 3.94
CA LYS A 339 29.14 3.29 4.06
C LYS A 339 29.38 4.65 4.68
N TRP A 340 28.73 5.72 4.20
CA TRP A 340 28.87 7.05 4.78
C TRP A 340 28.47 7.07 6.26
N MET A 341 27.24 6.66 6.57
CA MET A 341 26.66 6.69 7.91
C MET A 341 27.51 5.89 8.92
N LEU A 342 27.97 4.69 8.55
CA LEU A 342 28.81 3.85 9.41
C LEU A 342 30.28 4.30 9.45
N GLN A 343 30.66 5.40 8.81
CA GLN A 343 32.03 5.95 8.83
C GLN A 343 32.11 7.37 9.39
N VAL A 344 31.00 7.99 9.80
CA VAL A 344 31.03 9.33 10.42
C VAL A 344 31.74 9.28 11.78
N VAL A 345 32.80 10.07 11.92
CA VAL A 345 33.61 10.18 13.14
C VAL A 345 33.51 11.61 13.67
N GLY A 346 33.33 11.76 14.99
CA GLY A 346 33.31 13.08 15.63
C GLY A 346 34.67 13.77 15.60
N GLY A 347 34.70 15.10 15.61
CA GLY A 347 35.94 15.87 15.71
C GLY A 347 35.86 17.33 15.26
N ASN A 348 34.71 17.75 14.73
CA ASN A 348 34.50 19.09 14.19
C ASN A 348 33.61 19.96 15.13
N SER A 349 33.21 21.16 14.68
CA SER A 349 32.22 22.03 15.33
C SER A 349 30.78 21.57 15.07
N THR A 350 29.77 22.16 15.74
CA THR A 350 28.33 21.81 15.61
C THR A 350 27.52 22.92 14.90
N PRO A 351 27.76 23.23 13.61
CA PRO A 351 27.06 24.31 12.91
C PRO A 351 25.67 23.87 12.40
N SER A 352 24.81 23.41 13.31
CA SER A 352 23.53 22.77 13.01
C SER A 352 22.62 23.65 12.15
N ARG A 353 22.54 24.96 12.43
CA ARG A 353 21.68 25.89 11.68
C ARG A 353 22.16 26.05 10.23
N GLY A 354 23.47 26.21 10.05
CA GLY A 354 24.07 26.24 8.71
C GLY A 354 23.87 24.93 7.94
N ALA A 355 23.94 23.78 8.62
CA ALA A 355 23.70 22.47 8.01
C ALA A 355 22.24 22.26 7.58
N THR A 356 21.28 22.70 8.39
CA THR A 356 19.85 22.71 8.05
C THR A 356 19.57 23.58 6.82
N ILE A 357 20.17 24.78 6.73
CA ILE A 357 20.07 25.64 5.55
C ILE A 357 20.60 24.91 4.30
N ARG A 358 21.80 24.32 4.38
CA ARG A 358 22.35 23.55 3.24
C ARG A 358 21.45 22.40 2.81
N ALA A 359 20.77 21.74 3.75
CA ALA A 359 19.82 20.70 3.42
C ALA A 359 18.58 21.23 2.71
N GLY A 360 18.03 22.35 3.19
CA GLY A 360 16.90 23.01 2.54
C GLY A 360 17.20 23.48 1.11
N GLU A 361 18.42 23.95 0.84
CA GLU A 361 18.84 24.38 -0.50
C GLU A 361 18.86 23.25 -1.55
N VAL A 362 18.95 21.98 -1.14
CA VAL A 362 18.81 20.85 -2.07
C VAL A 362 17.43 20.82 -2.72
N PHE A 363 16.40 21.23 -1.99
CA PHE A 363 15.02 21.23 -2.48
C PHE A 363 14.66 22.49 -3.29
N ARG A 364 15.53 23.51 -3.26
CA ARG A 364 15.42 24.77 -4.01
C ARG A 364 16.30 24.79 -5.28
N GLN A 365 16.85 23.65 -5.68
CA GLN A 365 17.62 23.56 -6.92
C GLN A 365 16.73 23.87 -8.13
N PRO A 366 17.23 24.58 -9.17
CA PRO A 366 16.45 24.88 -10.35
C PRO A 366 15.94 23.61 -11.06
N LEU A 367 14.71 23.67 -11.56
CA LEU A 367 14.17 22.64 -12.44
C LEU A 367 15.00 22.56 -13.72
N VAL A 368 15.27 21.34 -14.19
CA VAL A 368 16.14 21.11 -15.34
C VAL A 368 15.29 20.88 -16.61
N PRO A 369 15.63 21.47 -17.77
CA PRO A 369 14.86 21.25 -19.00
C PRO A 369 14.72 19.76 -19.35
N LYS A 370 13.56 19.38 -19.90
CA LYS A 370 13.26 17.99 -20.32
C LYS A 370 14.30 17.38 -21.26
N SER A 371 14.99 18.20 -22.05
CA SER A 371 16.03 17.78 -23.00
C SER A 371 17.41 17.54 -22.37
N ALA A 372 17.59 17.80 -21.08
CA ALA A 372 18.88 17.62 -20.42
C ALA A 372 19.23 16.13 -20.23
N ASP A 373 20.52 15.84 -20.11
CA ASP A 373 21.02 14.51 -19.80
C ASP A 373 20.60 14.06 -18.38
N ALA A 374 20.39 12.75 -18.19
CA ALA A 374 19.96 12.16 -16.92
C ALA A 374 20.90 12.51 -15.74
N THR A 375 22.19 12.70 -15.98
CA THR A 375 23.17 13.11 -14.96
C THR A 375 22.92 14.53 -14.45
N VAL A 376 22.40 15.42 -15.28
CA VAL A 376 22.03 16.79 -14.90
C VAL A 376 20.67 16.80 -14.19
N LYS A 377 19.72 15.98 -14.67
CA LYS A 377 18.40 15.84 -14.04
C LYS A 377 18.45 15.21 -12.63
N ALA A 378 19.52 14.51 -12.28
CA ALA A 378 19.69 13.96 -10.94
C ALA A 378 19.73 15.05 -9.84
N PHE A 379 20.08 16.30 -10.19
CA PHE A 379 20.05 17.46 -9.29
C PHE A 379 18.68 18.13 -9.16
N ASP A 380 17.72 17.73 -10.00
CA ASP A 380 16.35 18.18 -9.92
C ASP A 380 15.61 17.40 -8.80
N PRO A 381 15.10 18.11 -7.77
CA PRO A 381 14.40 17.46 -6.67
C PRO A 381 13.05 16.88 -7.10
N TYR A 382 12.45 17.35 -8.18
CA TYR A 382 11.11 16.97 -8.62
C TYR A 382 11.10 16.09 -9.88
N TRP A 383 12.27 15.84 -10.49
CA TRP A 383 12.37 14.96 -11.66
C TRP A 383 11.76 13.57 -11.44
N ASN A 384 10.95 13.15 -12.41
CA ASN A 384 10.18 11.91 -12.36
C ASN A 384 10.93 10.64 -12.79
N GLY A 385 12.22 10.73 -13.12
CA GLY A 385 13.03 9.59 -13.54
C GLY A 385 12.88 9.18 -15.01
N LEU A 386 11.95 9.79 -15.74
CA LEU A 386 11.69 9.47 -17.15
C LEU A 386 12.54 10.35 -18.07
N THR A 387 12.95 9.78 -19.21
CA THR A 387 13.74 10.45 -20.25
C THR A 387 12.93 10.82 -21.50
N THR A 388 11.64 10.46 -21.55
CA THR A 388 10.73 10.69 -22.68
C THR A 388 9.98 12.04 -22.57
N SER A 389 9.08 12.33 -23.50
CA SER A 389 8.17 13.49 -23.48
C SER A 389 7.32 13.61 -22.20
N ASP A 390 7.16 12.50 -21.48
CA ASP A 390 6.42 12.34 -20.23
C ASP A 390 7.23 12.76 -18.99
N SER A 391 8.44 13.29 -19.16
CA SER A 391 9.37 13.69 -18.09
C SER A 391 9.00 14.99 -17.35
N ALA A 392 7.72 15.19 -17.01
CA ALA A 392 7.30 16.33 -16.20
C ALA A 392 7.76 16.19 -14.74
N ASP A 393 8.11 17.32 -14.12
CA ASP A 393 8.45 17.38 -12.71
C ASP A 393 7.23 17.11 -11.83
N LEU A 394 7.43 16.33 -10.77
CA LEU A 394 6.39 15.79 -9.92
C LEU A 394 5.93 16.81 -8.88
N VAL A 395 4.85 17.54 -9.17
CA VAL A 395 4.28 18.59 -8.30
C VAL A 395 3.93 18.12 -6.89
N CYS A 396 3.61 16.83 -6.71
CA CYS A 396 3.19 16.26 -5.43
C CYS A 396 4.32 15.67 -4.59
N ARG A 397 5.57 15.70 -5.07
CA ARG A 397 6.69 15.09 -4.34
C ARG A 397 6.94 15.83 -3.03
N LYS A 398 6.95 15.08 -1.93
CA LYS A 398 7.23 15.59 -0.58
C LYS A 398 8.73 15.61 -0.30
N ASN A 399 9.17 16.57 0.51
CA ASN A 399 10.57 16.68 0.93
C ASN A 399 10.70 16.66 2.45
N PHE A 400 11.75 16.00 2.91
CA PHE A 400 12.05 15.87 4.33
C PHE A 400 13.51 16.12 4.60
N HIS A 401 13.79 16.71 5.75
CA HIS A 401 15.13 16.82 6.29
C HIS A 401 15.19 16.10 7.63
N MET A 402 16.23 15.31 7.85
CA MET A 402 16.52 14.67 9.12
C MET A 402 17.84 15.23 9.65
N LEU A 403 17.78 15.90 10.80
CA LEU A 403 18.96 16.33 11.54
C LEU A 403 19.17 15.43 12.74
N VAL A 404 20.32 14.77 12.80
CA VAL A 404 20.72 13.97 13.95
C VAL A 404 21.89 14.65 14.61
N THR A 405 21.70 15.11 15.85
CA THR A 405 22.64 15.97 16.58
C THR A 405 22.61 15.68 18.08
N ASP A 406 23.65 16.11 18.78
CA ASP A 406 23.63 16.10 20.25
C ASP A 406 22.57 17.04 20.86
N GLY A 407 22.08 18.03 20.12
CA GLY A 407 20.96 18.89 20.49
C GLY A 407 21.33 20.36 20.71
N TYR A 408 22.61 20.69 20.83
CA TYR A 408 23.05 22.08 20.85
C TYR A 408 23.38 22.55 19.43
N TRP A 409 23.26 23.87 19.21
CA TRP A 409 23.83 24.50 18.02
C TRP A 409 24.86 25.54 18.47
N ASN A 410 26.04 25.50 17.85
CA ASN A 410 27.19 26.35 18.19
C ASN A 410 27.97 26.82 16.95
N ASP A 411 27.32 27.62 16.10
CA ASP A 411 27.95 28.17 14.89
C ASP A 411 29.11 29.10 15.28
N THR A 412 30.34 28.59 15.18
CA THR A 412 31.57 29.30 15.53
C THR A 412 32.55 29.31 14.36
N VAL A 413 33.18 30.45 14.11
CA VAL A 413 34.33 30.58 13.20
C VAL A 413 35.54 31.00 14.03
N GLY A 414 36.47 30.07 14.25
CA GLY A 414 37.53 30.24 15.24
C GLY A 414 36.94 30.36 16.65
N SER A 415 37.18 31.46 17.35
CA SER A 415 36.66 31.71 18.71
C SER A 415 35.43 32.61 18.76
N LYS A 416 34.85 33.02 17.62
CA LYS A 416 33.67 33.91 17.57
C LYS A 416 32.41 33.14 17.20
N VAL A 417 31.32 33.41 17.93
CA VAL A 417 29.96 33.00 17.56
C VAL A 417 29.53 33.83 16.35
N VAL A 418 29.08 33.17 15.28
CA VAL A 418 28.67 33.82 14.03
C VAL A 418 27.34 33.23 13.59
N ASP A 419 26.36 34.06 13.27
CA ASP A 419 25.11 33.58 12.67
C ASP A 419 25.34 33.03 11.25
N PRO A 420 24.61 31.96 10.86
CA PRO A 420 24.73 31.44 9.51
C PRO A 420 24.26 32.48 8.48
N THR A 421 24.78 32.38 7.26
CA THR A 421 24.22 33.14 6.14
C THR A 421 22.82 32.64 5.84
N LEU A 422 21.82 33.50 6.00
CA LEU A 422 20.42 33.16 5.73
C LEU A 422 20.17 32.92 4.23
N PRO A 423 19.17 32.09 3.89
CA PRO A 423 18.82 31.80 2.50
C PRO A 423 18.55 33.09 1.70
N LYS A 424 19.17 33.23 0.54
CA LYS A 424 18.90 34.34 -0.39
C LYS A 424 17.85 33.93 -1.43
N THR A 425 17.32 34.90 -2.18
CA THR A 425 16.46 34.58 -3.32
C THR A 425 17.24 33.74 -4.32
N GLY A 426 16.72 32.55 -4.61
CA GLY A 426 17.39 31.53 -5.42
C GLY A 426 17.25 31.77 -6.92
N ALA A 427 18.02 31.02 -7.72
CA ALA A 427 17.91 31.05 -9.19
C ALA A 427 16.55 30.53 -9.70
N ASN A 428 15.88 29.69 -8.91
CA ASN A 428 14.52 29.20 -9.14
C ASN A 428 13.43 30.22 -8.69
N LYS A 429 13.82 31.46 -8.37
CA LYS A 429 12.96 32.55 -7.89
C LYS A 429 12.28 32.32 -6.55
N ALA A 430 12.57 31.22 -5.84
CA ALA A 430 12.12 31.05 -4.46
C ALA A 430 12.64 32.22 -3.61
N VAL A 431 11.72 32.93 -2.94
CA VAL A 431 12.00 34.15 -2.19
C VAL A 431 13.01 33.86 -1.08
N GLY A 432 14.02 34.71 -0.92
CA GLY A 432 14.98 34.59 0.18
C GLY A 432 14.35 34.87 1.55
N MET A 433 15.07 34.49 2.61
CA MET A 433 14.67 34.77 3.98
C MET A 433 15.04 36.23 4.33
N ASP A 434 14.16 37.18 3.99
CA ASP A 434 14.31 38.61 4.35
C ASP A 434 13.57 38.91 5.66
N GLY A 435 14.07 38.37 6.77
CA GLY A 435 13.43 38.53 8.08
C GLY A 435 12.06 37.86 8.21
N ILE A 436 11.61 37.06 7.24
CA ILE A 436 10.43 36.20 7.36
C ILE A 436 10.65 35.23 8.51
N ASN A 437 9.89 35.42 9.59
CA ASN A 437 10.03 34.69 10.85
C ASN A 437 8.65 34.31 11.36
N SER A 438 8.55 33.24 12.13
CA SER A 438 7.26 32.80 12.68
C SER A 438 6.69 33.81 13.69
N GLN A 439 7.43 34.84 14.09
CA GLN A 439 7.01 35.88 15.05
C GLN A 439 6.40 37.11 14.34
N THR A 440 6.21 37.06 13.02
CA THR A 440 5.64 38.15 12.21
C THR A 440 4.47 37.66 11.35
N ALA A 441 3.48 38.53 11.15
CA ALA A 441 2.33 38.22 10.29
C ALA A 441 2.77 38.14 8.81
N GLN A 442 2.26 37.16 8.08
CA GLN A 442 2.60 36.94 6.68
C GLN A 442 1.45 36.24 5.95
N THR A 443 1.48 36.26 4.61
CA THR A 443 0.52 35.51 3.78
C THR A 443 1.24 34.27 3.23
N LEU A 444 0.63 33.11 3.41
CA LEU A 444 1.17 31.82 2.93
C LEU A 444 0.86 31.60 1.44
N PRO A 445 1.54 30.66 0.75
CA PRO A 445 1.36 30.40 -0.68
C PRO A 445 -0.07 29.97 -1.10
N ASP A 446 -0.87 29.46 -0.17
CA ASP A 446 -2.29 29.16 -0.38
C ASP A 446 -3.22 30.37 -0.15
N ASN A 447 -2.64 31.58 -0.01
CA ASN A 447 -3.28 32.84 0.36
C ASN A 447 -3.87 32.89 1.78
N ARG A 448 -3.52 31.95 2.66
CA ARG A 448 -3.97 32.00 4.05
C ARG A 448 -3.13 33.00 4.85
N SER A 449 -3.81 33.87 5.59
CA SER A 449 -3.14 34.80 6.50
C SER A 449 -2.63 34.05 7.73
N TYR A 450 -1.34 34.20 8.02
CA TYR A 450 -0.73 33.79 9.28
C TYR A 450 -0.58 35.01 10.19
N SER A 451 -0.98 34.83 11.45
CA SER A 451 -0.79 35.81 12.52
C SER A 451 -0.17 35.10 13.73
N PRO A 452 0.95 35.60 14.29
CA PRO A 452 1.60 35.00 15.46
C PRO A 452 0.80 35.21 16.74
N THR A 453 -0.24 36.06 16.71
CA THR A 453 -1.06 36.40 17.89
C THR A 453 -2.38 35.65 17.97
N ASP A 454 -2.81 34.98 16.90
CA ASP A 454 -4.11 34.29 16.85
C ASP A 454 -4.07 33.02 17.69
N SER A 455 -5.16 32.70 18.40
CA SER A 455 -5.19 31.61 19.38
C SER A 455 -4.84 30.23 18.82
N PHE A 456 -5.11 29.98 17.54
CA PHE A 456 -4.86 28.70 16.87
C PHE A 456 -3.46 28.57 16.27
N SER A 457 -2.77 29.68 15.95
CA SER A 457 -1.43 29.69 15.33
C SER A 457 -0.34 30.23 16.27
N LYS A 458 -0.72 30.67 17.47
CA LYS A 458 0.19 31.25 18.47
C LYS A 458 1.38 30.37 18.82
N ILE A 459 1.23 29.04 18.79
CA ILE A 459 2.32 28.09 19.08
C ILE A 459 3.55 28.31 18.17
N TYR A 460 3.37 28.77 16.93
CA TYR A 460 4.48 28.95 15.99
C TYR A 460 5.30 30.20 16.28
N GLY A 461 4.69 31.26 16.81
CA GLY A 461 5.32 32.59 16.95
C GLY A 461 5.50 33.11 18.37
N ASN A 462 4.97 32.44 19.40
CA ASN A 462 4.97 32.94 20.78
C ASN A 462 6.32 32.75 21.48
N VAL A 463 7.33 33.54 21.10
CA VAL A 463 8.69 33.50 21.68
C VAL A 463 8.91 34.69 22.60
N ALA A 464 9.51 34.46 23.77
CA ALA A 464 9.85 35.51 24.72
C ALA A 464 11.02 36.39 24.23
N GLY A 465 10.99 37.69 24.53
CA GLY A 465 12.09 38.61 24.22
C GLY A 465 12.10 39.13 22.78
N THR A 466 13.25 39.64 22.33
CA THR A 466 13.42 40.23 20.98
C THR A 466 13.62 39.14 19.91
N ILE A 467 13.06 39.38 18.72
CA ILE A 467 13.16 38.49 17.55
C ILE A 467 14.60 38.08 17.27
N TYR A 468 14.81 36.78 17.02
CA TYR A 468 16.09 36.21 16.62
C TYR A 468 15.94 35.52 15.26
N ALA A 469 16.21 36.27 14.19
CA ALA A 469 15.86 35.87 12.82
C ALA A 469 16.54 34.56 12.37
N SER A 470 17.77 34.31 12.80
CA SER A 470 18.56 33.13 12.48
C SER A 470 18.30 31.93 13.41
N SER A 471 17.20 31.90 14.17
CA SER A 471 16.89 30.74 15.00
C SER A 471 16.55 29.50 14.16
N MET A 472 16.76 28.31 14.72
CA MET A 472 16.39 27.05 14.06
C MET A 472 14.88 27.03 13.75
N ALA A 473 14.04 27.53 14.67
CA ALA A 473 12.60 27.60 14.45
C ALA A 473 12.20 28.50 13.28
N ASN A 474 12.87 29.63 13.10
CA ASN A 474 12.62 30.54 11.98
C ASN A 474 13.12 29.98 10.65
N ILE A 475 14.28 29.29 10.64
CA ILE A 475 14.80 28.59 9.46
C ILE A 475 13.82 27.48 9.03
N ALA A 476 13.34 26.68 9.97
CA ALA A 476 12.38 25.60 9.71
C ALA A 476 11.02 26.15 9.25
N TRP A 477 10.54 27.23 9.86
CA TRP A 477 9.35 27.95 9.41
C TRP A 477 9.52 28.44 7.98
N TYR A 478 10.65 29.03 7.61
CA TYR A 478 10.90 29.53 6.27
C TYR A 478 10.78 28.42 5.20
N TYR A 479 11.42 27.27 5.41
CA TYR A 479 11.34 26.14 4.46
C TYR A 479 9.98 25.44 4.43
N TRP A 480 9.11 25.67 5.42
CA TRP A 480 7.73 25.19 5.41
C TRP A 480 6.75 26.21 4.82
N SER A 481 6.85 27.49 5.20
CA SER A 481 5.92 28.56 4.82
C SER A 481 6.18 29.18 3.45
N THR A 482 7.34 28.89 2.85
CA THR A 482 7.71 29.40 1.52
C THR A 482 7.54 28.31 0.48
N ASP A 483 7.01 28.66 -0.68
CA ASP A 483 7.08 27.80 -1.86
C ASP A 483 8.52 27.72 -2.37
N LEU A 484 9.11 26.53 -2.21
CA LEU A 484 10.50 26.27 -2.57
C LEU A 484 10.71 26.11 -4.07
N GLN A 485 9.65 25.96 -4.87
CA GLN A 485 9.73 25.92 -6.33
C GLN A 485 8.59 26.71 -6.99
N PRO A 486 8.62 28.06 -6.97
CA PRO A 486 7.55 28.87 -7.55
C PRO A 486 7.34 28.72 -9.06
N ASP A 487 8.33 28.19 -9.78
CA ASP A 487 8.23 27.86 -11.21
C ASP A 487 7.54 26.49 -11.45
N LEU A 488 7.26 25.72 -10.38
CA LEU A 488 6.46 24.50 -10.38
C LEU A 488 5.06 24.78 -9.84
N ALA A 489 4.04 24.08 -10.34
CA ALA A 489 2.70 24.23 -9.79
C ALA A 489 2.59 23.59 -8.39
N ASN A 490 1.80 24.22 -7.51
CA ASN A 490 1.44 23.65 -6.22
C ASN A 490 0.54 22.42 -6.42
N GLY A 491 0.98 21.27 -5.90
CA GLY A 491 0.27 20.00 -6.04
C GLY A 491 0.61 18.98 -4.96
N VAL A 492 1.27 19.41 -3.87
CA VAL A 492 1.55 18.57 -2.72
C VAL A 492 0.23 18.27 -2.00
N LYS A 493 -0.03 17.01 -1.69
CA LYS A 493 -1.25 16.63 -0.96
C LYS A 493 -1.08 16.95 0.53
N PRO A 494 -2.01 17.71 1.12
CA PRO A 494 -2.05 17.94 2.57
C PRO A 494 -2.11 16.63 3.36
N TYR A 495 -1.55 16.64 4.56
CA TYR A 495 -1.57 15.53 5.51
C TYR A 495 -2.41 15.89 6.73
N TRP A 496 -3.53 15.19 6.91
CA TRP A 496 -4.48 15.42 8.00
C TRP A 496 -4.49 14.24 8.96
N LYS A 497 -3.78 14.34 10.08
CA LYS A 497 -3.70 13.30 11.11
C LYS A 497 -4.73 13.47 12.22
N ASP A 498 -5.00 14.71 12.60
CA ASP A 498 -5.91 15.06 13.69
C ASP A 498 -6.97 16.05 13.20
N LEU A 499 -8.20 15.55 13.09
CA LEU A 499 -9.37 16.33 12.68
C LEU A 499 -10.20 16.81 13.89
N THR A 500 -9.64 16.74 15.11
CA THR A 500 -10.34 17.18 16.31
C THR A 500 -10.52 18.70 16.27
N ALA A 501 -11.77 19.14 16.32
CA ALA A 501 -12.13 20.56 16.33
C ALA A 501 -13.35 20.82 17.20
N SER A 502 -13.49 22.05 17.69
CA SER A 502 -14.66 22.52 18.44
C SER A 502 -15.89 22.78 17.56
N THR A 503 -15.72 22.72 16.24
CA THR A 503 -16.75 22.92 15.23
C THR A 503 -16.69 21.76 14.22
N PRO A 504 -17.81 21.41 13.54
CA PRO A 504 -17.81 20.33 12.55
C PRO A 504 -16.71 20.52 11.49
N VAL A 505 -16.05 19.42 11.13
CA VAL A 505 -15.00 19.39 10.11
C VAL A 505 -15.56 18.73 8.87
N GLU A 506 -15.55 19.45 7.75
CA GLU A 506 -15.97 18.90 6.46
C GLU A 506 -14.92 17.88 5.98
N PRO A 507 -15.28 16.59 5.78
CA PRO A 507 -14.31 15.57 5.41
C PRO A 507 -13.63 15.81 4.05
N THR A 508 -14.27 16.61 3.19
CA THR A 508 -13.77 16.94 1.84
C THR A 508 -12.85 18.16 1.81
N ASP A 509 -12.91 19.01 2.84
CA ASP A 509 -12.00 20.15 3.03
C ASP A 509 -11.75 20.40 4.54
N PRO A 510 -10.93 19.55 5.18
CA PRO A 510 -10.64 19.71 6.61
C PRO A 510 -9.92 21.03 6.93
N GLY A 511 -9.16 21.56 5.96
CA GLY A 511 -8.36 22.78 6.11
C GLY A 511 -9.17 24.07 6.18
N ALA A 512 -10.46 24.03 5.81
CA ALA A 512 -11.37 25.17 6.05
C ALA A 512 -11.42 25.55 7.53
N ASN A 513 -11.30 24.57 8.43
CA ASN A 513 -11.30 24.78 9.87
C ASN A 513 -9.93 25.23 10.38
N ASN A 514 -9.85 26.42 10.99
CA ASN A 514 -8.60 26.97 11.53
C ASN A 514 -7.94 26.08 12.60
N THR A 515 -8.70 25.44 13.49
CA THR A 515 -8.09 24.59 14.53
C THR A 515 -7.51 23.31 13.94
N VAL A 516 -8.01 22.86 12.80
CA VAL A 516 -7.47 21.71 12.06
C VAL A 516 -6.26 22.14 11.22
N TYR A 517 -6.38 23.24 10.46
CA TYR A 517 -5.31 23.78 9.62
C TYR A 517 -4.04 24.08 10.43
N TRP A 518 -4.20 24.73 11.59
CA TRP A 518 -3.07 25.16 12.43
C TRP A 518 -2.67 24.15 13.51
N ASN A 519 -3.23 22.94 13.50
CA ASN A 519 -2.76 21.89 14.41
C ASN A 519 -1.37 21.40 13.97
N PRO A 520 -0.32 21.47 14.82
CA PRO A 520 1.04 21.07 14.45
C PRO A 520 1.22 19.62 13.98
N VAL A 521 0.27 18.73 14.28
CA VAL A 521 0.31 17.33 13.83
C VAL A 521 -0.22 17.13 12.41
N ASN A 522 -0.83 18.16 11.83
CA ASN A 522 -1.28 18.23 10.45
C ASN A 522 -0.31 19.04 9.61
N ASP A 523 -0.25 18.74 8.31
CA ASP A 523 0.49 19.54 7.34
C ASP A 523 -0.47 20.00 6.22
N PRO A 524 -0.98 21.23 6.26
CA PRO A 524 -1.93 21.73 5.28
C PRO A 524 -1.28 22.15 3.95
N ALA A 525 0.05 22.20 3.89
CA ALA A 525 0.76 22.83 2.78
C ALA A 525 0.55 22.08 1.46
N THR A 526 0.09 22.82 0.45
CA THR A 526 -0.10 22.33 -0.92
C THR A 526 1.05 22.67 -1.86
N TRP A 527 1.99 23.50 -1.38
CA TRP A 527 3.16 23.95 -2.11
C TRP A 527 4.39 23.11 -1.82
N GLN A 528 5.45 23.30 -2.61
CA GLN A 528 6.72 22.62 -2.39
C GLN A 528 7.40 23.14 -1.12
N HIS A 529 7.52 22.29 -0.11
CA HIS A 529 8.06 22.64 1.22
C HIS A 529 8.88 21.49 1.81
N VAL A 530 9.48 21.70 3.00
CA VAL A 530 10.23 20.68 3.75
C VAL A 530 9.70 20.53 5.16
N SER A 531 9.31 19.32 5.54
CA SER A 531 9.07 18.96 6.95
C SER A 531 10.36 18.45 7.59
N GLN A 532 10.73 18.96 8.77
CA GLN A 532 12.05 18.70 9.37
C GLN A 532 11.95 17.87 10.64
N PHE A 533 12.71 16.77 10.67
CA PHE A 533 12.77 15.84 11.78
C PHE A 533 14.09 16.00 12.52
N PHE A 534 13.98 16.35 13.79
CA PHE A 534 15.12 16.63 14.66
C PHE A 534 15.27 15.51 15.67
N VAL A 535 16.41 14.83 15.62
CA VAL A 535 16.81 13.83 16.59
C VAL A 535 17.90 14.43 17.46
N THR A 536 17.58 14.66 18.73
CA THR A 536 18.52 15.12 19.76
C THR A 536 18.83 13.99 20.73
N LEU A 537 20.04 13.97 21.28
CA LEU A 537 20.53 12.86 22.11
C LEU A 537 20.38 13.14 23.61
N GLY A 538 19.15 13.20 24.10
CA GLY A 538 18.85 13.19 25.54
C GLY A 538 19.17 14.49 26.30
N VAL A 539 19.48 15.58 25.61
CA VAL A 539 19.72 16.89 26.23
C VAL A 539 18.39 17.56 26.57
N ALA A 540 18.28 18.10 27.78
CA ALA A 540 17.11 18.85 28.23
C ALA A 540 17.25 20.34 27.88
N GLY A 541 16.18 20.92 27.33
CA GLY A 541 16.02 22.37 27.24
C GLY A 541 15.54 22.96 28.57
N THR A 542 15.13 24.23 28.54
CA THR A 542 14.46 24.88 29.68
C THR A 542 13.00 24.43 29.83
N LEU A 543 12.40 23.92 28.75
CA LEU A 543 11.05 23.36 28.75
C LEU A 543 11.07 21.84 29.02
N GLN A 544 9.99 21.34 29.62
CA GLN A 544 9.79 19.91 29.88
C GLN A 544 9.10 19.26 28.66
N TYR A 545 9.88 18.63 27.80
CA TYR A 545 9.35 17.85 26.67
C TYR A 545 8.87 16.46 27.13
N PRO A 546 7.68 15.98 26.71
CA PRO A 546 6.63 16.66 25.96
C PRO A 546 5.58 17.36 26.84
N ASP A 547 5.72 17.34 28.17
CA ASP A 547 4.72 17.77 29.15
C ASP A 547 4.27 19.24 29.00
N ASP A 548 5.15 20.11 28.51
CA ASP A 548 4.83 21.52 28.25
C ASP A 548 4.05 21.75 26.93
N TYR A 549 3.96 20.75 26.04
CA TYR A 549 3.30 20.86 24.74
C TYR A 549 1.85 21.41 24.82
N PRO A 550 0.97 20.93 25.73
CA PRO A 550 -0.39 21.45 25.83
C PRO A 550 -0.45 22.95 26.19
N ALA A 551 0.47 23.44 27.03
CA ALA A 551 0.53 24.85 27.42
C ALA A 551 1.08 25.74 26.30
N LEU A 552 2.04 25.21 25.52
CA LEU A 552 2.55 25.87 24.30
C LEU A 552 1.46 25.93 23.22
N LEU A 553 0.72 24.84 23.01
CA LEU A 553 -0.40 24.76 22.07
C LEU A 553 -1.54 25.72 22.44
N ALA A 554 -1.88 25.83 23.72
CA ALA A 554 -2.85 26.81 24.21
C ALA A 554 -2.33 28.26 24.18
N GLY A 555 -1.02 28.46 23.92
CA GLY A 555 -0.39 29.77 23.92
C GLY A 555 -0.34 30.45 25.30
N THR A 556 -0.48 29.68 26.39
CA THR A 556 -0.37 30.14 27.79
C THR A 556 1.09 30.12 28.27
N LYS A 557 1.95 29.35 27.60
CA LYS A 557 3.40 29.35 27.78
C LYS A 557 4.08 29.83 26.50
N ALA A 558 5.15 30.61 26.64
CA ALA A 558 5.97 31.09 25.52
C ALA A 558 7.22 30.23 25.36
N TRP A 559 7.70 30.10 24.13
CA TRP A 559 9.02 29.55 23.84
C TRP A 559 10.10 30.48 24.40
N PRO A 560 11.19 29.96 24.99
CA PRO A 560 12.30 30.77 25.45
C PRO A 560 13.04 31.38 24.25
N ARG A 561 13.70 32.52 24.47
CA ARG A 561 14.57 33.11 23.45
C ARG A 561 15.76 32.18 23.20
N PRO A 562 16.03 31.76 21.95
CA PRO A 562 17.17 30.90 21.66
C PRO A 562 18.49 31.59 22.03
N VAL A 563 19.40 30.85 22.65
CA VAL A 563 20.74 31.31 23.02
C VAL A 563 21.77 30.30 22.53
N ASN A 564 22.83 30.80 21.89
CA ASN A 564 23.89 29.97 21.34
C ASN A 564 24.58 29.15 22.44
N ASN A 565 24.70 27.84 22.23
CA ASN A 565 25.32 26.91 23.17
C ASN A 565 24.68 26.92 24.58
N ALA A 566 23.35 27.03 24.63
CA ALA A 566 22.58 27.04 25.88
C ALA A 566 21.29 26.19 25.74
N PRO A 567 20.65 25.79 26.87
CA PRO A 567 19.46 24.92 26.84
C PRO A 567 18.30 25.46 26.01
N GLU A 568 18.15 26.77 25.91
CA GLU A 568 17.13 27.42 25.06
C GLU A 568 17.31 27.10 23.57
N GLY A 569 18.53 26.74 23.14
CA GLY A 569 18.79 26.27 21.77
C GLY A 569 18.20 24.87 21.47
N VAL A 570 18.05 24.03 22.50
CA VAL A 570 17.37 22.73 22.39
C VAL A 570 15.87 22.95 22.25
N ASP A 571 15.31 23.88 23.02
CA ASP A 571 13.90 24.28 22.92
C ASP A 571 13.60 24.87 21.52
N ASP A 572 14.50 25.66 20.95
CA ASP A 572 14.40 26.18 19.58
C ASP A 572 14.43 25.08 18.51
N THR A 573 15.11 23.96 18.77
CA THR A 573 15.11 22.77 17.89
C THR A 573 13.78 22.01 17.96
N TRP A 574 13.18 21.90 19.14
CA TRP A 574 11.81 21.39 19.28
C TRP A 574 10.80 22.32 18.61
N HIS A 575 10.95 23.62 18.80
CA HIS A 575 10.13 24.64 18.15
C HIS A 575 10.25 24.55 16.61
N ALA A 576 11.44 24.28 16.08
CA ALA A 576 11.67 24.05 14.66
C ALA A 576 10.92 22.84 14.09
N ALA A 577 10.85 21.74 14.84
CA ALA A 577 10.04 20.59 14.43
C ALA A 577 8.56 20.98 14.27
N ILE A 578 8.02 21.75 15.22
CA ILE A 578 6.64 22.25 15.17
C ILE A 578 6.46 23.21 13.98
N ASN A 579 7.37 24.17 13.81
CA ASN A 579 7.30 25.17 12.75
C ASN A 579 7.35 24.58 11.35
N SER A 580 8.04 23.45 11.17
CA SER A 580 8.11 22.73 9.89
C SER A 580 7.08 21.61 9.73
N ARG A 581 6.18 21.39 10.70
CA ARG A 581 5.24 20.24 10.72
C ARG A 581 5.96 18.88 10.70
N GLY A 582 7.19 18.85 11.19
CA GLY A 582 7.98 17.65 11.35
C GLY A 582 7.88 17.08 12.76
N GLY A 583 8.96 16.48 13.25
CA GLY A 583 8.96 15.76 14.53
C GLY A 583 10.22 16.03 15.34
N PHE A 584 10.06 16.13 16.66
CA PHE A 584 11.16 16.27 17.60
C PHE A 584 11.29 15.00 18.42
N PHE A 585 12.48 14.43 18.44
CA PHE A 585 12.78 13.20 19.16
C PHE A 585 13.94 13.45 20.09
N ASN A 586 13.63 13.56 21.38
CA ASN A 586 14.66 13.54 22.40
C ASN A 586 14.97 12.09 22.77
N ALA A 587 15.85 11.46 21.99
CA ALA A 587 16.19 10.07 22.16
C ALA A 587 17.17 9.91 23.32
N SER A 588 16.67 9.53 24.49
CA SER A 588 17.51 9.12 25.62
C SER A 588 17.82 7.62 25.61
N ASP A 589 17.20 6.85 24.69
CA ASP A 589 17.47 5.43 24.49
C ASP A 589 17.49 5.04 22.99
N PRO A 590 18.24 4.00 22.60
CA PRO A 590 18.38 3.63 21.19
C PRO A 590 17.13 3.01 20.53
N SER A 591 16.22 2.44 21.31
CA SER A 591 15.05 1.70 20.80
C SER A 591 13.90 2.62 20.43
N SER A 592 13.70 3.68 21.21
CA SER A 592 12.78 4.77 20.91
C SER A 592 13.21 5.54 19.66
N LEU A 593 14.53 5.70 19.45
CA LEU A 593 15.09 6.30 18.24
C LEU A 593 14.72 5.51 16.98
N VAL A 594 14.99 4.20 16.96
CA VAL A 594 14.65 3.34 15.79
C VAL A 594 13.14 3.34 15.51
N THR A 595 12.33 3.23 16.55
CA THR A 595 10.85 3.18 16.42
C THR A 595 10.30 4.50 15.88
N SER A 596 10.81 5.62 16.38
CA SER A 596 10.39 6.95 15.96
C SER A 596 10.72 7.22 14.48
N LEU A 597 11.91 6.83 14.04
CA LEU A 597 12.36 7.00 12.66
C LEU A 597 11.55 6.16 11.65
N VAL A 598 11.13 4.95 12.03
CA VAL A 598 10.26 4.10 11.20
C VAL A 598 8.85 4.70 11.08
N ASN A 599 8.30 5.22 12.17
CA ASN A 599 6.96 5.83 12.18
C ASN A 599 6.89 7.10 11.32
N ILE A 600 7.95 7.91 11.31
CA ILE A 600 8.09 9.07 10.42
C ILE A 600 7.96 8.63 8.96
N ILE A 601 8.78 7.66 8.54
CA ILE A 601 8.89 7.28 7.13
C ILE A 601 7.60 6.60 6.63
N ASN A 602 6.89 5.89 7.49
CA ASN A 602 5.57 5.34 7.17
C ASN A 602 4.49 6.43 7.03
N SER A 603 4.55 7.49 7.85
CA SER A 603 3.59 8.60 7.77
C SER A 603 3.72 9.41 6.46
N VAL A 604 4.94 9.45 5.90
CA VAL A 604 5.30 10.17 4.67
C VAL A 604 4.62 9.61 3.41
N ILE A 605 4.28 8.31 3.38
CA ILE A 605 3.87 7.55 2.18
C ILE A 605 2.35 7.61 1.88
N SER A 606 1.56 8.34 2.68
CA SER A 606 0.09 8.27 2.62
C SER A 606 -0.59 9.18 1.58
N ALA A 607 -1.47 8.61 0.73
CA ALA A 607 -2.41 9.36 -0.13
C ALA A 607 -3.68 8.53 -0.43
N SER A 608 -4.89 9.01 -0.14
CA SER A 608 -6.17 8.32 -0.43
C SER A 608 -6.72 8.61 -1.84
N SER A 609 -7.33 7.62 -2.50
CA SER A 609 -8.28 7.79 -3.63
C SER A 609 -9.34 6.67 -3.56
N SER A 610 -10.46 6.79 -4.29
CA SER A 610 -11.47 5.73 -4.44
C SER A 610 -11.58 5.35 -5.92
N ALA A 611 -11.64 4.05 -6.24
CA ALA A 611 -11.57 3.50 -7.60
C ALA A 611 -12.73 2.54 -7.98
N VAL A 612 -13.66 2.29 -7.06
CA VAL A 612 -14.60 1.16 -7.14
C VAL A 612 -16.00 1.61 -7.53
N SER A 613 -16.66 0.89 -8.46
CA SER A 613 -18.08 1.14 -8.75
C SER A 613 -18.98 0.82 -7.56
N PRO A 614 -20.02 1.63 -7.30
CA PRO A 614 -20.98 1.34 -6.25
C PRO A 614 -21.92 0.18 -6.61
N ALA A 615 -22.57 -0.41 -5.61
CA ALA A 615 -23.67 -1.37 -5.81
C ALA A 615 -25.03 -0.70 -5.68
N LEU A 616 -26.07 -1.31 -6.25
CA LEU A 616 -27.47 -0.85 -6.16
C LEU A 616 -28.35 -1.90 -5.48
N SER A 617 -29.34 -1.46 -4.71
CA SER A 617 -30.32 -2.35 -4.07
C SER A 617 -31.40 -2.87 -5.03
N ASP A 618 -31.60 -2.21 -6.17
CA ASP A 618 -32.59 -2.58 -7.18
C ASP A 618 -32.19 -2.02 -8.56
N GLY A 619 -32.60 -2.71 -9.63
CA GLY A 619 -32.53 -2.23 -11.01
C GLY A 619 -33.65 -1.25 -11.38
N VAL A 620 -34.56 -0.93 -10.44
CA VAL A 620 -35.57 0.13 -10.56
C VAL A 620 -35.40 1.16 -9.44
N LEU A 621 -35.30 2.44 -9.80
CA LEU A 621 -35.15 3.52 -8.81
C LEU A 621 -36.51 3.88 -8.19
N GLY A 622 -36.85 3.20 -7.09
CA GLY A 622 -38.01 3.48 -6.24
C GLY A 622 -37.69 4.35 -5.01
N PRO A 623 -38.69 4.69 -4.16
CA PRO A 623 -38.50 5.55 -2.98
C PRO A 623 -37.55 4.97 -1.91
N ASN A 624 -37.21 3.68 -2.01
CA ASN A 624 -36.31 2.96 -1.10
C ASN A 624 -35.06 2.44 -1.82
N ALA A 625 -34.76 2.92 -3.04
CA ALA A 625 -33.56 2.51 -3.74
C ALA A 625 -32.32 3.05 -3.01
N MET A 626 -31.35 2.17 -2.77
CA MET A 626 -30.11 2.47 -2.09
C MET A 626 -28.92 2.21 -3.02
N THR A 627 -27.86 2.99 -2.84
CA THR A 627 -26.55 2.69 -3.39
C THR A 627 -25.53 2.47 -2.28
N TYR A 628 -24.67 1.48 -2.43
CA TYR A 628 -23.64 1.11 -1.47
C TYR A 628 -22.27 1.43 -2.06
N VAL A 629 -21.56 2.34 -1.42
CA VAL A 629 -20.31 2.91 -1.92
C VAL A 629 -19.17 2.44 -1.00
N PRO A 630 -18.30 1.54 -1.48
CA PRO A 630 -17.06 1.23 -0.78
C PRO A 630 -16.03 2.35 -0.96
N ASN A 631 -15.14 2.51 0.00
CA ASN A 631 -14.01 3.43 -0.07
C ASN A 631 -12.84 2.90 0.77
N PHE A 632 -11.63 3.41 0.56
CA PHE A 632 -10.44 3.01 1.31
C PHE A 632 -9.47 4.17 1.57
N SER A 633 -8.54 3.93 2.48
CA SER A 633 -7.48 4.85 2.87
C SER A 633 -6.11 4.37 2.38
N SER A 634 -5.47 5.24 1.59
CA SER A 634 -4.04 5.29 1.25
C SER A 634 -3.08 4.90 2.37
N ALA A 635 -3.38 5.45 3.54
CA ALA A 635 -2.44 5.64 4.64
C ALA A 635 -2.24 4.36 5.46
N ASP A 636 -3.33 3.66 5.71
CA ASP A 636 -3.38 2.53 6.63
C ASP A 636 -4.12 1.31 6.06
N TRP A 637 -4.56 1.42 4.79
CA TRP A 637 -5.28 0.41 4.03
C TRP A 637 -6.55 -0.08 4.72
N THR A 638 -7.21 0.84 5.42
CA THR A 638 -8.54 0.63 6.00
C THR A 638 -9.63 0.98 5.00
N GLY A 639 -10.81 0.40 5.18
CA GLY A 639 -11.97 0.60 4.31
C GLY A 639 -13.18 1.19 5.04
N THR A 640 -14.10 1.70 4.23
CA THR A 640 -15.45 2.09 4.65
C THR A 640 -16.46 1.61 3.63
N LEU A 641 -17.69 1.43 4.07
CA LEU A 641 -18.82 1.08 3.23
C LEU A 641 -20.01 1.93 3.67
N THR A 642 -20.44 2.84 2.81
CA THR A 642 -21.50 3.80 3.13
C THR A 642 -22.71 3.56 2.23
N ALA A 643 -23.90 3.50 2.83
CA ALA A 643 -25.16 3.43 2.11
C ALA A 643 -25.75 4.83 1.92
N TYR A 644 -26.26 5.11 0.72
CA TYR A 644 -26.96 6.34 0.38
C TYR A 644 -28.30 6.02 -0.26
N PRO A 645 -29.40 6.72 0.10
CA PRO A 645 -30.64 6.65 -0.66
C PRO A 645 -30.43 7.30 -2.03
N LEU A 646 -31.11 6.75 -3.04
CA LEU A 646 -31.14 7.29 -4.40
C LEU A 646 -32.44 8.02 -4.67
N THR A 647 -32.33 9.17 -5.32
CA THR A 647 -33.47 9.91 -5.86
C THR A 647 -33.97 9.27 -7.16
N ALA A 648 -35.16 9.67 -7.63
CA ALA A 648 -35.73 9.20 -8.90
C ALA A 648 -34.85 9.53 -10.14
N THR A 649 -33.93 10.49 -10.01
CA THR A 649 -32.96 10.87 -11.05
C THR A 649 -31.62 10.14 -10.93
N GLY A 650 -31.45 9.25 -9.94
CA GLY A 650 -30.22 8.52 -9.69
C GLY A 650 -29.15 9.30 -8.91
N ALA A 651 -29.46 10.51 -8.41
CA ALA A 651 -28.57 11.26 -7.54
C ALA A 651 -28.58 10.70 -6.11
N ARG A 652 -27.42 10.72 -5.44
CA ARG A 652 -27.23 10.28 -4.04
C ARG A 652 -27.79 11.31 -3.06
N GLY A 653 -28.56 10.84 -2.08
CA GLY A 653 -28.97 11.62 -0.91
C GLY A 653 -27.92 11.63 0.21
N THR A 654 -28.33 11.95 1.43
CA THR A 654 -27.47 11.92 2.63
C THR A 654 -27.15 10.48 3.06
N ALA A 655 -25.95 10.23 3.59
CA ALA A 655 -25.55 8.91 4.08
C ALA A 655 -26.57 8.36 5.10
N ASP A 656 -27.06 7.14 4.88
CA ASP A 656 -28.00 6.44 5.76
C ASP A 656 -27.25 5.70 6.88
N TRP A 657 -26.21 4.95 6.51
CA TRP A 657 -25.36 4.24 7.45
C TRP A 657 -23.95 4.00 6.91
N GLU A 658 -22.99 3.75 7.82
CA GLU A 658 -21.56 3.48 7.54
C GLU A 658 -21.11 2.24 8.33
N ALA A 659 -20.69 1.18 7.63
CA ALA A 659 -20.46 -0.14 8.24
C ALA A 659 -19.24 -0.20 9.18
N ALA A 660 -18.15 0.50 8.87
CA ALA A 660 -16.93 0.50 9.67
C ALA A 660 -17.16 1.14 11.05
N GLY A 661 -18.03 2.15 11.14
CA GLY A 661 -18.48 2.74 12.41
C GLY A 661 -19.21 1.75 13.33
N PHE A 662 -19.97 0.80 12.77
CA PHE A 662 -20.59 -0.28 13.55
C PHE A 662 -19.59 -1.37 13.93
N LEU A 663 -18.71 -1.75 13.00
CA LEU A 663 -17.65 -2.73 13.25
C LEU A 663 -16.74 -2.31 14.40
N ALA A 664 -16.36 -1.03 14.48
CA ALA A 664 -15.51 -0.50 15.55
C ALA A 664 -16.07 -0.71 16.97
N LYS A 665 -17.38 -0.97 17.11
CA LYS A 665 -18.05 -1.20 18.40
C LYS A 665 -18.29 -2.68 18.71
N ARG A 666 -17.92 -3.60 17.82
CA ARG A 666 -18.18 -5.04 18.00
C ARG A 666 -17.06 -5.76 18.72
N THR A 667 -17.45 -6.60 19.67
CA THR A 667 -16.58 -7.55 20.37
C THR A 667 -16.93 -9.01 20.06
N ASP A 668 -18.04 -9.25 19.34
CA ASP A 668 -18.68 -10.56 19.11
C ASP A 668 -18.75 -10.91 17.60
N ARG A 669 -17.67 -10.65 16.85
CA ARG A 669 -17.66 -10.90 15.39
C ARG A 669 -17.75 -12.39 15.06
N VAL A 670 -18.62 -12.72 14.11
CA VAL A 670 -18.80 -14.08 13.60
C VAL A 670 -17.96 -14.24 12.33
N ILE A 671 -16.85 -14.96 12.44
CA ILE A 671 -15.91 -15.14 11.33
C ILE A 671 -15.65 -16.62 11.16
N VAL A 672 -15.77 -17.07 9.92
CA VAL A 672 -15.62 -18.47 9.53
C VAL A 672 -14.53 -18.62 8.47
N THR A 673 -13.98 -19.83 8.37
CA THR A 673 -12.95 -20.21 7.39
C THR A 673 -13.22 -21.64 6.94
N SER A 674 -12.42 -22.15 6.01
CA SER A 674 -12.45 -23.55 5.60
C SER A 674 -11.36 -24.36 6.30
N ALA A 675 -11.71 -25.56 6.77
CA ALA A 675 -10.77 -26.56 7.27
C ALA A 675 -10.28 -27.54 6.18
N GLY A 676 -10.70 -27.36 4.92
CA GLY A 676 -10.27 -28.21 3.81
C GLY A 676 -11.18 -28.15 2.59
N PRO A 677 -10.79 -28.77 1.47
CA PRO A 677 -11.56 -28.74 0.22
C PRO A 677 -12.86 -29.55 0.31
N GLY A 678 -13.88 -29.09 -0.43
CA GLY A 678 -15.18 -29.76 -0.56
C GLY A 678 -16.22 -29.39 0.51
N GLU A 679 -17.44 -29.88 0.30
CA GLU A 679 -18.64 -29.50 1.05
C GLU A 679 -18.50 -29.68 2.57
N GLY A 680 -19.03 -28.73 3.36
CA GLY A 680 -19.26 -28.87 4.80
C GLY A 680 -17.98 -28.87 5.66
N ASN A 681 -16.89 -28.30 5.14
CA ASN A 681 -15.64 -28.12 5.89
C ASN A 681 -15.51 -26.72 6.50
N GLY A 682 -16.58 -25.92 6.52
CA GLY A 682 -16.59 -24.64 7.21
C GLY A 682 -16.42 -24.80 8.71
N VAL A 683 -15.56 -23.98 9.29
CA VAL A 683 -15.30 -23.91 10.73
C VAL A 683 -15.24 -22.46 11.18
N GLU A 684 -15.44 -22.22 12.48
CA GLU A 684 -15.18 -20.89 13.03
C GLU A 684 -13.69 -20.57 12.90
N PHE A 685 -13.36 -19.35 12.46
CA PHE A 685 -12.00 -18.85 12.28
C PHE A 685 -11.31 -18.60 13.62
N LEU A 686 -10.99 -19.66 14.34
CA LEU A 686 -10.21 -19.66 15.58
C LEU A 686 -8.90 -20.36 15.30
N TYR A 687 -7.80 -19.92 15.95
CA TYR A 687 -6.49 -20.52 15.74
C TYR A 687 -6.50 -22.05 16.00
N THR A 688 -7.27 -22.50 17.00
CA THR A 688 -7.44 -23.93 17.35
C THR A 688 -8.18 -24.75 16.30
N ASN A 689 -8.95 -24.10 15.43
CA ASN A 689 -9.72 -24.76 14.37
C ASN A 689 -8.99 -24.73 13.01
N LEU A 690 -7.84 -24.06 12.93
CA LEU A 690 -7.05 -24.00 11.70
C LEU A 690 -6.41 -25.35 11.38
N THR A 691 -6.26 -25.62 10.08
CA THR A 691 -5.43 -26.74 9.64
C THR A 691 -3.97 -26.54 10.03
N THR A 692 -3.19 -27.61 10.10
CA THR A 692 -1.75 -27.54 10.39
C THR A 692 -1.02 -26.57 9.44
N SER A 693 -1.38 -26.57 8.15
CA SER A 693 -0.79 -25.68 7.15
C SER A 693 -1.16 -24.21 7.39
N GLN A 694 -2.43 -23.94 7.68
CA GLN A 694 -2.92 -22.58 8.00
C GLN A 694 -2.27 -22.03 9.27
N ALA A 695 -2.25 -22.81 10.34
CA ALA A 695 -1.60 -22.44 11.60
C ALA A 695 -0.10 -22.14 11.38
N LYS A 696 0.59 -23.00 10.64
CA LYS A 696 2.01 -22.81 10.28
C LYS A 696 2.26 -21.50 9.53
N ILE A 697 1.38 -21.10 8.59
CA ILE A 697 1.51 -19.81 7.91
C ILE A 697 1.33 -18.66 8.91
N MET A 698 0.32 -18.73 9.77
CA MET A 698 0.05 -17.70 10.78
C MET A 698 1.15 -17.60 11.85
N ASP A 699 1.93 -18.66 12.09
CA ASP A 699 3.09 -18.64 12.97
C ASP A 699 4.40 -18.28 12.28
N SER A 700 4.39 -18.09 10.96
CA SER A 700 5.62 -17.81 10.23
C SER A 700 6.11 -16.38 10.46
N LYS A 701 7.42 -16.22 10.65
CA LYS A 701 8.09 -14.92 10.76
C LYS A 701 8.09 -14.15 9.43
N ASP A 702 8.21 -14.86 8.32
CA ASP A 702 8.41 -14.31 6.96
C ASP A 702 7.39 -14.86 5.94
N GLY A 703 6.41 -15.66 6.39
CA GLY A 703 5.41 -16.29 5.54
C GLY A 703 5.94 -17.47 4.71
N SER A 704 7.24 -17.78 4.80
CA SER A 704 7.86 -18.87 4.05
C SER A 704 7.48 -20.22 4.61
N LEU A 705 7.05 -21.13 3.73
CA LEU A 705 6.76 -22.53 4.08
C LEU A 705 7.94 -23.46 3.78
N THR A 706 8.89 -23.03 2.95
CA THR A 706 10.07 -23.80 2.53
C THR A 706 11.23 -23.66 3.51
N THR A 707 11.46 -22.44 4.02
CA THR A 707 12.48 -22.11 5.04
C THR A 707 11.88 -21.88 6.42
N TYR A 708 10.68 -22.41 6.67
CA TYR A 708 9.81 -22.10 7.80
C TYR A 708 10.55 -21.81 9.12
N VAL A 709 10.38 -20.59 9.63
CA VAL A 709 10.80 -20.17 10.97
C VAL A 709 9.58 -19.63 11.71
N SER A 710 9.25 -20.27 12.83
CA SER A 710 8.14 -19.84 13.68
C SER A 710 8.53 -18.64 14.55
N ASP A 711 7.61 -17.70 14.74
CA ASP A 711 7.70 -16.66 15.77
C ASP A 711 6.63 -16.80 16.87
N SER A 712 5.86 -17.89 16.85
CA SER A 712 4.80 -18.22 17.81
C SER A 712 3.70 -17.17 17.98
N LYS A 713 3.49 -16.29 16.99
CA LYS A 713 2.48 -15.22 17.05
C LYS A 713 1.13 -15.59 16.43
N GLY A 714 0.92 -16.82 15.97
CA GLY A 714 -0.25 -17.20 15.18
C GLY A 714 -1.58 -16.93 15.88
N VAL A 715 -1.68 -17.21 17.18
CA VAL A 715 -2.88 -16.90 17.98
C VAL A 715 -3.15 -15.39 17.99
N ASN A 716 -2.13 -14.57 18.25
CA ASN A 716 -2.24 -13.11 18.26
C ASN A 716 -2.67 -12.58 16.89
N ARG A 717 -2.06 -13.08 15.81
CA ARG A 717 -2.41 -12.69 14.43
C ARG A 717 -3.85 -13.04 14.07
N VAL A 718 -4.31 -14.25 14.42
CA VAL A 718 -5.71 -14.66 14.19
C VAL A 718 -6.68 -13.78 14.99
N ASN A 719 -6.40 -13.55 16.28
CA ASN A 719 -7.23 -12.67 17.10
C ASN A 719 -7.24 -11.23 16.58
N TRP A 720 -6.12 -10.74 16.07
CA TRP A 720 -6.03 -9.43 15.44
C TRP A 720 -6.90 -9.36 14.19
N VAL A 721 -6.83 -10.33 13.27
CA VAL A 721 -7.70 -10.39 12.08
C VAL A 721 -9.19 -10.43 12.50
N ARG A 722 -9.51 -11.14 13.59
CA ARG A 722 -10.86 -11.16 14.16
C ARG A 722 -11.32 -9.82 14.72
N GLY A 723 -10.41 -8.87 14.98
CA GLY A 723 -10.72 -7.52 15.44
C GLY A 723 -10.21 -7.20 16.84
N SER A 724 -9.43 -8.08 17.48
CA SER A 724 -8.78 -7.77 18.75
C SER A 724 -7.75 -6.66 18.58
N THR A 725 -7.81 -5.64 19.44
CA THR A 725 -6.87 -4.51 19.48
C THR A 725 -5.81 -4.67 20.57
N THR A 726 -5.88 -5.71 21.39
CA THR A 726 -5.03 -5.91 22.59
C THR A 726 -3.52 -5.86 22.30
N ASP A 727 -3.11 -6.40 21.14
CA ASP A 727 -1.71 -6.53 20.74
C ASP A 727 -1.24 -5.43 19.77
N GLU A 728 -2.10 -4.45 19.48
CA GLU A 728 -1.78 -3.35 18.57
C GLU A 728 -0.79 -2.37 19.20
N GLY A 729 0.18 -1.90 18.40
CA GLY A 729 1.24 -1.02 18.86
C GLY A 729 2.31 -1.71 19.71
N SER A 730 2.06 -2.89 20.25
CA SER A 730 3.02 -3.70 21.02
C SER A 730 3.63 -4.82 20.18
N LEU A 731 2.85 -5.80 19.74
CA LEU A 731 3.29 -6.96 18.95
C LEU A 731 2.90 -6.88 17.47
N LEU A 732 1.77 -6.22 17.20
CA LEU A 732 1.11 -6.15 15.89
C LEU A 732 0.84 -4.68 15.50
N ARG A 733 0.54 -4.45 14.22
CA ARG A 733 0.26 -3.10 13.69
C ARG A 733 -1.03 -2.50 14.26
N THR A 734 -1.05 -1.20 14.47
CA THR A 734 -2.29 -0.45 14.78
C THR A 734 -3.13 -0.22 13.52
N ARG A 735 -4.46 -0.33 13.65
CA ARG A 735 -5.42 -0.05 12.56
C ARG A 735 -6.27 1.17 12.86
N GLY A 736 -6.59 1.98 11.84
CA GLY A 736 -7.56 3.06 11.96
C GLY A 736 -9.02 2.58 11.99
N LYS A 737 -9.35 1.50 11.25
CA LYS A 737 -10.66 0.85 11.22
C LYS A 737 -10.50 -0.67 11.10
N LEU A 738 -11.52 -1.42 11.54
CA LEU A 738 -11.52 -2.88 11.45
C LEU A 738 -11.84 -3.41 10.05
N LEU A 739 -12.64 -2.69 9.27
CA LEU A 739 -12.93 -3.05 7.88
C LEU A 739 -11.69 -2.77 7.02
N GLY A 740 -11.24 -3.77 6.27
CA GLY A 740 -10.14 -3.63 5.31
C GLY A 740 -10.51 -2.80 4.09
N ALA A 741 -9.49 -2.28 3.41
CA ALA A 741 -9.66 -1.56 2.15
C ALA A 741 -10.46 -2.38 1.11
N VAL A 742 -11.51 -1.79 0.55
CA VAL A 742 -12.25 -2.35 -0.59
C VAL A 742 -11.79 -1.62 -1.84
N VAL A 743 -10.99 -2.30 -2.66
CA VAL A 743 -10.11 -1.63 -3.63
C VAL A 743 -10.50 -1.91 -5.09
N ASN A 744 -10.77 -3.17 -5.44
CA ASN A 744 -11.25 -3.54 -6.77
C ASN A 744 -12.62 -4.25 -6.74
N ALA A 745 -13.02 -4.80 -5.60
CA ALA A 745 -14.26 -5.54 -5.46
C ALA A 745 -15.48 -4.64 -5.33
N GLN A 746 -16.53 -4.92 -6.12
CA GLN A 746 -17.83 -4.29 -6.00
C GLN A 746 -18.68 -5.03 -4.95
N PRO A 747 -19.49 -4.31 -4.15
CA PRO A 747 -20.47 -4.95 -3.28
C PRO A 747 -21.54 -5.70 -4.10
N VAL A 748 -22.00 -6.85 -3.61
CA VAL A 748 -23.05 -7.64 -4.28
C VAL A 748 -24.28 -7.72 -3.38
N TYR A 749 -25.39 -7.16 -3.86
CA TYR A 749 -26.67 -7.16 -3.15
C TYR A 749 -27.48 -8.42 -3.47
N VAL A 750 -27.89 -9.15 -2.42
CA VAL A 750 -28.68 -10.39 -2.55
C VAL A 750 -29.95 -10.26 -1.72
N ALA A 751 -31.10 -10.34 -2.39
CA ALA A 751 -32.44 -10.35 -1.79
C ALA A 751 -33.22 -11.57 -2.33
N TYR A 752 -34.50 -11.46 -2.69
CA TYR A 752 -35.28 -12.59 -3.20
C TYR A 752 -34.68 -13.20 -4.49
N PRO A 753 -34.85 -14.51 -4.75
CA PRO A 753 -34.35 -15.16 -5.97
C PRO A 753 -35.01 -14.59 -7.23
N SER A 754 -34.20 -14.21 -8.22
CA SER A 754 -34.66 -13.50 -9.42
C SER A 754 -34.12 -14.08 -10.73
N SER A 755 -33.62 -15.31 -10.73
CA SER A 755 -33.06 -15.95 -11.94
C SER A 755 -34.12 -16.27 -13.01
N GLY A 756 -35.39 -16.39 -12.61
CA GLY A 756 -36.52 -16.48 -13.54
C GLY A 756 -36.66 -17.82 -14.27
N TYR A 757 -36.08 -18.90 -13.73
CA TYR A 757 -36.19 -20.23 -14.32
C TYR A 757 -37.64 -20.72 -14.40
N ARG A 758 -37.95 -21.46 -15.46
CA ARG A 758 -39.14 -22.28 -15.61
C ARG A 758 -38.98 -23.52 -14.74
N ASP A 759 -40.10 -24.07 -14.27
CA ASP A 759 -40.05 -25.30 -13.47
C ASP A 759 -39.57 -26.49 -14.33
N PHE A 760 -39.93 -26.51 -15.62
CA PHE A 760 -39.47 -27.53 -16.56
C PHE A 760 -38.07 -27.26 -17.12
N PHE A 761 -37.24 -28.31 -17.11
CA PHE A 761 -35.93 -28.39 -17.76
C PHE A 761 -35.88 -29.60 -18.70
N PRO A 762 -35.36 -29.46 -19.93
CA PRO A 762 -35.31 -30.57 -20.87
C PRO A 762 -34.42 -31.72 -20.36
N PRO A 763 -34.71 -32.98 -20.76
CA PRO A 763 -33.91 -34.13 -20.37
C PRO A 763 -32.52 -34.07 -21.01
N ASN A 764 -31.56 -34.79 -20.42
CA ASN A 764 -30.22 -34.90 -20.99
C ASN A 764 -30.30 -35.56 -22.38
N PRO A 765 -29.77 -34.95 -23.46
CA PRO A 765 -29.79 -35.53 -24.80
C PRO A 765 -29.10 -36.90 -24.91
N ALA A 766 -28.12 -37.19 -24.05
CA ALA A 766 -27.47 -38.50 -23.99
C ALA A 766 -28.35 -39.58 -23.33
N THR A 767 -29.35 -39.18 -22.54
CA THR A 767 -30.32 -40.07 -21.90
C THR A 767 -31.74 -39.46 -21.99
N PRO A 768 -32.36 -39.39 -23.19
CA PRO A 768 -33.59 -38.61 -23.41
C PRO A 768 -34.80 -39.06 -22.59
N ASN A 769 -34.81 -40.32 -22.14
CA ASN A 769 -35.88 -40.89 -21.33
C ASN A 769 -35.71 -40.61 -19.83
N THR A 770 -34.61 -39.98 -19.42
CA THR A 770 -34.36 -39.61 -18.02
C THR A 770 -34.64 -38.12 -17.85
N GLN A 771 -35.65 -37.79 -17.06
CA GLN A 771 -35.96 -36.40 -16.70
C GLN A 771 -34.74 -35.72 -16.06
N SER A 772 -34.60 -34.42 -16.31
CA SER A 772 -33.62 -33.58 -15.63
C SER A 772 -33.84 -33.61 -14.11
N PRO A 773 -32.77 -33.48 -13.29
CA PRO A 773 -32.90 -33.51 -11.82
C PRO A 773 -33.90 -32.50 -11.27
N GLU A 774 -33.97 -31.31 -11.88
CA GLU A 774 -34.91 -30.24 -11.54
C GLU A 774 -36.36 -30.68 -11.80
N THR A 775 -36.62 -31.23 -12.99
CA THR A 775 -37.98 -31.66 -13.39
C THR A 775 -38.43 -32.89 -12.63
N ALA A 776 -37.54 -33.86 -12.45
CA ALA A 776 -37.81 -35.09 -11.72
C ALA A 776 -38.19 -34.81 -10.25
N ALA A 777 -37.65 -33.74 -9.66
CA ALA A 777 -37.91 -33.41 -8.27
C ALA A 777 -39.35 -32.95 -8.00
N TYR A 778 -39.97 -32.19 -8.92
CA TYR A 778 -41.34 -31.70 -8.72
C TYR A 778 -42.40 -32.49 -9.51
N ASN A 779 -42.02 -33.18 -10.58
CA ASN A 779 -42.93 -33.88 -11.49
C ASN A 779 -42.42 -35.27 -11.93
N GLY A 780 -41.60 -35.92 -11.09
CA GLY A 780 -41.13 -37.29 -11.29
C GLY A 780 -42.09 -38.36 -10.75
N SER A 781 -41.62 -39.59 -10.55
CA SER A 781 -42.44 -40.73 -10.09
C SER A 781 -43.09 -40.52 -8.71
N THR A 782 -42.52 -39.66 -7.87
CA THR A 782 -43.12 -39.13 -6.63
C THR A 782 -43.08 -37.61 -6.71
N PRO A 783 -44.11 -36.97 -7.30
CA PRO A 783 -44.14 -35.51 -7.48
C PRO A 783 -44.16 -34.78 -6.13
N ASP A 784 -43.27 -33.79 -5.97
CA ASP A 784 -43.29 -32.84 -4.85
C ASP A 784 -43.26 -31.40 -5.39
N PRO A 785 -44.43 -30.76 -5.57
CA PRO A 785 -44.53 -29.39 -6.08
C PRO A 785 -43.74 -28.36 -5.26
N THR A 786 -43.36 -28.66 -4.02
CA THR A 786 -42.54 -27.76 -3.19
C THR A 786 -41.08 -27.69 -3.63
N LYS A 787 -40.65 -28.58 -4.54
CA LYS A 787 -39.29 -28.63 -5.10
C LYS A 787 -39.11 -27.82 -6.38
N SER A 788 -40.17 -27.23 -6.91
CA SER A 788 -40.11 -26.40 -8.11
C SER A 788 -39.33 -25.10 -7.87
N TYR A 789 -38.86 -24.45 -8.93
CA TYR A 789 -38.19 -23.15 -8.80
C TYR A 789 -39.19 -22.07 -8.36
N SER A 790 -40.42 -22.13 -8.87
CA SER A 790 -41.51 -21.24 -8.46
C SER A 790 -41.79 -21.33 -6.95
N ALA A 791 -41.75 -22.53 -6.36
CA ALA A 791 -41.88 -22.74 -4.93
C ALA A 791 -40.66 -22.19 -4.15
N PHE A 792 -39.45 -22.37 -4.67
CA PHE A 792 -38.23 -21.79 -4.08
C PHE A 792 -38.28 -20.25 -4.04
N VAL A 793 -38.72 -19.61 -5.12
CA VAL A 793 -38.93 -18.15 -5.17
C VAL A 793 -39.96 -17.74 -4.11
N ALA A 794 -41.11 -18.41 -4.07
CA ALA A 794 -42.18 -18.12 -3.11
C ALA A 794 -41.71 -18.23 -1.65
N ALA A 795 -40.92 -19.26 -1.32
CA ALA A 795 -40.36 -19.48 0.01
C ALA A 795 -39.33 -18.42 0.44
N ASN A 796 -38.69 -17.75 -0.53
CA ASN A 796 -37.62 -16.77 -0.28
C ASN A 796 -37.99 -15.33 -0.67
N LEU A 797 -39.27 -15.02 -0.89
CA LEU A 797 -39.74 -13.66 -1.21
C LEU A 797 -39.33 -12.63 -0.15
N ASN A 798 -39.32 -13.04 1.12
CA ASN A 798 -38.95 -12.20 2.25
C ASN A 798 -37.52 -12.46 2.75
N ARG A 799 -36.64 -13.02 1.90
CA ARG A 799 -35.23 -13.22 2.24
C ARG A 799 -34.61 -11.87 2.62
N MET A 800 -33.94 -11.82 3.78
CA MET A 800 -33.36 -10.60 4.31
C MET A 800 -32.29 -10.08 3.34
N PRO A 801 -32.42 -8.83 2.84
CA PRO A 801 -31.42 -8.22 1.98
C PRO A 801 -30.03 -8.23 2.62
N THR A 802 -29.06 -8.84 1.96
CA THR A 802 -27.69 -8.97 2.44
C THR A 802 -26.71 -8.44 1.40
N LEU A 803 -25.73 -7.67 1.83
CA LEU A 803 -24.66 -7.14 0.98
C LEU A 803 -23.38 -7.92 1.23
N TYR A 804 -22.83 -8.54 0.19
CA TYR A 804 -21.57 -9.25 0.24
C TYR A 804 -20.43 -8.38 -0.31
N VAL A 805 -19.38 -8.17 0.48
CA VAL A 805 -18.28 -7.26 0.15
C VAL A 805 -16.95 -7.95 0.39
N ALA A 806 -16.17 -8.09 -0.68
CA ALA A 806 -14.79 -8.57 -0.60
C ALA A 806 -13.88 -7.41 -0.15
N ALA A 807 -13.13 -7.62 0.92
CA ALA A 807 -12.26 -6.62 1.51
C ALA A 807 -10.86 -7.18 1.76
N ASN A 808 -9.87 -6.30 1.66
CA ASN A 808 -8.47 -6.69 1.70
C ASN A 808 -7.93 -6.95 3.12
N ASP A 809 -8.76 -6.92 4.16
CA ASP A 809 -8.46 -7.48 5.49
C ASP A 809 -8.47 -9.02 5.52
N GLY A 810 -8.69 -9.66 4.36
CA GLY A 810 -8.65 -11.11 4.18
C GLY A 810 -10.02 -11.76 4.10
N MET A 811 -11.09 -10.97 4.03
CA MET A 811 -12.45 -11.46 4.24
C MET A 811 -13.42 -11.08 3.12
N LEU A 812 -14.38 -11.96 2.87
CA LEU A 812 -15.68 -11.58 2.35
C LEU A 812 -16.62 -11.30 3.53
N HIS A 813 -17.17 -10.10 3.61
CA HIS A 813 -18.12 -9.70 4.64
C HIS A 813 -19.56 -9.77 4.14
N ALA A 814 -20.49 -10.19 5.00
CA ALA A 814 -21.92 -10.08 4.77
C ALA A 814 -22.50 -9.00 5.70
N PHE A 815 -23.15 -7.98 5.14
CA PHE A 815 -23.79 -6.89 5.90
C PHE A 815 -25.32 -6.90 5.73
N ASP A 816 -26.05 -6.48 6.76
CA ASP A 816 -27.47 -6.15 6.62
C ASP A 816 -27.63 -4.96 5.65
N ALA A 817 -28.25 -5.23 4.50
CA ALA A 817 -28.42 -4.24 3.44
C ALA A 817 -29.74 -3.47 3.55
N GLN A 818 -30.53 -3.65 4.61
CA GLN A 818 -31.78 -2.91 4.77
C GLN A 818 -31.49 -1.43 5.06
N PRO A 819 -32.35 -0.49 4.64
CA PRO A 819 -32.25 0.90 5.05
C PRO A 819 -32.55 1.05 6.54
N SER A 820 -31.96 2.06 7.20
CA SER A 820 -32.11 2.27 8.65
C SER A 820 -33.58 2.48 9.07
N ALA A 821 -34.40 3.02 8.18
CA ALA A 821 -35.84 3.20 8.37
C ALA A 821 -36.63 1.87 8.44
N LYS A 822 -36.02 0.75 8.05
CA LYS A 822 -36.67 -0.59 8.02
C LYS A 822 -36.01 -1.60 8.95
N SER A 823 -34.78 -1.36 9.40
CA SER A 823 -34.04 -2.28 10.26
C SER A 823 -33.19 -1.51 11.26
N THR A 824 -33.28 -1.88 12.54
CA THR A 824 -32.37 -1.40 13.58
C THR A 824 -30.97 -2.04 13.49
N THR A 825 -30.81 -3.03 12.61
CA THR A 825 -29.53 -3.71 12.36
C THR A 825 -28.91 -3.32 11.02
N ALA A 826 -29.50 -2.37 10.29
CA ALA A 826 -28.98 -1.84 9.03
C ALA A 826 -27.49 -1.50 9.10
N GLY A 827 -26.72 -1.96 8.12
CA GLY A 827 -25.27 -1.73 8.03
C GLY A 827 -24.41 -2.54 9.02
N ARG A 828 -25.00 -3.38 9.88
CA ARG A 828 -24.23 -4.28 10.77
C ARG A 828 -23.70 -5.47 9.98
N GLU A 829 -22.46 -5.87 10.29
CA GLU A 829 -21.90 -7.14 9.81
C GLU A 829 -22.75 -8.31 10.37
N LEU A 830 -23.05 -9.30 9.56
CA LEU A 830 -23.75 -10.51 9.96
C LEU A 830 -22.74 -11.62 10.27
N TRP A 831 -21.83 -11.83 9.34
CA TRP A 831 -20.69 -12.75 9.42
C TRP A 831 -19.66 -12.39 8.35
N ALA A 832 -18.46 -12.97 8.46
CA ALA A 832 -17.40 -12.85 7.46
C ALA A 832 -16.73 -14.21 7.19
N TYR A 833 -16.16 -14.37 5.99
CA TYR A 833 -15.47 -15.58 5.54
C TYR A 833 -14.03 -15.28 5.14
N VAL A 834 -13.07 -16.05 5.67
CA VAL A 834 -11.64 -16.01 5.31
C VAL A 834 -11.33 -17.19 4.39
N PRO A 835 -11.01 -16.98 3.10
CA PRO A 835 -10.64 -18.08 2.20
C PRO A 835 -9.26 -18.70 2.51
N ASP A 836 -9.06 -20.00 2.29
CA ASP A 836 -7.77 -20.66 2.56
C ASP A 836 -6.60 -20.07 1.74
N ALA A 837 -6.86 -19.76 0.46
CA ALA A 837 -5.84 -19.26 -0.43
C ALA A 837 -5.27 -17.86 -0.02
N VAL A 838 -5.95 -17.11 0.86
CA VAL A 838 -5.43 -15.82 1.34
C VAL A 838 -4.39 -15.94 2.45
N TYR A 839 -4.30 -17.08 3.15
CA TYR A 839 -3.41 -17.22 4.32
C TYR A 839 -1.96 -16.87 3.99
N ARG A 840 -1.51 -17.20 2.76
CA ARG A 840 -0.17 -16.89 2.23
C ARG A 840 0.19 -15.39 2.28
N LYS A 841 -0.80 -14.50 2.22
CA LYS A 841 -0.64 -13.03 2.32
C LYS A 841 -1.25 -12.45 3.61
N LEU A 842 -2.20 -13.14 4.25
CA LEU A 842 -2.95 -12.65 5.41
C LEU A 842 -2.07 -12.37 6.64
N TRP A 843 -1.09 -13.24 6.93
CA TRP A 843 -0.19 -13.07 8.07
C TRP A 843 0.55 -11.71 8.04
N PHE A 844 0.82 -11.19 6.84
CA PHE A 844 1.56 -9.96 6.60
C PHE A 844 0.81 -8.71 7.08
N PHE A 845 -0.53 -8.73 7.09
CA PHE A 845 -1.37 -7.58 7.48
C PHE A 845 -1.18 -7.16 8.94
N SER A 846 -0.80 -8.12 9.78
CA SER A 846 -0.60 -7.93 11.21
C SER A 846 0.82 -7.45 11.56
N GLN A 847 1.74 -7.38 10.59
CA GLN A 847 3.14 -7.00 10.83
C GLN A 847 3.24 -5.58 11.41
N LYS A 848 3.75 -5.50 12.63
CA LYS A 848 3.96 -4.22 13.33
C LYS A 848 4.88 -3.27 12.57
N ASP A 849 6.02 -3.78 12.11
CA ASP A 849 7.03 -3.02 11.37
C ASP A 849 7.11 -3.53 9.93
N GLY A 850 7.41 -2.65 8.97
CA GLY A 850 7.66 -3.04 7.58
C GLY A 850 6.43 -3.52 6.81
N PHE A 851 5.22 -3.19 7.28
CA PHE A 851 3.98 -3.50 6.58
C PHE A 851 3.98 -2.83 5.18
N LEU A 852 3.88 -3.66 4.16
CA LEU A 852 3.57 -3.27 2.79
C LEU A 852 2.19 -3.82 2.44
N TYR A 853 1.35 -3.00 1.83
CA TYR A 853 0.05 -3.49 1.43
C TYR A 853 0.17 -4.58 0.37
N ARG A 854 -0.61 -5.65 0.55
CA ARG A 854 -0.73 -6.75 -0.39
C ARG A 854 -2.21 -7.14 -0.48
N PRO A 855 -2.88 -7.03 -1.63
CA PRO A 855 -4.27 -7.42 -1.77
C PRO A 855 -4.52 -8.84 -1.27
N THR A 856 -5.73 -9.12 -0.78
CA THR A 856 -6.17 -10.46 -0.33
C THR A 856 -7.48 -10.85 -1.00
N VAL A 857 -8.64 -10.48 -0.44
CA VAL A 857 -9.94 -10.74 -1.07
C VAL A 857 -10.35 -9.50 -1.84
N ASP A 858 -10.13 -9.51 -3.16
CA ASP A 858 -10.23 -8.29 -3.98
C ASP A 858 -11.06 -8.48 -5.27
N SER A 859 -11.61 -9.68 -5.51
CA SER A 859 -12.50 -9.92 -6.65
C SER A 859 -13.96 -9.70 -6.28
N THR A 860 -14.74 -9.17 -7.23
CA THR A 860 -16.21 -9.10 -7.07
C THR A 860 -16.77 -10.52 -7.15
N PRO A 861 -17.54 -10.99 -6.15
CA PRO A 861 -18.16 -12.30 -6.22
C PRO A 861 -19.31 -12.33 -7.23
N VAL A 862 -19.68 -13.52 -7.69
CA VAL A 862 -20.85 -13.75 -8.55
C VAL A 862 -21.89 -14.58 -7.80
N ILE A 863 -23.17 -14.33 -8.07
CA ILE A 863 -24.28 -15.06 -7.46
C ILE A 863 -25.16 -15.70 -8.54
N ARG A 864 -25.67 -16.90 -8.27
CA ARG A 864 -26.68 -17.55 -9.13
C ARG A 864 -27.51 -18.55 -8.33
N ASP A 865 -28.76 -18.72 -8.71
CA ASP A 865 -29.56 -19.84 -8.21
C ASP A 865 -29.18 -21.12 -8.96
N VAL A 866 -28.98 -22.22 -8.24
CA VAL A 866 -28.56 -23.51 -8.76
C VAL A 866 -29.35 -24.63 -8.11
N TYR A 867 -29.44 -25.78 -8.78
CA TYR A 867 -30.11 -26.96 -8.25
C TYR A 867 -29.10 -28.01 -7.77
N PHE A 868 -29.18 -28.40 -6.50
CA PHE A 868 -28.39 -29.49 -5.94
C PHE A 868 -29.15 -30.80 -6.11
N SER A 869 -28.62 -31.67 -6.96
CA SER A 869 -29.22 -32.95 -7.31
C SER A 869 -28.73 -34.12 -6.45
N GLN A 870 -27.69 -33.91 -5.64
CA GLN A 870 -27.07 -34.94 -4.82
C GLN A 870 -27.25 -34.63 -3.35
N ASN A 871 -27.58 -35.64 -2.55
CA ASN A 871 -27.58 -35.52 -1.09
C ASN A 871 -26.16 -35.80 -0.56
N ALA A 872 -25.24 -34.87 -0.79
CA ALA A 872 -23.86 -34.97 -0.32
C ALA A 872 -23.77 -34.50 1.14
N LYS A 873 -23.80 -33.18 1.39
CA LYS A 873 -23.97 -32.61 2.75
C LYS A 873 -25.03 -31.50 2.84
N SER A 874 -25.37 -30.86 1.72
CA SER A 874 -26.51 -29.95 1.60
C SER A 874 -27.78 -30.68 1.19
N ALA A 875 -28.92 -30.07 1.53
CA ALA A 875 -30.22 -30.59 1.13
C ALA A 875 -30.39 -30.55 -0.40
N VAL A 876 -30.99 -31.60 -0.96
CA VAL A 876 -31.42 -31.63 -2.37
C VAL A 876 -32.49 -30.57 -2.61
N GLY A 877 -32.31 -29.75 -3.65
CA GLY A 877 -33.22 -28.67 -4.00
C GLY A 877 -32.51 -27.44 -4.57
N TRP A 878 -33.27 -26.35 -4.69
CA TRP A 878 -32.76 -25.06 -5.14
C TRP A 878 -32.02 -24.30 -4.02
N HIS A 879 -30.90 -23.69 -4.41
CA HIS A 879 -30.05 -22.87 -3.55
C HIS A 879 -29.59 -21.63 -4.31
N THR A 880 -29.28 -20.55 -3.60
CA THR A 880 -28.53 -19.39 -4.12
C THR A 880 -27.10 -19.53 -3.65
N ILE A 881 -26.16 -19.70 -4.57
CA ILE A 881 -24.73 -19.76 -4.25
C ILE A 881 -24.03 -18.46 -4.63
N LEU A 882 -22.96 -18.15 -3.89
CA LEU A 882 -22.03 -17.07 -4.14
C LEU A 882 -20.65 -17.67 -4.41
N VAL A 883 -20.00 -17.27 -5.50
CA VAL A 883 -18.66 -17.71 -5.87
C VAL A 883 -17.73 -16.51 -5.95
N GLY A 884 -16.62 -16.52 -5.20
CA GLY A 884 -15.68 -15.41 -5.12
C GLY A 884 -14.24 -15.78 -5.51
N GLY A 885 -13.59 -14.91 -6.27
CA GLY A 885 -12.15 -14.98 -6.56
C GLY A 885 -11.33 -14.03 -5.67
N LEU A 886 -10.02 -13.98 -5.91
CA LEU A 886 -9.06 -13.24 -5.08
C LEU A 886 -8.23 -12.20 -5.85
N ARG A 887 -8.32 -12.14 -7.19
CA ARG A 887 -7.42 -11.32 -8.03
C ARG A 887 -5.96 -11.54 -7.64
N TYR A 888 -5.22 -10.47 -7.33
CA TYR A 888 -3.81 -10.53 -6.92
C TYR A 888 -3.59 -11.16 -5.53
N GLY A 889 -4.65 -11.34 -4.73
CA GLY A 889 -4.49 -11.82 -3.36
C GLY A 889 -4.32 -13.33 -3.20
N GLY A 890 -4.64 -14.12 -4.23
CA GLY A 890 -4.39 -15.56 -4.19
C GLY A 890 -4.78 -16.30 -5.47
N ARG A 891 -4.20 -17.49 -5.63
CA ARG A 891 -4.50 -18.42 -6.73
C ARG A 891 -5.63 -19.36 -6.32
N GLY A 892 -6.84 -18.83 -6.17
CA GLY A 892 -7.97 -19.59 -5.68
C GLY A 892 -9.33 -18.95 -5.91
N ILE A 893 -10.35 -19.78 -5.75
CA ILE A 893 -11.77 -19.47 -5.81
C ILE A 893 -12.51 -20.24 -4.72
N TYR A 894 -13.59 -19.67 -4.19
CA TYR A 894 -14.41 -20.28 -3.14
C TYR A 894 -15.90 -20.13 -3.47
N ALA A 895 -16.72 -21.03 -2.94
CA ALA A 895 -18.17 -20.99 -3.05
C ALA A 895 -18.86 -21.08 -1.69
N LEU A 896 -19.92 -20.29 -1.52
CA LEU A 896 -20.73 -20.21 -0.31
C LEU A 896 -22.21 -20.38 -0.66
N ASP A 897 -22.96 -21.13 0.14
CA ASP A 897 -24.42 -21.19 0.06
C ASP A 897 -25.03 -20.02 0.84
N VAL A 898 -25.52 -19.02 0.11
CA VAL A 898 -26.12 -17.80 0.65
C VAL A 898 -27.65 -17.84 0.62
N THR A 899 -28.24 -19.03 0.45
CA THR A 899 -29.70 -19.20 0.38
C THR A 899 -30.41 -18.63 1.60
N LYS A 900 -29.94 -18.98 2.81
CA LYS A 900 -30.46 -18.44 4.07
C LYS A 900 -29.66 -17.20 4.49
N SER A 901 -30.32 -16.06 4.57
CA SER A 901 -29.79 -14.78 5.04
C SER A 901 -29.95 -14.60 6.57
N GLY A 902 -29.40 -13.53 7.14
CA GLY A 902 -29.66 -13.14 8.55
C GLY A 902 -29.00 -14.03 9.60
N VAL A 903 -27.99 -14.81 9.21
CA VAL A 903 -27.21 -15.64 10.13
C VAL A 903 -26.27 -14.75 10.94
N THR A 904 -26.27 -14.93 12.27
CA THR A 904 -25.47 -14.13 13.20
C THR A 904 -24.74 -14.98 14.24
N ASP A 905 -24.55 -16.28 13.98
CA ASP A 905 -23.85 -17.22 14.85
C ASP A 905 -22.86 -18.09 14.05
N ALA A 906 -21.77 -18.52 14.70
CA ALA A 906 -20.69 -19.24 14.03
C ALA A 906 -21.11 -20.63 13.50
N PRO A 907 -21.88 -21.47 14.23
CA PRO A 907 -22.37 -22.74 13.67
C PRO A 907 -23.23 -22.57 12.42
N GLY A 908 -24.08 -21.55 12.37
CA GLY A 908 -24.88 -21.20 11.20
C GLY A 908 -24.04 -20.69 10.04
N ALA A 909 -23.05 -19.83 10.32
CA ALA A 909 -22.16 -19.26 9.31
C ALA A 909 -21.21 -20.30 8.71
N SER A 910 -20.72 -21.26 9.51
CA SER A 910 -19.83 -22.33 9.04
C SER A 910 -20.51 -23.25 8.02
N LYS A 911 -21.83 -23.45 8.14
CA LYS A 911 -22.63 -24.23 7.17
C LYS A 911 -22.79 -23.53 5.81
N LYS A 912 -22.40 -22.25 5.70
CA LYS A 912 -22.40 -21.51 4.43
C LYS A 912 -21.25 -21.94 3.53
N VAL A 913 -20.16 -22.46 4.09
CA VAL A 913 -18.97 -22.82 3.32
C VAL A 913 -19.25 -24.08 2.50
N LEU A 914 -19.33 -23.93 1.18
CA LEU A 914 -19.46 -25.06 0.27
C LEU A 914 -18.07 -25.62 -0.01
N TRP A 915 -17.25 -24.95 -0.80
CA TRP A 915 -15.97 -25.52 -1.23
C TRP A 915 -14.98 -24.44 -1.66
N GLU A 916 -13.72 -24.85 -1.78
CA GLU A 916 -12.64 -24.04 -2.33
C GLU A 916 -11.89 -24.85 -3.38
N PHE A 917 -11.40 -24.15 -4.42
CA PHE A 917 -10.52 -24.70 -5.44
C PHE A 917 -9.35 -23.73 -5.64
N ASN A 918 -8.12 -24.23 -5.50
CA ASN A 918 -6.91 -23.42 -5.53
C ASN A 918 -5.77 -24.16 -6.26
N SER A 919 -4.61 -23.50 -6.40
CA SER A 919 -3.46 -24.09 -7.10
C SER A 919 -2.91 -25.37 -6.48
N ASP A 920 -3.20 -25.64 -5.21
CA ASP A 920 -2.77 -26.84 -4.47
C ASP A 920 -3.83 -27.96 -4.53
N SER A 921 -5.01 -27.67 -5.09
CA SER A 921 -6.06 -28.65 -5.31
C SER A 921 -5.64 -29.67 -6.38
N THR A 922 -6.18 -30.88 -6.32
CA THR A 922 -5.93 -31.91 -7.33
C THR A 922 -6.28 -31.36 -8.72
N ASN A 923 -5.31 -31.38 -9.65
CA ASN A 923 -5.40 -30.81 -11.00
C ASN A 923 -5.65 -29.28 -11.05
N GLY A 924 -5.36 -28.55 -9.96
CA GLY A 924 -5.48 -27.09 -9.89
C GLY A 924 -4.21 -26.33 -10.26
N ALA A 925 -3.09 -27.00 -10.55
CA ALA A 925 -1.76 -26.39 -10.70
C ALA A 925 -1.69 -25.28 -11.78
N ASN A 926 -2.54 -25.34 -12.82
CA ASN A 926 -2.60 -24.34 -13.89
C ASN A 926 -3.40 -23.07 -13.52
N LEU A 927 -4.04 -23.02 -12.35
CA LEU A 927 -4.75 -21.84 -11.86
C LEU A 927 -3.74 -20.78 -11.40
N GLY A 928 -3.71 -19.63 -12.08
CA GLY A 928 -3.04 -18.40 -11.69
C GLY A 928 -3.91 -17.52 -10.77
N TYR A 929 -3.57 -16.23 -10.71
CA TYR A 929 -4.33 -15.22 -9.96
C TYR A 929 -5.67 -14.94 -10.64
N THR A 930 -6.76 -15.02 -9.87
CA THR A 930 -8.15 -15.02 -10.36
C THR A 930 -8.68 -13.61 -10.65
N PHE A 931 -8.05 -12.92 -11.60
CA PHE A 931 -8.48 -11.61 -12.11
C PHE A 931 -9.77 -11.68 -12.94
N GLY A 932 -9.92 -12.74 -13.74
CA GLY A 932 -11.18 -13.08 -14.39
C GLY A 932 -12.20 -13.54 -13.36
N GLN A 933 -13.40 -12.99 -13.43
CA GLN A 933 -14.54 -13.44 -12.61
C GLN A 933 -15.03 -14.80 -13.12
N PRO A 934 -15.39 -15.73 -12.23
CA PRO A 934 -16.04 -16.97 -12.62
C PRO A 934 -17.45 -16.72 -13.15
N ASN A 935 -18.01 -17.71 -13.84
CA ASN A 935 -19.42 -17.71 -14.24
C ASN A 935 -20.07 -19.05 -13.84
N ILE A 936 -21.37 -19.07 -13.63
CA ILE A 936 -22.11 -20.25 -13.15
C ILE A 936 -23.11 -20.63 -14.22
N GLY A 937 -23.18 -21.88 -14.66
CA GLY A 937 -24.07 -22.32 -15.75
C GLY A 937 -24.68 -23.69 -15.51
N ARG A 938 -25.67 -24.05 -16.35
CA ARG A 938 -26.36 -25.34 -16.35
C ARG A 938 -26.07 -26.08 -17.64
N LEU A 939 -25.41 -27.24 -17.56
CA LEU A 939 -24.98 -28.01 -18.74
C LEU A 939 -25.98 -29.08 -19.14
N SER A 940 -25.98 -29.51 -20.40
CA SER A 940 -26.88 -30.53 -20.95
C SER A 940 -26.82 -31.89 -20.25
N ASN A 941 -25.72 -32.18 -19.56
CA ASN A 941 -25.55 -33.40 -18.77
C ASN A 941 -26.34 -33.44 -17.44
N GLY A 942 -27.10 -32.38 -17.11
CA GLY A 942 -27.89 -32.33 -15.88
C GLY A 942 -27.21 -31.63 -14.70
N LYS A 943 -25.98 -31.13 -14.88
CA LYS A 943 -25.20 -30.51 -13.78
C LYS A 943 -25.15 -29.00 -13.86
N TRP A 944 -25.21 -28.38 -12.69
CA TRP A 944 -24.80 -26.99 -12.48
C TRP A 944 -23.30 -26.93 -12.26
N VAL A 945 -22.64 -25.96 -12.90
CA VAL A 945 -21.18 -25.85 -12.93
C VAL A 945 -20.71 -24.42 -12.70
N VAL A 946 -19.48 -24.29 -12.21
CA VAL A 946 -18.75 -23.02 -12.12
C VAL A 946 -17.60 -23.08 -13.13
N LEU A 947 -17.59 -22.12 -14.04
CA LEU A 947 -16.53 -21.91 -15.03
C LEU A 947 -15.52 -20.92 -14.46
N VAL A 948 -14.27 -21.35 -14.32
CA VAL A 948 -13.18 -20.57 -13.72
C VAL A 948 -12.09 -20.36 -14.76
N PRO A 949 -11.84 -19.13 -15.22
CA PRO A 949 -10.69 -18.86 -16.08
C PRO A 949 -9.39 -19.03 -15.28
N ALA A 950 -8.36 -19.59 -15.91
CA ALA A 950 -7.08 -19.85 -15.24
C ALA A 950 -6.38 -18.60 -14.70
N GLY A 951 -6.74 -17.39 -15.13
CA GLY A 951 -6.17 -16.16 -14.58
C GLY A 951 -4.72 -15.92 -15.00
N TYR A 952 -4.02 -15.05 -14.25
CA TYR A 952 -2.74 -14.45 -14.65
C TYR A 952 -1.59 -14.80 -13.71
N PHE A 953 -0.34 -14.65 -14.17
CA PHE A 953 0.86 -14.90 -13.35
C PHE A 953 1.68 -13.61 -13.18
N PRO A 954 2.30 -13.39 -12.00
CA PRO A 954 3.04 -12.17 -11.71
C PRO A 954 4.44 -12.19 -12.35
N THR A 955 4.96 -11.01 -12.65
CA THR A 955 6.38 -10.79 -13.03
C THR A 955 7.27 -10.40 -11.86
N ASP A 956 6.69 -9.99 -10.73
CA ASP A 956 7.42 -9.57 -9.54
C ASP A 956 8.08 -10.77 -8.85
N SER A 957 9.42 -10.77 -8.81
CA SER A 957 10.22 -11.82 -8.18
C SER A 957 10.00 -12.01 -6.68
N THR A 958 9.36 -11.04 -6.02
CA THR A 958 9.03 -11.10 -4.58
C THR A 958 7.69 -11.77 -4.30
N ASP A 959 6.88 -12.03 -5.32
CA ASP A 959 5.59 -12.70 -5.17
C ASP A 959 5.78 -14.24 -5.06
N PRO A 960 5.10 -14.94 -4.14
CA PRO A 960 5.23 -16.39 -3.99
C PRO A 960 4.83 -17.22 -5.21
N ALA A 961 4.08 -16.65 -6.15
CA ALA A 961 3.69 -17.30 -7.40
C ALA A 961 4.66 -17.01 -8.56
N TYR A 962 5.71 -16.20 -8.34
CA TYR A 962 6.73 -15.95 -9.34
C TYR A 962 7.44 -17.26 -9.73
N GLY A 963 7.63 -17.46 -11.03
CA GLY A 963 8.27 -18.67 -11.56
C GLY A 963 7.45 -19.96 -11.37
N ALA A 964 6.16 -19.88 -11.06
CA ALA A 964 5.29 -21.05 -11.04
C ALA A 964 5.35 -21.80 -12.39
N PRO A 965 5.47 -23.14 -12.43
CA PRO A 965 5.63 -23.87 -13.69
C PRO A 965 4.54 -23.58 -14.73
N ALA A 966 3.30 -23.37 -14.27
CA ALA A 966 2.17 -23.02 -15.12
C ALA A 966 2.31 -21.66 -15.84
N ALA A 967 3.15 -20.75 -15.33
CA ALA A 967 3.41 -19.46 -15.97
C ALA A 967 4.19 -19.58 -17.30
N ALA A 968 4.84 -20.73 -17.55
CA ALA A 968 5.55 -21.00 -18.80
C ALA A 968 4.64 -21.57 -19.91
N ASN A 969 3.38 -21.86 -19.61
CA ASN A 969 2.44 -22.40 -20.59
C ASN A 969 2.09 -21.35 -21.66
N THR A 970 2.04 -21.77 -22.93
CA THR A 970 1.58 -20.94 -24.06
C THR A 970 0.11 -21.19 -24.42
N VAL A 971 -0.61 -21.86 -23.53
CA VAL A 971 -2.03 -22.19 -23.63
C VAL A 971 -2.73 -21.75 -22.35
N SER A 972 -4.00 -21.37 -22.46
CA SER A 972 -4.81 -20.99 -21.30
C SER A 972 -5.84 -22.07 -20.97
N SER A 973 -6.19 -22.19 -19.69
CA SER A 973 -7.18 -23.16 -19.20
C SER A 973 -8.48 -22.49 -18.76
N LEU A 974 -9.59 -23.16 -19.01
CA LEU A 974 -10.90 -22.92 -18.42
C LEU A 974 -11.28 -24.15 -17.59
N PHE A 975 -11.41 -23.97 -16.28
CA PHE A 975 -11.80 -25.05 -15.38
C PHE A 975 -13.32 -25.09 -15.25
N ILE A 976 -13.89 -26.28 -15.31
CA ILE A 976 -15.32 -26.54 -15.13
C ILE A 976 -15.46 -27.34 -13.84
N LEU A 977 -15.96 -26.69 -12.79
CA LEU A 977 -16.17 -27.27 -11.48
C LEU A 977 -17.64 -27.60 -11.28
N ASP A 978 -17.96 -28.67 -10.58
CA ASP A 978 -19.32 -28.96 -10.11
C ASP A 978 -19.76 -27.89 -9.10
N ALA A 979 -20.91 -27.25 -9.30
CA ALA A 979 -21.32 -26.10 -8.48
C ALA A 979 -21.63 -26.46 -7.03
N GLN A 980 -22.08 -27.70 -6.77
CA GLN A 980 -22.37 -28.16 -5.41
C GLN A 980 -21.10 -28.56 -4.66
N THR A 981 -20.18 -29.27 -5.32
CA THR A 981 -19.06 -29.95 -4.65
C THR A 981 -17.68 -29.30 -4.85
N GLY A 982 -17.54 -28.46 -5.88
CA GLY A 982 -16.25 -27.87 -6.27
C GLY A 982 -15.32 -28.85 -6.99
N ALA A 983 -15.76 -30.08 -7.24
CA ALA A 983 -14.96 -31.08 -7.92
C ALA A 983 -14.72 -30.68 -9.38
N LEU A 984 -13.47 -30.80 -9.84
CA LEU A 984 -13.12 -30.54 -11.24
C LEU A 984 -13.77 -31.60 -12.14
N ILE A 985 -14.69 -31.16 -13.00
CA ILE A 985 -15.29 -31.97 -14.05
C ILE A 985 -14.34 -32.03 -15.26
N LYS A 986 -13.82 -30.87 -15.67
CA LYS A 986 -12.94 -30.77 -16.84
C LYS A 986 -12.05 -29.52 -16.80
N GLU A 987 -10.81 -29.67 -17.26
CA GLU A 987 -9.95 -28.55 -17.67
C GLU A 987 -9.96 -28.47 -19.21
N LEU A 988 -10.56 -27.42 -19.76
CA LEU A 988 -10.53 -27.14 -21.20
C LEU A 988 -9.34 -26.23 -21.51
N LYS A 989 -8.40 -26.72 -22.32
CA LYS A 989 -7.22 -25.96 -22.73
C LYS A 989 -7.40 -25.39 -24.12
N THR A 990 -6.96 -24.16 -24.33
CA THR A 990 -6.87 -23.59 -25.69
C THR A 990 -5.90 -24.43 -26.54
N PRO A 991 -6.19 -24.67 -27.82
CA PRO A 991 -5.30 -25.42 -28.70
C PRO A 991 -4.01 -24.63 -28.98
N ALA A 992 -2.87 -25.33 -29.02
CA ALA A 992 -1.57 -24.75 -29.41
C ALA A 992 -1.46 -24.47 -30.94
N SER A 993 -2.42 -24.97 -31.72
CA SER A 993 -2.52 -24.70 -33.16
C SER A 993 -3.97 -24.65 -33.63
N TYR A 994 -4.24 -23.81 -34.62
CA TYR A 994 -5.56 -23.71 -35.27
C TYR A 994 -5.36 -23.46 -36.76
N GLY A 995 -5.98 -24.28 -37.62
CA GLY A 995 -5.87 -24.13 -39.08
C GLY A 995 -4.43 -24.12 -39.61
N ASN A 996 -3.58 -25.04 -39.14
CA ASN A 996 -2.13 -25.15 -39.44
C ASN A 996 -1.24 -23.98 -38.96
N GLN A 997 -1.76 -23.04 -38.17
CA GLN A 997 -0.98 -21.97 -37.55
C GLN A 997 -0.73 -22.28 -36.08
N THR A 998 0.47 -21.98 -35.58
CA THR A 998 0.75 -21.99 -34.14
C THR A 998 0.03 -20.81 -33.49
N ILE A 999 -0.70 -21.09 -32.41
CA ILE A 999 -1.45 -20.09 -31.65
C ILE A 999 -0.94 -20.10 -30.22
N THR A 1000 -0.70 -18.91 -29.68
CA THR A 1000 -0.41 -18.71 -28.26
C THR A 1000 -1.61 -18.08 -27.56
N SER A 1001 -1.80 -18.44 -26.31
CA SER A 1001 -2.80 -17.86 -25.42
C SER A 1001 -2.19 -17.66 -24.04
N TYR A 1002 -2.50 -16.52 -23.41
CA TYR A 1002 -2.08 -16.21 -22.06
C TYR A 1002 -3.25 -15.64 -21.27
N GLY A 1003 -3.66 -16.37 -20.23
CA GLY A 1003 -4.64 -15.92 -19.24
C GLY A 1003 -6.02 -15.56 -19.81
N LEU A 1004 -7.01 -16.42 -19.62
CA LEU A 1004 -8.38 -16.12 -20.04
C LEU A 1004 -8.99 -14.96 -19.24
N SER A 1005 -9.77 -14.12 -19.92
CA SER A 1005 -10.70 -13.18 -19.29
C SER A 1005 -11.91 -13.91 -18.71
N SER A 1006 -12.78 -13.18 -18.00
CA SER A 1006 -14.05 -13.72 -17.48
C SER A 1006 -14.88 -14.34 -18.61
N PRO A 1007 -15.34 -15.60 -18.50
CA PRO A 1007 -16.15 -16.24 -19.51
C PRO A 1007 -17.61 -15.78 -19.48
N VAL A 1008 -18.22 -15.61 -20.64
CA VAL A 1008 -19.67 -15.43 -20.80
C VAL A 1008 -20.31 -16.71 -21.32
N LEU A 1009 -21.48 -17.06 -20.79
CA LEU A 1009 -22.26 -18.24 -21.18
C LEU A 1009 -23.35 -17.86 -22.18
N GLY A 1010 -23.66 -18.77 -23.12
CA GLY A 1010 -24.71 -18.61 -24.11
C GLY A 1010 -25.53 -19.89 -24.32
N ASP A 1011 -26.82 -19.69 -24.59
CA ASP A 1011 -27.85 -20.71 -24.86
C ASP A 1011 -28.44 -20.40 -26.26
N TYR A 1012 -28.24 -21.30 -27.23
CA TYR A 1012 -28.63 -21.04 -28.63
C TYR A 1012 -30.12 -21.27 -28.89
N ASP A 1013 -30.79 -22.14 -28.13
CA ASP A 1013 -32.17 -22.57 -28.38
C ASP A 1013 -33.16 -22.16 -27.28
N ASN A 1014 -32.70 -21.39 -26.29
CA ASN A 1014 -33.47 -20.78 -25.21
C ASN A 1014 -34.21 -21.82 -24.36
N ASP A 1015 -33.54 -22.95 -24.11
CA ASP A 1015 -34.06 -24.07 -23.32
C ASP A 1015 -33.66 -23.99 -21.83
N GLN A 1016 -32.82 -23.01 -21.45
CA GLN A 1016 -32.20 -22.77 -20.14
C GLN A 1016 -30.95 -23.61 -19.86
N ILE A 1017 -30.38 -24.23 -20.89
CA ILE A 1017 -29.13 -24.97 -20.84
C ILE A 1017 -28.05 -24.16 -21.59
N ASP A 1018 -26.94 -23.91 -20.90
CA ASP A 1018 -25.82 -23.21 -21.50
C ASP A 1018 -25.07 -24.15 -22.47
N ASP A 1019 -25.08 -23.82 -23.75
CA ASP A 1019 -24.45 -24.58 -24.84
C ASP A 1019 -22.97 -24.25 -25.03
N VAL A 1020 -22.60 -23.00 -24.77
CA VAL A 1020 -21.33 -22.42 -25.18
C VAL A 1020 -20.82 -21.41 -24.16
N ALA A 1021 -19.49 -21.30 -24.06
CA ALA A 1021 -18.86 -20.18 -23.36
C ALA A 1021 -17.90 -19.44 -24.30
N PHE A 1022 -17.81 -18.12 -24.13
CA PHE A 1022 -16.81 -17.28 -24.81
C PHE A 1022 -15.92 -16.58 -23.79
N ALA A 1023 -14.61 -16.55 -24.06
CA ALA A 1023 -13.65 -15.80 -23.25
C ALA A 1023 -12.54 -15.22 -24.13
N GLY A 1024 -12.07 -14.03 -23.77
CA GLY A 1024 -10.89 -13.44 -24.40
C GLY A 1024 -9.60 -13.89 -23.70
N ASP A 1025 -8.45 -13.45 -24.20
CA ASP A 1025 -7.16 -13.59 -23.51
C ASP A 1025 -6.26 -12.35 -23.66
N LEU A 1026 -5.10 -12.37 -22.98
CA LEU A 1026 -4.13 -11.27 -23.03
C LEU A 1026 -3.41 -11.12 -24.38
N VAL A 1027 -3.51 -12.11 -25.27
CA VAL A 1027 -2.99 -12.01 -26.64
C VAL A 1027 -3.96 -11.22 -27.53
N GLY A 1028 -5.25 -11.19 -27.18
CA GLY A 1028 -6.33 -10.59 -27.96
C GLY A 1028 -7.17 -11.61 -28.73
N ASN A 1029 -7.01 -12.90 -28.44
CA ASN A 1029 -7.83 -13.95 -29.04
C ASN A 1029 -9.22 -14.01 -28.39
N LEU A 1030 -10.25 -14.34 -29.17
CA LEU A 1030 -11.56 -14.73 -28.66
C LEU A 1030 -11.77 -16.24 -28.86
N TRP A 1031 -11.95 -16.93 -27.74
CA TRP A 1031 -12.15 -18.38 -27.70
C TRP A 1031 -13.61 -18.73 -27.47
N ARG A 1032 -14.04 -19.84 -28.08
CA ARG A 1032 -15.35 -20.46 -27.89
C ARG A 1032 -15.17 -21.88 -27.36
N PHE A 1033 -15.82 -22.17 -26.24
CA PHE A 1033 -15.78 -23.47 -25.58
C PHE A 1033 -17.13 -24.16 -25.74
N ASN A 1034 -17.15 -25.36 -26.31
CA ASN A 1034 -18.36 -26.15 -26.44
C ASN A 1034 -18.69 -26.81 -25.09
N LEU A 1035 -19.82 -26.43 -24.49
CA LEU A 1035 -20.23 -26.94 -23.19
C LEU A 1035 -21.00 -28.26 -23.28
N ASN A 1036 -21.40 -28.68 -24.49
CA ASN A 1036 -22.09 -29.94 -24.71
C ASN A 1036 -21.15 -31.16 -24.70
N ASP A 1037 -19.98 -31.04 -25.33
CA ASP A 1037 -19.00 -32.14 -25.43
C ASP A 1037 -17.86 -32.05 -24.41
N LEU A 1038 -17.65 -30.88 -23.80
CA LEU A 1038 -16.55 -30.59 -22.87
C LEU A 1038 -15.17 -31.01 -23.41
N THR A 1039 -14.94 -30.81 -24.71
CA THR A 1039 -13.67 -31.12 -25.38
C THR A 1039 -13.32 -30.12 -26.47
N THR A 1040 -14.30 -29.60 -27.20
CA THR A 1040 -14.05 -28.72 -28.35
C THR A 1040 -13.83 -27.28 -27.91
N VAL A 1041 -12.70 -26.70 -28.33
CA VAL A 1041 -12.35 -25.28 -28.17
C VAL A 1041 -12.00 -24.70 -29.54
N ASP A 1042 -12.73 -23.67 -29.96
CA ASP A 1042 -12.54 -22.99 -31.24
C ASP A 1042 -11.99 -21.57 -31.05
N LEU A 1043 -11.11 -21.15 -31.97
CA LEU A 1043 -10.65 -19.78 -32.08
C LEU A 1043 -11.60 -19.01 -33.00
N VAL A 1044 -12.36 -18.06 -32.45
CA VAL A 1044 -13.39 -17.31 -33.20
C VAL A 1044 -12.82 -16.04 -33.80
N TYR A 1045 -11.95 -15.35 -33.06
CA TYR A 1045 -11.24 -14.17 -33.53
C TYR A 1045 -9.79 -14.23 -33.08
N LYS A 1046 -8.89 -13.72 -33.91
CA LYS A 1046 -7.48 -13.53 -33.56
C LYS A 1046 -6.96 -12.17 -34.07
N PRO A 1047 -5.95 -11.60 -33.40
CA PRO A 1047 -5.26 -10.42 -33.91
C PRO A 1047 -4.54 -10.70 -35.24
N ASP A 1048 -4.21 -9.63 -35.94
CA ASP A 1048 -3.38 -9.69 -37.15
C ASP A 1048 -1.95 -10.08 -36.78
N ALA A 1049 -1.25 -10.79 -37.66
CA ALA A 1049 0.10 -11.29 -37.38
C ALA A 1049 1.07 -10.13 -37.06
N GLY A 1050 1.84 -10.27 -35.98
CA GLY A 1050 2.75 -9.24 -35.47
C GLY A 1050 2.10 -8.21 -34.53
N THR A 1051 0.80 -8.34 -34.25
CA THR A 1051 0.06 -7.47 -33.32
C THR A 1051 -0.40 -8.21 -32.06
N GLU A 1052 0.05 -9.45 -31.86
CA GLU A 1052 -0.24 -10.27 -30.69
C GLU A 1052 0.12 -9.54 -29.39
N GLY A 1053 -0.82 -9.48 -28.44
CA GLY A 1053 -0.65 -8.83 -27.14
C GLY A 1053 -0.83 -7.30 -27.13
N THR A 1054 -1.00 -6.66 -28.30
CA THR A 1054 -1.24 -5.20 -28.38
C THR A 1054 -2.67 -4.81 -27.97
N GLN A 1055 -3.63 -5.73 -28.13
CA GLN A 1055 -5.05 -5.53 -27.82
C GLN A 1055 -5.57 -6.63 -26.87
N PRO A 1056 -5.09 -6.69 -25.62
CA PRO A 1056 -5.51 -7.71 -24.67
C PRO A 1056 -7.01 -7.60 -24.37
N ILE A 1057 -7.68 -8.74 -24.18
CA ILE A 1057 -9.08 -8.77 -23.75
C ILE A 1057 -9.09 -9.14 -22.27
N THR A 1058 -9.41 -8.18 -21.40
CA THR A 1058 -9.47 -8.41 -19.94
C THR A 1058 -10.90 -8.41 -19.38
N VAL A 1059 -11.87 -7.96 -20.17
CA VAL A 1059 -13.29 -7.86 -19.77
C VAL A 1059 -14.07 -9.11 -20.16
N MET A 1060 -15.22 -9.31 -19.51
CA MET A 1060 -16.18 -10.33 -19.93
C MET A 1060 -16.88 -9.89 -21.23
N PRO A 1061 -16.89 -10.71 -22.29
CA PRO A 1061 -17.69 -10.41 -23.48
C PRO A 1061 -19.20 -10.42 -23.18
N ARG A 1062 -20.00 -9.84 -24.07
CA ARG A 1062 -21.48 -9.90 -24.02
C ARG A 1062 -22.03 -10.51 -25.30
N LEU A 1063 -23.00 -11.41 -25.14
CA LEU A 1063 -23.62 -12.13 -26.25
C LEU A 1063 -24.94 -11.47 -26.62
N PHE A 1064 -25.05 -10.97 -27.83
CA PHE A 1064 -26.27 -10.40 -28.38
C PHE A 1064 -26.80 -11.27 -29.51
N PRO A 1065 -28.12 -11.33 -29.76
CA PRO A 1065 -28.64 -12.01 -30.94
C PRO A 1065 -28.03 -11.46 -32.23
N ASP A 1066 -27.51 -12.33 -33.10
CA ASP A 1066 -27.14 -11.97 -34.47
C ASP A 1066 -28.43 -11.78 -35.30
N PRO A 1067 -28.67 -10.61 -35.92
CA PRO A 1067 -29.88 -10.38 -36.72
C PRO A 1067 -30.06 -11.37 -37.89
N ASN A 1068 -28.97 -12.00 -38.33
CA ASN A 1068 -28.95 -12.85 -39.53
C ASN A 1068 -28.86 -14.34 -39.22
N SER A 1069 -28.87 -14.76 -37.95
CA SER A 1069 -28.82 -16.17 -37.57
C SER A 1069 -29.42 -16.41 -36.17
N GLN A 1070 -29.43 -17.67 -35.74
CA GLN A 1070 -29.80 -18.03 -34.36
C GLN A 1070 -28.60 -17.95 -33.39
N ASN A 1071 -27.43 -17.51 -33.88
CA ASN A 1071 -26.21 -17.43 -33.11
C ASN A 1071 -26.01 -16.04 -32.48
N PHE A 1072 -24.80 -15.79 -31.97
CA PHE A 1072 -24.48 -14.57 -31.26
C PHE A 1072 -23.62 -13.59 -32.08
N MET A 1073 -23.83 -12.31 -31.82
CA MET A 1073 -22.85 -11.26 -31.98
C MET A 1073 -22.13 -11.05 -30.64
N VAL A 1074 -20.84 -11.37 -30.59
CA VAL A 1074 -20.01 -11.33 -29.38
C VAL A 1074 -19.34 -9.97 -29.27
N VAL A 1075 -19.84 -9.14 -28.35
CA VAL A 1075 -19.38 -7.76 -28.17
C VAL A 1075 -18.41 -7.66 -27.00
N PHE A 1076 -17.24 -7.07 -27.23
CA PHE A 1076 -16.21 -6.85 -26.21
C PHE A 1076 -15.32 -5.64 -26.57
N GLY A 1077 -14.65 -5.09 -25.56
CA GLY A 1077 -13.60 -4.09 -25.74
C GLY A 1077 -12.23 -4.65 -25.39
N THR A 1078 -11.19 -4.02 -25.92
CA THR A 1078 -9.79 -4.37 -25.65
C THR A 1078 -9.14 -3.34 -24.73
N GLY A 1079 -8.16 -3.80 -23.94
CA GLY A 1079 -7.48 -3.03 -22.93
C GLY A 1079 -7.08 -3.85 -21.72
N LYS A 1080 -6.02 -3.42 -21.04
CA LYS A 1080 -5.67 -3.87 -19.69
C LYS A 1080 -5.28 -2.67 -18.82
N PHE A 1081 -5.56 -2.79 -17.53
CA PHE A 1081 -5.17 -1.84 -16.48
C PHE A 1081 -4.85 -2.63 -15.22
N LEU A 1082 -3.75 -3.38 -15.30
CA LEU A 1082 -3.35 -4.41 -14.33
C LEU A 1082 -2.04 -4.05 -13.60
N GLY A 1083 -1.20 -3.21 -14.19
CA GLY A 1083 0.06 -2.73 -13.61
C GLY A 1083 0.48 -1.35 -14.13
N ASP A 1084 1.64 -0.87 -13.68
CA ASP A 1084 2.09 0.53 -13.89
C ASP A 1084 2.26 0.91 -15.37
N ASP A 1085 2.68 -0.05 -16.18
CA ASP A 1085 2.88 0.13 -17.62
C ASP A 1085 1.57 0.46 -18.36
N ASP A 1086 0.41 0.23 -17.72
CA ASP A 1086 -0.90 0.47 -18.31
C ASP A 1086 -1.41 1.90 -18.13
N ARG A 1087 -0.64 2.78 -17.48
CA ARG A 1087 -1.02 4.17 -17.17
C ARG A 1087 -0.61 5.19 -18.24
N THR A 1088 0.24 4.82 -19.20
CA THR A 1088 0.73 5.78 -20.18
C THR A 1088 -0.22 5.90 -21.38
N SER A 1089 -0.35 7.12 -21.91
CA SER A 1089 -0.92 7.40 -23.22
C SER A 1089 0.13 7.39 -24.33
N THR A 1090 1.40 7.60 -23.99
CA THR A 1090 2.52 7.72 -24.92
C THR A 1090 3.03 6.33 -25.31
N GLY A 1091 3.03 6.03 -26.61
CA GLY A 1091 3.42 4.70 -27.10
C GLY A 1091 2.42 3.58 -26.79
N ALA A 1092 1.24 3.93 -26.22
CA ALA A 1092 0.17 2.97 -26.01
C ALA A 1092 -0.30 2.39 -27.35
N ALA A 1093 -0.57 1.08 -27.38
CA ALA A 1093 -1.20 0.45 -28.53
C ALA A 1093 -2.66 0.91 -28.67
N THR A 1094 -3.11 1.11 -29.91
CA THR A 1094 -4.51 1.44 -30.18
C THR A 1094 -5.41 0.31 -29.71
N GLN A 1095 -6.35 0.60 -28.81
CA GLN A 1095 -7.40 -0.34 -28.42
C GLN A 1095 -8.64 -0.14 -29.30
N SER A 1096 -9.52 -1.13 -29.29
CA SER A 1096 -10.74 -1.16 -30.09
C SER A 1096 -11.90 -1.83 -29.35
N VAL A 1097 -13.10 -1.55 -29.82
CA VAL A 1097 -14.32 -2.30 -29.49
C VAL A 1097 -14.70 -3.16 -30.70
N TYR A 1098 -15.11 -4.39 -30.43
CA TYR A 1098 -15.45 -5.39 -31.43
C TYR A 1098 -16.87 -5.93 -31.21
N GLY A 1099 -17.55 -6.25 -32.30
CA GLY A 1099 -18.67 -7.19 -32.35
C GLY A 1099 -18.32 -8.30 -33.34
N ILE A 1100 -18.06 -9.50 -32.82
CA ILE A 1100 -17.62 -10.64 -33.62
C ILE A 1100 -18.77 -11.62 -33.82
N ARG A 1101 -19.05 -11.96 -35.08
CA ARG A 1101 -20.12 -12.88 -35.43
C ARG A 1101 -19.73 -14.32 -35.12
N ASP A 1102 -20.55 -14.99 -34.33
CA ASP A 1102 -20.43 -16.42 -34.09
C ASP A 1102 -21.18 -17.23 -35.17
N LEU A 1103 -20.53 -18.28 -35.66
CA LEU A 1103 -21.08 -19.17 -36.70
C LEU A 1103 -21.73 -20.45 -36.12
N GLY A 1104 -21.79 -20.57 -34.79
CA GLY A 1104 -22.35 -21.73 -34.11
C GLY A 1104 -21.38 -22.92 -34.02
N LYS A 1105 -21.69 -23.87 -33.15
CA LYS A 1105 -20.78 -24.93 -32.66
C LYS A 1105 -20.17 -25.86 -33.71
N THR A 1106 -20.80 -26.02 -34.89
CA THR A 1106 -20.37 -26.97 -35.93
C THR A 1106 -19.60 -26.33 -37.09
N VAL A 1107 -19.71 -25.01 -37.26
CA VAL A 1107 -19.12 -24.30 -38.41
C VAL A 1107 -17.74 -23.76 -38.03
N LYS A 1108 -16.71 -24.19 -38.77
CA LYS A 1108 -15.31 -23.74 -38.61
C LYS A 1108 -14.73 -23.08 -39.86
N THR A 1109 -15.36 -23.29 -41.02
CA THR A 1109 -14.92 -22.71 -42.28
C THR A 1109 -15.05 -21.19 -42.25
N GLY A 1110 -13.93 -20.48 -42.44
CA GLY A 1110 -13.87 -19.01 -42.34
C GLY A 1110 -13.43 -18.48 -40.98
N LEU A 1111 -13.33 -19.32 -39.95
CA LEU A 1111 -12.71 -18.97 -38.67
C LEU A 1111 -11.20 -19.27 -38.68
N PRO A 1112 -10.39 -18.54 -37.89
CA PRO A 1112 -10.77 -17.39 -37.07
C PRO A 1112 -10.97 -16.11 -37.90
N TRP A 1113 -11.89 -15.25 -37.46
CA TRP A 1113 -12.01 -13.91 -38.01
C TRP A 1113 -10.76 -13.08 -37.69
N THR A 1114 -10.39 -12.22 -38.63
CA THR A 1114 -9.34 -11.20 -38.51
C THR A 1114 -9.94 -9.82 -38.79
N LYS A 1115 -9.22 -8.75 -38.42
CA LYS A 1115 -9.77 -7.38 -38.46
C LYS A 1115 -10.19 -6.96 -39.89
N ASP A 1116 -9.52 -7.48 -40.92
CA ASP A 1116 -9.88 -7.27 -42.32
C ASP A 1116 -11.22 -7.91 -42.75
N LYS A 1117 -11.83 -8.77 -41.93
CA LYS A 1117 -13.15 -9.36 -42.19
C LYS A 1117 -14.29 -8.63 -41.51
N LEU A 1118 -13.99 -7.52 -40.84
CA LEU A 1118 -14.94 -6.74 -40.05
C LEU A 1118 -15.25 -5.39 -40.72
N VAL A 1119 -16.47 -4.89 -40.52
CA VAL A 1119 -16.89 -3.54 -40.93
C VAL A 1119 -16.38 -2.52 -39.90
N GLN A 1120 -15.69 -1.48 -40.36
CA GLN A 1120 -15.21 -0.42 -39.46
C GLN A 1120 -16.30 0.63 -39.22
N GLN A 1121 -16.46 1.04 -37.96
CA GLN A 1121 -17.05 2.32 -37.59
C GLN A 1121 -15.96 3.29 -37.15
N ILE A 1122 -16.21 4.59 -37.33
CA ILE A 1122 -15.31 5.67 -36.95
C ILE A 1122 -15.89 6.39 -35.75
N MET A 1123 -15.04 6.64 -34.75
CA MET A 1123 -15.37 7.42 -33.56
C MET A 1123 -14.92 8.87 -33.70
N ASP A 1124 -15.74 9.78 -33.21
CA ASP A 1124 -15.43 11.21 -33.12
C ASP A 1124 -15.80 11.79 -31.74
N GLN A 1125 -15.27 12.99 -31.46
CA GLN A 1125 -15.60 13.76 -30.27
C GLN A 1125 -15.72 15.26 -30.57
N THR A 1126 -16.82 15.85 -30.13
CA THR A 1126 -17.03 17.30 -30.17
C THR A 1126 -16.20 18.04 -29.10
N SER A 1127 -16.07 19.36 -29.23
CA SER A 1127 -15.39 20.21 -28.23
C SER A 1127 -16.04 20.19 -26.85
N THR A 1128 -17.34 19.86 -26.75
CA THR A 1128 -18.08 19.73 -25.48
C THR A 1128 -18.04 18.30 -24.92
N GLY A 1129 -17.24 17.40 -25.51
CA GLY A 1129 -17.02 16.05 -24.99
C GLY A 1129 -18.05 14.99 -25.42
N VAL A 1130 -19.00 15.33 -26.31
CA VAL A 1130 -19.96 14.37 -26.89
C VAL A 1130 -19.23 13.41 -27.81
N ARG A 1131 -19.48 12.10 -27.67
CA ARG A 1131 -18.95 11.03 -28.53
C ARG A 1131 -19.92 10.70 -29.65
N GLY A 1132 -19.39 10.53 -30.86
CA GLY A 1132 -20.13 10.11 -32.04
C GLY A 1132 -19.56 8.85 -32.67
N LEU A 1133 -20.42 8.06 -33.29
CA LEU A 1133 -20.05 6.90 -34.12
C LEU A 1133 -20.72 7.01 -35.49
N THR A 1134 -20.05 6.51 -36.53
CA THR A 1134 -20.70 6.24 -37.83
C THR A 1134 -21.71 5.10 -37.71
N THR A 1135 -22.57 4.94 -38.73
CA THR A 1135 -23.64 3.93 -38.75
C THR A 1135 -23.57 3.04 -39.99
N ASN A 1136 -22.37 2.59 -40.35
CA ASN A 1136 -22.19 1.67 -41.48
C ASN A 1136 -22.93 0.34 -41.21
N PRO A 1137 -23.60 -0.27 -42.20
CA PRO A 1137 -24.28 -1.54 -42.00
C PRO A 1137 -23.28 -2.69 -41.79
N ALA A 1138 -23.53 -3.57 -40.81
CA ALA A 1138 -22.73 -4.78 -40.59
C ALA A 1138 -23.63 -5.95 -40.12
N PRO A 1139 -23.27 -7.21 -40.44
CA PRO A 1139 -22.20 -7.62 -41.37
C PRO A 1139 -22.55 -7.36 -42.85
N THR A 1140 -21.57 -7.43 -43.74
CA THR A 1140 -21.76 -7.39 -45.21
C THR A 1140 -21.14 -8.64 -45.86
N ASP A 1141 -21.50 -8.96 -47.11
CA ASP A 1141 -20.92 -10.11 -47.82
C ASP A 1141 -19.38 -10.04 -47.91
N ALA A 1142 -18.82 -8.85 -48.09
CA ALA A 1142 -17.37 -8.63 -48.15
C ALA A 1142 -16.69 -8.65 -46.77
N LYS A 1143 -17.44 -8.35 -45.71
CA LYS A 1143 -16.97 -8.28 -44.31
C LYS A 1143 -17.93 -9.06 -43.41
N PRO A 1144 -17.97 -10.41 -43.52
CA PRO A 1144 -18.99 -11.23 -42.87
C PRO A 1144 -18.75 -11.44 -41.37
N GLY A 1145 -17.57 -11.06 -40.86
CA GLY A 1145 -17.12 -11.40 -39.50
C GLY A 1145 -17.68 -10.50 -38.39
N GLY A 1146 -18.39 -9.42 -38.72
CA GLY A 1146 -18.96 -8.47 -37.76
C GLY A 1146 -18.41 -7.07 -37.96
N TRP A 1147 -18.10 -6.38 -36.85
CA TRP A 1147 -17.72 -4.95 -36.86
C TRP A 1147 -16.67 -4.61 -35.80
N TYR A 1148 -16.04 -3.45 -35.96
CA TYR A 1148 -15.17 -2.85 -34.94
C TYR A 1148 -15.14 -1.33 -35.04
N PHE A 1149 -14.69 -0.67 -33.98
CA PHE A 1149 -14.17 0.70 -34.05
C PHE A 1149 -12.96 0.87 -33.15
N ASP A 1150 -12.01 1.68 -33.61
CA ASP A 1150 -10.80 1.99 -32.87
C ASP A 1150 -11.04 3.12 -31.88
N LEU A 1151 -10.48 3.02 -30.68
CA LEU A 1151 -10.55 4.03 -29.63
C LEU A 1151 -9.53 5.15 -29.88
N ILE A 1152 -9.63 5.76 -31.06
CA ILE A 1152 -8.81 6.87 -31.54
C ILE A 1152 -9.70 8.04 -31.91
N LEU A 1153 -9.19 9.26 -31.72
CA LEU A 1153 -9.90 10.48 -32.11
C LEU A 1153 -9.05 11.26 -33.09
N ASN A 1154 -9.57 11.51 -34.29
CA ASN A 1154 -8.87 12.28 -35.33
C ASN A 1154 -7.43 11.78 -35.61
N GLY A 1155 -7.23 10.45 -35.60
CA GLY A 1155 -5.93 9.81 -35.78
C GLY A 1155 -4.98 9.87 -34.57
N VAL A 1156 -5.41 10.46 -33.45
CA VAL A 1156 -4.65 10.53 -32.21
C VAL A 1156 -5.06 9.41 -31.27
N ASN A 1157 -4.07 8.61 -30.82
CA ASN A 1157 -4.27 7.60 -29.79
C ASN A 1157 -4.01 8.22 -28.41
N GLY A 1158 -5.04 8.33 -27.59
CA GLY A 1158 -4.95 8.81 -26.20
C GLY A 1158 -4.73 7.72 -25.17
N GLY A 1159 -4.44 6.48 -25.58
CA GLY A 1159 -4.38 5.31 -24.69
C GLY A 1159 -5.75 4.89 -24.14
N GLU A 1160 -6.84 5.32 -24.78
CA GLU A 1160 -8.22 4.98 -24.41
C GLU A 1160 -8.43 3.46 -24.53
N LYS A 1161 -9.02 2.84 -23.49
CA LYS A 1161 -9.13 1.38 -23.35
C LYS A 1161 -10.40 0.95 -22.64
N VAL A 1162 -10.84 -0.29 -22.85
CA VAL A 1162 -12.00 -0.87 -22.15
C VAL A 1162 -11.52 -1.89 -21.11
N VAL A 1163 -11.75 -1.57 -19.84
CA VAL A 1163 -11.36 -2.41 -18.69
C VAL A 1163 -12.52 -2.70 -17.74
N VAL A 1164 -13.71 -2.26 -18.12
CA VAL A 1164 -14.97 -2.48 -17.43
C VAL A 1164 -15.86 -3.32 -18.35
N THR A 1165 -16.48 -4.35 -17.78
CA THR A 1165 -17.37 -5.24 -18.51
C THR A 1165 -18.55 -4.45 -19.10
N PRO A 1166 -18.81 -4.54 -20.43
CA PRO A 1166 -19.95 -3.86 -21.04
C PRO A 1166 -21.28 -4.26 -20.40
N THR A 1167 -22.21 -3.30 -20.28
CA THR A 1167 -23.57 -3.56 -19.78
C THR A 1167 -24.50 -3.83 -20.95
N ALA A 1168 -25.23 -4.96 -20.92
CA ALA A 1168 -26.09 -5.38 -22.01
C ALA A 1168 -27.53 -4.88 -21.85
N LEU A 1169 -28.11 -4.34 -22.92
CA LEU A 1169 -29.52 -3.97 -23.05
C LEU A 1169 -30.20 -4.88 -24.09
N PHE A 1170 -30.38 -6.15 -23.74
CA PHE A 1170 -30.83 -7.21 -24.66
C PHE A 1170 -32.14 -6.89 -25.39
N ASN A 1171 -33.10 -6.23 -24.73
CA ASN A 1171 -34.40 -5.88 -25.31
C ASN A 1171 -34.31 -4.92 -26.50
N THR A 1172 -33.21 -4.18 -26.62
CA THR A 1172 -33.00 -3.20 -27.69
C THR A 1172 -31.74 -3.49 -28.50
N ASN A 1173 -31.12 -4.66 -28.27
CA ASN A 1173 -29.87 -5.07 -28.89
C ASN A 1173 -28.76 -4.00 -28.82
N ARG A 1174 -28.57 -3.39 -27.64
CA ARG A 1174 -27.57 -2.34 -27.40
C ARG A 1174 -26.61 -2.71 -26.28
N ALA A 1175 -25.36 -2.26 -26.38
CA ALA A 1175 -24.35 -2.37 -25.34
C ALA A 1175 -23.97 -0.98 -24.81
N ILE A 1176 -23.91 -0.83 -23.48
CA ILE A 1176 -23.29 0.33 -22.85
C ILE A 1176 -21.83 -0.02 -22.57
N ILE A 1177 -20.92 0.77 -23.13
CA ILE A 1177 -19.48 0.61 -23.04
C ILE A 1177 -18.93 1.80 -22.26
N THR A 1178 -18.08 1.54 -21.27
CA THR A 1178 -17.31 2.59 -20.61
C THR A 1178 -15.83 2.37 -20.85
N THR A 1179 -15.16 3.44 -21.21
CA THR A 1179 -13.73 3.47 -21.47
C THR A 1179 -13.00 4.17 -20.32
N LEU A 1180 -11.74 3.79 -20.14
CA LEU A 1180 -10.78 4.47 -19.30
C LEU A 1180 -9.74 5.12 -20.20
N ILE A 1181 -9.43 6.38 -19.92
CA ILE A 1181 -8.46 7.20 -20.63
C ILE A 1181 -7.46 7.64 -19.56
N PRO A 1182 -6.21 7.14 -19.62
CA PRO A 1182 -5.17 7.64 -18.73
C PRO A 1182 -4.99 9.14 -18.98
N THR A 1183 -5.22 9.98 -17.96
CA THR A 1183 -5.17 11.44 -18.14
C THR A 1183 -3.76 11.99 -18.06
N SER A 1184 -2.89 11.30 -17.34
CA SER A 1184 -1.49 11.65 -17.21
C SER A 1184 -0.66 10.44 -16.81
N PRO A 1185 0.55 10.27 -17.37
CA PRO A 1185 1.57 9.43 -16.75
C PRO A 1185 2.06 10.01 -15.42
N ASP A 1186 1.71 11.27 -15.10
CA ASP A 1186 2.09 11.93 -13.86
C ASP A 1186 1.46 11.22 -12.64
N PRO A 1187 2.27 10.60 -11.76
CA PRO A 1187 1.79 9.98 -10.54
C PRO A 1187 1.15 10.96 -9.54
N CYS A 1188 1.41 12.26 -9.69
CA CYS A 1188 0.84 13.31 -8.85
C CYS A 1188 -0.60 13.68 -9.18
N ASN A 1189 -1.01 13.41 -10.42
CA ASN A 1189 -2.38 13.58 -10.85
C ASN A 1189 -2.85 12.28 -11.52
N PRO A 1190 -3.14 11.22 -10.73
CA PRO A 1190 -3.56 9.93 -11.26
C PRO A 1190 -5.01 9.95 -11.78
N GLY A 1191 -5.48 11.11 -12.25
CA GLY A 1191 -6.83 11.29 -12.77
C GLY A 1191 -7.15 10.24 -13.82
N ARG A 1192 -8.38 9.75 -13.79
CA ARG A 1192 -8.94 8.89 -14.83
C ARG A 1192 -10.08 9.66 -15.48
N ALA A 1193 -9.94 9.93 -16.77
CA ALA A 1193 -11.04 10.37 -17.59
C ALA A 1193 -11.59 9.14 -18.29
N GLY A 1194 -12.81 9.23 -18.78
CA GLY A 1194 -13.38 8.16 -19.59
C GLY A 1194 -14.42 8.70 -20.54
N ALA A 1195 -15.01 7.79 -21.29
CA ALA A 1195 -16.26 8.03 -21.97
C ALA A 1195 -17.23 6.90 -21.67
N ILE A 1196 -18.52 7.21 -21.72
CA ILE A 1196 -19.59 6.23 -21.76
C ILE A 1196 -20.27 6.32 -23.12
N MET A 1197 -20.44 5.18 -23.78
CA MET A 1197 -21.00 5.07 -25.12
C MET A 1197 -22.06 3.99 -25.16
N VAL A 1198 -23.11 4.19 -25.93
CA VAL A 1198 -24.15 3.21 -26.25
C VAL A 1198 -23.97 2.82 -27.70
N VAL A 1199 -23.78 1.53 -27.93
CA VAL A 1199 -23.47 0.96 -29.23
C VAL A 1199 -24.56 -0.01 -29.62
N ASP A 1200 -25.01 0.06 -30.88
CA ASP A 1200 -25.84 -0.98 -31.49
C ASP A 1200 -25.01 -2.27 -31.63
N SER A 1201 -25.44 -3.36 -30.99
CA SER A 1201 -24.63 -4.58 -30.93
C SER A 1201 -24.47 -5.24 -32.29
N SER A 1202 -25.38 -5.01 -33.23
CA SER A 1202 -25.38 -5.66 -34.55
C SER A 1202 -24.46 -4.98 -35.54
N THR A 1203 -24.37 -3.65 -35.47
CA THR A 1203 -23.64 -2.83 -36.45
C THR A 1203 -22.40 -2.16 -35.90
N GLY A 1204 -22.30 -1.98 -34.59
CA GLY A 1204 -21.25 -1.19 -33.95
C GLY A 1204 -21.46 0.31 -34.01
N GLY A 1205 -22.54 0.76 -34.64
CA GLY A 1205 -22.86 2.18 -34.75
C GLY A 1205 -23.47 2.77 -33.49
N ALA A 1206 -23.81 4.06 -33.54
CA ALA A 1206 -24.43 4.76 -32.42
C ALA A 1206 -25.79 4.14 -32.02
N GLY A 1207 -25.96 3.83 -30.73
CA GLY A 1207 -27.25 3.39 -30.20
C GLY A 1207 -28.24 4.56 -30.10
N ALA A 1208 -29.51 4.31 -30.41
CA ALA A 1208 -30.55 5.33 -30.31
C ALA A 1208 -30.79 5.82 -28.86
N GLY A 1209 -31.34 7.03 -28.69
CA GLY A 1209 -31.86 7.53 -27.41
C GLY A 1209 -30.82 8.04 -26.41
N VAL A 1210 -29.56 8.25 -26.81
CA VAL A 1210 -28.53 8.82 -25.93
C VAL A 1210 -28.80 10.31 -25.69
N SER A 1211 -28.86 10.71 -24.41
CA SER A 1211 -28.93 12.11 -24.00
C SER A 1211 -27.51 12.68 -23.84
N GLY A 1212 -27.24 13.91 -24.30
CA GLY A 1212 -25.92 14.52 -24.08
C GLY A 1212 -25.42 15.54 -25.10
N GLY A 1213 -26.15 15.80 -26.19
CA GLY A 1213 -25.77 16.80 -27.19
C GLY A 1213 -26.25 16.43 -28.58
N SER A 1214 -25.68 17.05 -29.62
CA SER A 1214 -26.05 16.77 -31.01
C SER A 1214 -24.85 16.94 -31.94
N TYR A 1215 -24.86 16.18 -33.02
CA TYR A 1215 -24.04 16.43 -34.21
C TYR A 1215 -24.86 17.23 -35.23
N GLY A 1216 -24.19 18.03 -36.06
CA GLY A 1216 -24.86 18.76 -37.14
C GLY A 1216 -25.52 17.81 -38.14
N ALA A 1217 -26.57 18.26 -38.83
CA ALA A 1217 -27.35 17.42 -39.75
C ALA A 1217 -26.53 16.79 -40.90
N ASP A 1218 -25.44 17.45 -41.31
CA ASP A 1218 -24.54 16.99 -42.37
C ASP A 1218 -23.35 16.15 -41.84
N SER A 1219 -23.29 15.91 -40.52
CA SER A 1219 -22.24 15.12 -39.90
C SER A 1219 -22.41 13.63 -40.23
N PRO A 1220 -21.35 12.89 -40.61
CA PRO A 1220 -21.41 11.44 -40.76
C PRO A 1220 -21.50 10.70 -39.40
N PHE A 1221 -21.40 11.43 -38.28
CA PHE A 1221 -21.44 10.89 -36.92
C PHE A 1221 -22.80 11.09 -36.26
N THR A 1222 -23.29 10.05 -35.60
CA THR A 1222 -24.47 10.08 -34.73
C THR A 1222 -24.05 10.00 -33.27
N VAL A 1223 -24.77 10.71 -32.38
CA VAL A 1223 -24.46 10.74 -30.94
C VAL A 1223 -24.50 9.31 -30.36
N ALA A 1224 -23.37 8.86 -29.82
CA ALA A 1224 -23.22 7.58 -29.18
C ALA A 1224 -22.96 7.70 -27.67
N GLY A 1225 -22.48 8.84 -27.17
CA GLY A 1225 -22.06 8.95 -25.77
C GLY A 1225 -21.51 10.31 -25.36
N SER A 1226 -20.82 10.35 -24.22
CA SER A 1226 -20.12 11.55 -23.73
C SER A 1226 -18.94 11.22 -22.81
N ARG A 1227 -18.07 12.20 -22.56
CA ARG A 1227 -17.00 12.16 -21.56
C ARG A 1227 -17.54 12.10 -20.13
N VAL A 1228 -16.80 11.42 -19.25
CA VAL A 1228 -17.12 11.25 -17.82
C VAL A 1228 -15.87 11.48 -16.96
N ASP A 1229 -16.05 12.06 -15.77
CA ASP A 1229 -14.96 12.55 -14.92
C ASP A 1229 -14.45 11.53 -13.89
N ASN A 1230 -15.07 10.34 -13.78
CA ASN A 1230 -14.64 9.26 -12.89
C ASN A 1230 -15.14 7.89 -13.40
N PRO A 1231 -14.63 7.37 -14.52
CA PRO A 1231 -15.01 6.04 -14.97
C PRO A 1231 -14.50 4.98 -13.98
N PRO A 1232 -15.26 3.90 -13.73
CA PRO A 1232 -14.72 2.76 -13.02
C PRO A 1232 -13.51 2.16 -13.75
N ALA A 1233 -12.59 1.58 -12.98
CA ALA A 1233 -11.41 0.91 -13.54
C ALA A 1233 -11.50 -0.62 -13.57
N THR A 1234 -12.56 -1.21 -13.02
CA THR A 1234 -12.79 -2.65 -13.05
C THR A 1234 -14.25 -3.00 -12.77
N GLY A 1235 -14.60 -4.29 -12.94
CA GLY A 1235 -15.93 -4.84 -12.67
C GLY A 1235 -16.95 -4.51 -13.77
N GLY A 1236 -18.22 -4.35 -13.40
CA GLY A 1236 -19.31 -3.93 -14.29
C GLY A 1236 -19.89 -2.56 -13.93
N LEU A 1237 -20.78 -2.05 -14.78
CA LEU A 1237 -21.53 -0.81 -14.50
C LEU A 1237 -22.94 -1.16 -14.05
N PRO A 1238 -23.36 -0.72 -12.84
CA PRO A 1238 -24.74 -0.83 -12.44
C PRO A 1238 -25.60 0.10 -13.29
N ALA A 1239 -26.65 -0.45 -13.90
CA ALA A 1239 -27.66 0.31 -14.62
C ALA A 1239 -29.03 0.06 -13.99
N ALA A 1240 -29.80 1.12 -13.81
CA ALA A 1240 -31.15 1.08 -13.26
C ALA A 1240 -32.14 1.77 -14.20
N THR A 1241 -33.43 1.50 -14.01
CA THR A 1241 -34.53 2.12 -14.76
C THR A 1241 -35.36 3.01 -13.84
N GLY A 1242 -35.90 4.10 -14.36
CA GLY A 1242 -36.84 4.94 -13.60
C GLY A 1242 -38.17 4.23 -13.33
N LEU A 1243 -38.84 4.60 -12.23
CA LEU A 1243 -40.24 4.22 -11.97
C LEU A 1243 -41.14 4.63 -13.15
N GLY A 1244 -41.84 3.66 -13.75
CA GLY A 1244 -42.68 3.88 -14.93
C GLY A 1244 -41.99 3.63 -16.28
N GLY A 1245 -40.67 3.43 -16.30
CA GLY A 1245 -39.91 3.10 -17.50
C GLY A 1245 -39.39 4.31 -18.29
N GLY A 1246 -38.99 4.09 -19.54
CA GLY A 1246 -38.62 5.16 -20.49
C GLY A 1246 -37.14 5.57 -20.49
N ASN A 1247 -36.43 5.49 -19.36
CA ASN A 1247 -35.00 5.83 -19.26
C ASN A 1247 -34.22 4.79 -18.45
N VAL A 1248 -33.05 4.40 -18.95
CA VAL A 1248 -31.98 3.69 -18.22
C VAL A 1248 -31.02 4.74 -17.67
N ILE A 1249 -30.66 4.65 -16.39
CA ILE A 1249 -29.77 5.56 -15.67
C ILE A 1249 -28.57 4.74 -15.18
N VAL A 1250 -27.38 5.33 -15.20
CA VAL A 1250 -26.15 4.75 -14.65
C VAL A 1250 -25.72 5.57 -13.43
N PRO A 1251 -26.19 5.23 -12.21
CA PRO A 1251 -25.87 5.99 -11.01
C PRO A 1251 -24.37 5.97 -10.70
N GLY A 1252 -23.84 7.11 -10.23
CA GLY A 1252 -22.44 7.24 -9.83
C GLY A 1252 -21.46 7.61 -10.96
N VAL A 1253 -21.90 7.57 -12.23
CA VAL A 1253 -21.12 8.08 -13.38
C VAL A 1253 -21.72 9.41 -13.84
N THR A 1254 -20.97 10.49 -13.62
CA THR A 1254 -21.35 11.86 -14.00
C THR A 1254 -20.75 12.24 -15.35
N VAL A 1255 -21.56 12.86 -16.20
CA VAL A 1255 -21.11 13.41 -17.49
C VAL A 1255 -20.27 14.65 -17.21
N THR A 1256 -19.13 14.79 -17.88
CA THR A 1256 -18.24 15.94 -17.71
C THR A 1256 -19.00 17.25 -17.89
N GLY A 1257 -18.88 18.16 -16.92
CA GLY A 1257 -19.60 19.44 -16.91
C GLY A 1257 -21.08 19.37 -16.48
N SER A 1258 -21.54 18.23 -15.94
CA SER A 1258 -22.91 18.03 -15.43
C SER A 1258 -22.91 17.29 -14.10
N SER A 1259 -23.86 17.62 -13.23
CA SER A 1259 -24.11 16.88 -11.98
C SER A 1259 -25.12 15.73 -12.16
N ALA A 1260 -25.68 15.54 -13.35
CA ALA A 1260 -26.64 14.49 -13.65
C ALA A 1260 -25.94 13.16 -13.96
N ALA A 1261 -26.57 12.06 -13.56
CA ALA A 1261 -26.16 10.72 -13.97
C ALA A 1261 -26.39 10.51 -15.47
N PHE A 1262 -25.53 9.72 -16.12
CA PHE A 1262 -25.73 9.36 -17.52
C PHE A 1262 -27.06 8.61 -17.71
N SER A 1263 -27.83 8.97 -18.74
CA SER A 1263 -29.11 8.33 -19.03
C SER A 1263 -29.34 8.09 -20.53
N VAL A 1264 -30.05 7.00 -20.81
CA VAL A 1264 -30.37 6.53 -22.17
C VAL A 1264 -31.86 6.29 -22.26
N GLY A 1265 -32.50 6.92 -23.24
CA GLY A 1265 -33.87 6.63 -23.64
C GLY A 1265 -33.99 5.17 -24.06
N SER A 1266 -34.90 4.45 -23.40
CA SER A 1266 -35.14 3.04 -23.68
C SER A 1266 -36.60 2.74 -23.48
N PRO A 1267 -37.28 2.06 -24.42
CA PRO A 1267 -38.69 1.70 -24.31
C PRO A 1267 -38.93 0.57 -23.29
N ILE A 1268 -38.11 0.47 -22.22
CA ILE A 1268 -38.33 -0.47 -21.11
C ILE A 1268 -39.58 -0.03 -20.35
N TRP A 1269 -40.74 -0.44 -20.85
CA TRP A 1269 -41.98 -0.47 -20.10
C TRP A 1269 -42.06 -1.87 -19.49
N ARG A 1270 -41.84 -1.99 -18.17
CA ARG A 1270 -42.28 -3.19 -17.46
C ARG A 1270 -43.82 -3.11 -17.32
N ARG A 1271 -44.55 -3.52 -18.37
CA ARG A 1271 -45.99 -3.79 -18.28
C ARG A 1271 -46.19 -4.89 -17.23
N ARG A 1272 -46.77 -4.54 -16.07
CA ARG A 1272 -47.25 -5.53 -15.10
C ARG A 1272 -48.46 -6.23 -15.72
N SER A 1273 -48.37 -7.56 -15.85
CA SER A 1273 -49.44 -8.52 -16.11
C SER A 1273 -50.31 -8.34 -17.37
N TRP A 1274 -50.08 -9.18 -18.38
CA TRP A 1274 -51.15 -10.08 -18.84
C TRP A 1274 -50.70 -11.51 -18.52
N ARG A 1275 -51.00 -11.98 -17.30
CA ARG A 1275 -51.12 -13.42 -17.06
C ARG A 1275 -52.61 -13.71 -17.24
N ILE A 1276 -53.03 -13.91 -18.48
CA ILE A 1276 -54.22 -14.71 -18.77
C ILE A 1276 -53.71 -16.10 -19.07
N LEU A 1277 -54.16 -17.05 -18.25
CA LEU A 1277 -54.38 -18.48 -18.50
C LEU A 1277 -53.70 -19.02 -19.77
N ASN A 1278 -52.62 -19.80 -19.61
CA ASN A 1278 -52.25 -20.91 -20.50
C ASN A 1278 -51.17 -21.80 -19.85
N ASP A 1279 -51.37 -22.17 -18.58
CA ASP A 1279 -50.93 -23.48 -18.08
C ASP A 1279 -52.22 -24.31 -17.90
N GLN A 1280 -52.70 -24.82 -19.03
CA GLN A 1280 -53.29 -26.16 -19.12
C GLN A 1280 -52.27 -27.05 -19.83
#